data_AF-G0MZV4-F1
#
_entry.id   AF-G0MZV4-F1
#
_cell.length_a   1.000
_cell.length_b   1.000
_cell.length_c   1.000
_cell.angle_alpha   90.00
_cell.angle_beta   90.00
_cell.angle_gamma   90.00
#
_symmetry.space_group_name_H-M   'P 1'
#
loop_
_entity.id
_entity.type
_entity.pdbx_description
1 polymer ?
#
loop_
_entity_poly.entity_id
_entity_poly.type
_entity_poly.pdbx_seq_one_letter_code
_entity_poly.pdbx_strand_id
1 'polypeptide(L)'
;MSQLQLLLWMFFVVWIANCDTSNRYLFSADPPDHPNLDVQMIRNTENKSYDPLVHSKPPSPKNHIQRFRRAAPTDNIQQLLEKSSILAHIANGITLQADIMKGSIQVFKVLPELLNFGDVSYDDVKNFNAAHVNTLAEKLKGLPTSVDDSVKKLEDSTLAWNRRRIESETIESGLKQSKVEGYFTALKTFNASSVFNSITLTHTRLKATIENLEQIERLEIDSSPESKKIAVTEFQQFHSRFTQAIGELKNLSPLKSELLKYEILMEGQTIFAPIRIAINFIVDRMKFYESSNTMNIAQIKKNFQQVDELKIVFDYCINSITMLTKLAENRQSKNKKGNSETSGFIHGISDVAKLETEISGTWFREITHKKVPLERLSNSLQPLFDLASNISDIDERLKPAATADAFESMRQMKKLEAAVFAASNDSQSLAEFLRTIQNCVNKGASITSSNYETSQNAIEKIDSVGIVVAALRKSLENGDPDQQQTEFDNFMTFLGFQNIEEPKSSREEVSEVMTRIKNEDNFDKFKKGVIDMANGFNIDNLDELEKNITEILSAENKTTFDGLTEELSIYECLRAHKDKMEQIATAIETTKTLREVETADVQNVETWAKAVASVSRDLNSLLGRPSDMKSSAPPETNELNSFPFPPKVDDTIITSVNYLRSALELKKMKNSISVLESVGSVVEKEMNAITDPNEKKEVEDGWGNHTRDISSLEAMVASIEDFDKSLNLSGIKTIKGYGAQIAKLEKLPSVNIDSKRKIKVLDYLIFKSNDPIVNSELVKSKEIFEKIDSLDLDFASKKSILHGASAAFNDFNNFLIGLSSALQIPPSSVQQPAPINAFRGEETTKAPDYYLIFGVGGGSVAGAVFVGVATWLIYKKIKITLLKRSLRKWLRRQIFETVDDARECHQAYMVEIEKHTVKKDMIKDYVPQTKSRSPTVYCNPETALKHIKLNGKEMPIHANLITAEDGTRFYVTQLPFAKKKLEDNQEATCEEFWHMCMHENVKSIISLCTTGELHNVYFEEKMGQATHGRYEVWSQKDYLKDEFIRVRRIQVVDLQGTYRKRWIRVYCLSKWEELGLPSKDAWQDVRWMLKMAMKKKFLHRPIVVHSRLGIGRAMSVIAVHTISEAVKRNPKTNLTDELLKLRAARWGSFQSFEQTYWIQVAVCQKLNEDYNLGMRRACRDMHEMYTEVVTKKEDKDKNPKPKKSADEKKGNNNDQADEKKGNNYDQTKPPVIANSIRSDNQTKKPVNSLRSEPWSMGSQRDD
;
A
#
# COMPACT_ATOMS: atom_id res chain seq x y z
N MET A 1 -8.34 -56.57 56.25
CA MET A 1 -8.41 -55.19 55.74
C MET A 1 -8.80 -55.25 54.27
N SER A 2 -9.85 -54.54 53.86
CA SER A 2 -10.52 -54.72 52.57
C SER A 2 -9.77 -54.05 51.40
N GLN A 3 -9.92 -54.62 50.19
CA GLN A 3 -9.40 -54.13 48.90
C GLN A 3 -9.71 -52.63 48.59
N LEU A 4 -10.67 -52.02 49.30
CA LEU A 4 -10.96 -50.59 49.23
C LEU A 4 -9.80 -49.70 49.74
N GLN A 5 -8.99 -50.17 50.70
CA GLN A 5 -7.87 -49.40 51.24
C GLN A 5 -6.67 -49.36 50.28
N LEU A 6 -6.43 -50.42 49.48
CA LEU A 6 -5.34 -50.44 48.51
C LEU A 6 -5.63 -49.53 47.30
N LEU A 7 -6.89 -49.50 46.87
CA LEU A 7 -7.35 -48.61 45.78
C LEU A 7 -7.36 -47.14 46.21
N LEU A 8 -7.79 -46.83 47.44
CA LEU A 8 -7.72 -45.47 47.96
C LEU A 8 -6.27 -44.98 48.15
N TRP A 9 -5.33 -45.88 48.51
CA TRP A 9 -3.91 -45.51 48.61
C TRP A 9 -3.27 -45.28 47.24
N MET A 10 -3.59 -46.08 46.22
CA MET A 10 -3.12 -45.84 44.84
C MET A 10 -3.72 -44.57 44.23
N PHE A 11 -4.99 -44.26 44.50
CA PHE A 11 -5.60 -43.00 44.05
C PHE A 11 -5.02 -41.78 44.78
N PHE A 12 -4.65 -41.89 46.07
CA PHE A 12 -4.02 -40.80 46.82
C PHE A 12 -2.59 -40.51 46.35
N VAL A 13 -1.81 -41.54 45.98
CA VAL A 13 -0.45 -41.38 45.45
C VAL A 13 -0.46 -40.80 44.02
N VAL A 14 -1.43 -41.17 43.17
CA VAL A 14 -1.58 -40.59 41.82
C VAL A 14 -2.16 -39.17 41.84
N TRP A 15 -2.94 -38.83 42.87
CA TRP A 15 -3.48 -37.48 43.07
C TRP A 15 -2.43 -36.50 43.63
N ILE A 16 -1.58 -36.93 44.57
CA ILE A 16 -0.46 -36.10 45.07
C ILE A 16 0.61 -35.88 43.98
N ALA A 17 0.89 -36.87 43.13
CA ALA A 17 1.86 -36.73 42.04
C ALA A 17 1.42 -35.79 40.89
N ASN A 18 0.14 -35.39 40.83
CA ASN A 18 -0.40 -34.54 39.76
C ASN A 18 -0.92 -33.17 40.24
N CYS A 19 -0.74 -32.83 41.52
CA CYS A 19 -1.28 -31.58 42.07
C CYS A 19 -0.23 -30.55 42.54
N ASP A 20 1.07 -30.75 42.33
CA ASP A 20 2.07 -29.74 42.69
C ASP A 20 3.06 -29.46 41.55
N THR A 21 2.85 -28.32 40.87
CA THR A 21 3.83 -27.41 40.25
C THR A 21 3.12 -26.48 39.25
N SER A 22 2.24 -25.60 39.75
CA SER A 22 1.75 -24.44 39.00
C SER A 22 1.24 -23.35 39.94
N ASN A 23 2.11 -22.77 40.77
CA ASN A 23 2.15 -21.33 41.12
C ASN A 23 2.98 -21.09 42.40
N ARG A 24 4.20 -20.59 42.21
CA ARG A 24 5.07 -19.77 43.10
C ARG A 24 6.43 -19.82 42.38
N TYR A 25 7.00 -18.78 41.81
CA TYR A 25 7.32 -17.48 42.39
C TYR A 25 7.42 -16.40 41.31
N LEU A 26 6.96 -15.21 41.68
CA LEU A 26 7.28 -13.92 41.09
C LEU A 26 8.41 -13.30 41.94
N PHE A 27 9.31 -12.57 41.27
CA PHE A 27 10.30 -11.59 41.76
C PHE A 27 11.68 -12.05 42.31
N SER A 28 12.67 -11.49 41.61
CA SER A 28 13.93 -10.87 42.03
C SER A 28 15.25 -11.68 42.08
N ALA A 29 16.24 -11.01 41.47
CA ALA A 29 17.69 -11.02 41.68
C ALA A 29 18.54 -12.03 40.89
N ASP A 30 19.31 -11.48 39.93
CA ASP A 30 20.55 -12.06 39.36
C ASP A 30 21.55 -12.39 40.48
N PRO A 31 22.52 -13.33 40.31
CA PRO A 31 23.83 -13.04 39.65
C PRO A 31 24.54 -14.31 39.05
N PRO A 32 25.89 -14.39 38.86
CA PRO A 32 26.61 -14.22 37.57
C PRO A 32 27.50 -15.41 37.09
N ASP A 33 28.03 -15.28 35.87
CA ASP A 33 29.29 -15.79 35.25
C ASP A 33 29.81 -17.25 35.36
N HIS A 34 29.84 -17.92 34.18
CA HIS A 34 30.92 -18.78 33.56
C HIS A 34 31.49 -20.05 34.28
N PRO A 35 32.28 -20.95 33.61
CA PRO A 35 32.18 -21.58 32.28
C PRO A 35 32.55 -23.11 32.25
N ASN A 36 32.41 -23.75 31.07
CA ASN A 36 33.07 -24.97 30.55
C ASN A 36 32.91 -26.36 31.22
N LEU A 37 32.49 -27.35 30.42
CA LEU A 37 33.22 -28.62 30.24
C LEU A 37 32.70 -29.41 29.03
N ASP A 38 33.63 -29.64 28.10
CA ASP A 38 33.56 -30.50 26.91
C ASP A 38 33.90 -31.95 27.31
N VAL A 39 33.34 -32.97 26.65
CA VAL A 39 33.98 -34.25 26.27
C VAL A 39 33.03 -35.07 25.36
N GLN A 40 33.53 -35.36 24.15
CA GLN A 40 33.02 -36.32 23.17
C GLN A 40 33.28 -37.79 23.59
N MET A 41 32.45 -38.75 23.13
CA MET A 41 32.84 -39.80 22.15
C MET A 41 31.91 -41.03 22.09
N ILE A 42 31.56 -41.37 20.83
CA ILE A 42 31.45 -42.70 20.19
C ILE A 42 30.19 -43.59 20.42
N ARG A 43 29.27 -43.44 19.45
CA ARG A 43 28.81 -44.43 18.41
C ARG A 43 28.29 -45.84 18.78
N ASN A 44 27.19 -46.12 18.07
CA ASN A 44 26.67 -47.39 17.52
C ASN A 44 25.68 -48.21 18.36
N THR A 45 24.38 -48.09 18.05
CA THR A 45 23.69 -49.05 17.15
C THR A 45 22.26 -48.59 16.87
N GLU A 46 21.83 -48.84 15.63
CA GLU A 46 20.58 -48.41 15.01
C GLU A 46 19.34 -48.95 15.73
N ASN A 47 18.32 -48.10 15.90
CA ASN A 47 16.94 -48.54 15.66
C ASN A 47 16.00 -47.36 15.35
N LYS A 48 15.22 -47.57 14.28
CA LYS A 48 14.30 -46.64 13.63
C LYS A 48 13.33 -45.96 14.61
N SER A 49 13.36 -44.63 14.66
CA SER A 49 12.23 -43.80 15.10
C SER A 49 12.18 -42.52 14.26
N TYR A 50 11.07 -42.37 13.55
CA TYR A 50 10.59 -41.19 12.83
C TYR A 50 11.12 -39.84 13.36
N ASP A 51 11.82 -39.11 12.50
CA ASP A 51 11.98 -37.66 12.59
C ASP A 51 10.91 -36.98 11.71
N PRO A 52 10.06 -36.10 12.24
CA PRO A 52 9.31 -35.17 11.43
C PRO A 52 9.70 -33.71 11.75
N LEU A 53 10.88 -33.30 11.31
CA LEU A 53 11.19 -31.91 10.96
C LEU A 53 11.61 -31.80 9.48
N VAL A 54 10.70 -32.21 8.58
CA VAL A 54 10.74 -31.73 7.19
C VAL A 54 10.23 -30.29 7.19
N HIS A 55 11.15 -29.37 6.94
CA HIS A 55 10.93 -27.96 6.71
C HIS A 55 9.97 -27.74 5.52
N SER A 56 8.69 -27.49 5.82
CA SER A 56 7.78 -26.88 4.84
C SER A 56 8.04 -25.38 4.81
N LYS A 57 8.53 -24.86 3.68
CA LYS A 57 8.59 -23.41 3.39
C LYS A 57 7.24 -22.74 3.75
N PRO A 58 7.23 -21.57 4.40
CA PRO A 58 6.02 -20.77 4.46
C PRO A 58 5.60 -20.38 3.02
N PRO A 59 4.29 -20.30 2.74
CA PRO A 59 3.82 -20.02 1.39
C PRO A 59 4.06 -18.54 1.03
N SER A 60 4.57 -18.28 -0.17
CA SER A 60 4.85 -16.93 -0.69
C SER A 60 3.64 -15.97 -0.60
N PRO A 61 3.84 -14.64 -0.59
CA PRO A 61 2.77 -13.63 -0.49
C PRO A 61 1.60 -13.85 -1.47
N LYS A 62 1.86 -14.39 -2.67
CA LYS A 62 0.86 -14.77 -3.68
C LYS A 62 -0.16 -15.82 -3.20
N ASN A 63 0.24 -16.73 -2.32
CA ASN A 63 -0.61 -17.80 -1.81
C ASN A 63 -1.60 -17.33 -0.72
N HIS A 64 -1.30 -16.22 -0.05
CA HIS A 64 -2.27 -15.57 0.84
C HIS A 64 -3.37 -14.93 -0.01
N ILE A 65 -3.02 -14.19 -1.07
CA ILE A 65 -3.95 -13.52 -2.00
C ILE A 65 -4.89 -14.53 -2.70
N GLN A 66 -4.39 -15.68 -3.16
CA GLN A 66 -5.23 -16.69 -3.83
C GLN A 66 -6.28 -17.36 -2.93
N ARG A 67 -6.09 -17.42 -1.60
CA ARG A 67 -7.07 -18.01 -0.67
C ARG A 67 -8.24 -17.09 -0.32
N PHE A 68 -8.09 -15.77 -0.49
CA PHE A 68 -9.16 -14.79 -0.29
C PHE A 68 -10.32 -14.92 -1.28
N ARG A 69 -10.08 -15.44 -2.50
CA ARG A 69 -11.11 -15.53 -3.56
C ARG A 69 -12.18 -16.61 -3.33
N ARG A 70 -12.11 -17.42 -2.27
CA ARG A 70 -13.04 -18.56 -2.06
C ARG A 70 -14.26 -18.27 -1.19
N ALA A 71 -14.49 -17.02 -0.79
CA ALA A 71 -15.60 -16.64 0.11
C ALA A 71 -16.58 -15.59 -0.49
N ALA A 72 -16.64 -15.47 -1.82
CA ALA A 72 -17.67 -14.68 -2.50
C ALA A 72 -18.83 -15.59 -2.96
N PRO A 73 -20.07 -15.06 -3.10
CA PRO A 73 -21.16 -15.80 -3.74
C PRO A 73 -20.71 -16.33 -5.10
N THR A 74 -21.03 -17.58 -5.42
CA THR A 74 -20.61 -18.23 -6.67
C THR A 74 -21.20 -17.50 -7.88
N ASP A 75 -20.35 -16.78 -8.61
CA ASP A 75 -20.65 -16.12 -9.89
C ASP A 75 -21.29 -17.12 -10.89
N ASN A 76 -22.45 -16.77 -11.48
CA ASN A 76 -23.19 -17.71 -12.35
C ASN A 76 -22.43 -17.94 -13.67
N ILE A 77 -21.82 -16.90 -14.25
CA ILE A 77 -20.95 -17.05 -15.41
C ILE A 77 -19.81 -18.02 -15.08
N GLN A 78 -19.21 -17.92 -13.90
CA GLN A 78 -18.16 -18.85 -13.49
C GLN A 78 -18.65 -20.30 -13.41
N GLN A 79 -19.82 -20.54 -12.79
CA GLN A 79 -20.42 -21.87 -12.75
C GLN A 79 -20.76 -22.41 -14.15
N LEU A 80 -21.27 -21.56 -15.05
CA LEU A 80 -21.55 -21.92 -16.42
C LEU A 80 -20.28 -22.31 -17.17
N LEU A 81 -19.23 -21.50 -17.03
CA LEU A 81 -17.92 -21.69 -17.65
C LEU A 81 -17.24 -22.98 -17.19
N GLU A 82 -17.30 -23.31 -15.90
CA GLU A 82 -16.72 -24.53 -15.34
C GLU A 82 -17.31 -25.80 -16.00
N LYS A 83 -18.61 -25.81 -16.30
CA LYS A 83 -19.28 -26.96 -16.92
C LYS A 83 -19.14 -26.99 -18.43
N SER A 84 -19.24 -25.84 -19.09
CA SER A 84 -19.08 -25.76 -20.54
C SER A 84 -17.64 -25.98 -21.00
N SER A 85 -16.64 -25.64 -20.18
CA SER A 85 -15.22 -25.88 -20.51
C SER A 85 -14.91 -27.37 -20.63
N ILE A 86 -15.52 -28.24 -19.81
CA ILE A 86 -15.38 -29.70 -19.93
C ILE A 86 -15.78 -30.17 -21.33
N LEU A 87 -16.91 -29.66 -21.85
CA LEU A 87 -17.41 -30.04 -23.17
C LEU A 87 -16.53 -29.52 -24.30
N ALA A 88 -16.00 -28.30 -24.15
CA ALA A 88 -15.02 -27.74 -25.10
C ALA A 88 -13.70 -28.53 -25.12
N HIS A 89 -13.19 -28.95 -23.96
CA HIS A 89 -12.01 -29.80 -23.87
C HIS A 89 -12.22 -31.14 -24.56
N ILE A 90 -13.37 -31.81 -24.33
CA ILE A 90 -13.67 -33.09 -24.98
C ILE A 90 -13.80 -32.91 -26.50
N ALA A 91 -14.52 -31.89 -26.96
CA ALA A 91 -14.67 -31.60 -28.39
C ALA A 91 -13.31 -31.33 -29.06
N ASN A 92 -12.49 -30.43 -28.50
CA ASN A 92 -11.16 -30.13 -29.05
C ASN A 92 -10.22 -31.34 -28.97
N GLY A 93 -10.27 -32.14 -27.90
CA GLY A 93 -9.44 -33.33 -27.76
C GLY A 93 -9.70 -34.37 -28.84
N ILE A 94 -10.98 -34.59 -29.17
CA ILE A 94 -11.38 -35.51 -30.25
C ILE A 94 -10.89 -35.00 -31.60
N THR A 95 -11.11 -33.73 -31.93
CA THR A 95 -10.73 -33.18 -33.23
C THR A 95 -9.21 -33.02 -33.37
N LEU A 96 -8.54 -32.49 -32.36
CA LEU A 96 -7.08 -32.34 -32.33
C LEU A 96 -6.36 -33.68 -32.51
N GLN A 97 -6.78 -34.73 -31.79
CA GLN A 97 -6.20 -36.06 -31.95
C GLN A 97 -6.41 -36.58 -33.38
N ALA A 98 -7.63 -36.49 -33.89
CA ALA A 98 -7.96 -36.97 -35.23
C ALA A 98 -7.14 -36.24 -36.31
N ASP A 99 -6.94 -34.92 -36.18
CA ASP A 99 -6.23 -34.11 -37.16
C ASP A 99 -4.71 -34.29 -37.11
N ILE A 100 -4.13 -34.45 -35.92
CA ILE A 100 -2.72 -34.85 -35.76
C ILE A 100 -2.50 -36.23 -36.38
N MET A 101 -3.37 -37.20 -36.07
CA MET A 101 -3.26 -38.55 -36.62
C MET A 101 -3.53 -38.57 -38.12
N LYS A 102 -4.45 -37.77 -38.68
CA LYS A 102 -4.64 -37.73 -40.14
C LYS A 102 -3.48 -37.01 -40.86
N GLY A 103 -2.65 -36.26 -40.14
CA GLY A 103 -1.60 -35.41 -40.69
C GLY A 103 -2.14 -34.10 -41.26
N SER A 104 -3.40 -33.76 -40.99
CA SER A 104 -4.02 -32.50 -41.36
C SER A 104 -3.39 -31.32 -40.60
N ILE A 105 -2.91 -31.56 -39.39
CA ILE A 105 -2.16 -30.60 -38.57
C ILE A 105 -0.74 -31.13 -38.32
N GLN A 106 0.25 -30.28 -38.53
CA GLN A 106 1.66 -30.61 -38.27
C GLN A 106 2.00 -30.38 -36.79
N VAL A 107 2.63 -31.36 -36.14
CA VAL A 107 2.85 -31.33 -34.68
C VAL A 107 3.72 -30.18 -34.20
N PHE A 108 4.66 -29.67 -34.99
CA PHE A 108 5.42 -28.46 -34.60
C PHE A 108 4.57 -27.19 -34.53
N LYS A 109 3.33 -27.19 -35.05
CA LYS A 109 2.36 -26.10 -34.81
C LYS A 109 1.62 -26.28 -33.50
N VAL A 110 1.39 -27.53 -33.07
CA VAL A 110 0.66 -27.87 -31.85
C VAL A 110 1.55 -27.75 -30.60
N LEU A 111 2.82 -28.16 -30.68
CA LEU A 111 3.74 -28.14 -29.53
C LEU A 111 3.93 -26.74 -28.93
N PRO A 112 4.20 -25.67 -29.72
CA PRO A 112 4.31 -24.31 -29.18
C PRO A 112 3.04 -23.83 -28.49
N GLU A 113 1.87 -24.18 -29.01
CA GLU A 113 0.60 -23.80 -28.39
C GLU A 113 0.38 -24.52 -27.05
N LEU A 114 0.61 -25.84 -26.99
CA LEU A 114 0.49 -26.62 -25.74
C LEU A 114 1.52 -26.23 -24.68
N LEU A 115 2.68 -25.76 -25.10
CA LEU A 115 3.76 -25.24 -24.26
C LEU A 115 3.67 -23.72 -24.04
N ASN A 116 2.62 -23.05 -24.50
CA ASN A 116 2.38 -21.61 -24.34
C ASN A 116 3.58 -20.73 -24.79
N PHE A 117 4.14 -21.00 -25.97
CA PHE A 117 5.22 -20.17 -26.54
C PHE A 117 4.73 -18.82 -27.07
N GLY A 118 3.43 -18.70 -27.37
CA GLY A 118 2.81 -17.48 -27.91
C GLY A 118 3.37 -17.11 -29.28
N ASP A 119 3.90 -15.90 -29.43
CA ASP A 119 4.53 -15.41 -30.67
C ASP A 119 5.96 -15.92 -30.88
N VAL A 120 6.54 -16.61 -29.91
CA VAL A 120 7.86 -17.23 -30.04
C VAL A 120 7.74 -18.49 -30.90
N SER A 121 8.52 -18.56 -31.98
CA SER A 121 8.43 -19.68 -32.91
C SER A 121 9.04 -20.96 -32.34
N TYR A 122 8.60 -22.10 -32.86
CA TYR A 122 9.20 -23.41 -32.57
C TYR A 122 10.71 -23.41 -32.86
N ASP A 123 11.12 -22.82 -33.98
CA ASP A 123 12.53 -22.81 -34.41
C ASP A 123 13.42 -21.93 -33.52
N ASP A 124 12.89 -20.84 -32.96
CA ASP A 124 13.64 -19.98 -32.03
C ASP A 124 14.00 -20.74 -30.74
N VAL A 125 13.06 -21.50 -30.19
CA VAL A 125 13.29 -22.33 -28.99
C VAL A 125 14.19 -23.52 -29.31
N LYS A 126 13.96 -24.17 -30.46
CA LYS A 126 14.73 -25.32 -30.93
C LYS A 126 16.20 -24.98 -31.17
N ASN A 127 16.48 -23.80 -31.72
CA ASN A 127 17.85 -23.37 -32.04
C ASN A 127 18.49 -22.55 -30.91
N PHE A 128 17.82 -22.41 -29.77
CA PHE A 128 18.32 -21.63 -28.65
C PHE A 128 19.62 -22.21 -28.05
N ASN A 129 20.61 -21.34 -27.84
CA ASN A 129 21.88 -21.66 -27.21
C ASN A 129 22.12 -20.72 -26.01
N ALA A 130 22.34 -21.31 -24.83
CA ALA A 130 22.58 -20.57 -23.59
C ALA A 130 24.01 -19.98 -23.45
N ALA A 131 24.95 -20.30 -24.35
CA ALA A 131 26.36 -19.94 -24.20
C ALA A 131 26.57 -18.43 -23.98
N HIS A 132 26.04 -17.58 -24.87
CA HIS A 132 26.21 -16.12 -24.76
C HIS A 132 25.50 -15.54 -23.53
N VAL A 133 24.35 -16.11 -23.13
CA VAL A 133 23.62 -15.68 -21.93
C VAL A 133 24.38 -16.06 -20.66
N ASN A 134 25.02 -17.24 -20.62
CA ASN A 134 25.87 -17.64 -19.51
C ASN A 134 27.11 -16.73 -19.39
N THR A 135 27.73 -16.38 -20.52
CA THR A 135 28.85 -15.42 -20.54
C THR A 135 28.44 -14.05 -20.02
N LEU A 136 27.26 -13.55 -20.41
CA LEU A 136 26.69 -12.32 -19.85
C LEU A 136 26.48 -12.47 -18.33
N ALA A 137 25.86 -13.56 -17.89
CA ALA A 137 25.57 -13.80 -16.49
C ALA A 137 26.85 -13.86 -15.62
N GLU A 138 27.90 -14.52 -16.10
CA GLU A 138 29.20 -14.56 -15.43
C GLU A 138 29.80 -13.17 -15.28
N LYS A 139 29.76 -12.36 -16.35
CA LYS A 139 30.25 -10.98 -16.32
C LYS A 139 29.45 -10.16 -15.31
N LEU A 140 28.12 -10.18 -15.39
CA LEU A 140 27.23 -9.42 -14.52
C LEU A 140 27.40 -9.76 -13.03
N LYS A 141 27.60 -11.03 -12.67
CA LYS A 141 27.85 -11.44 -11.27
C LYS A 141 29.15 -10.86 -10.70
N GLY A 142 30.15 -10.59 -11.54
CA GLY A 142 31.41 -9.99 -11.13
C GLY A 142 31.36 -8.47 -10.95
N LEU A 143 30.45 -7.78 -11.64
CA LEU A 143 30.41 -6.31 -11.71
C LEU A 143 30.21 -5.59 -10.37
N PRO A 144 29.34 -6.05 -9.45
CA PRO A 144 29.20 -5.40 -8.14
C PRO A 144 30.51 -5.32 -7.36
N THR A 145 31.47 -6.22 -7.64
CA THR A 145 32.79 -6.21 -7.02
C THR A 145 33.89 -5.58 -7.88
N SER A 146 33.79 -5.64 -9.22
CA SER A 146 34.79 -5.06 -10.12
C SER A 146 34.63 -3.56 -10.34
N VAL A 147 33.41 -3.04 -10.17
CA VAL A 147 33.11 -1.61 -10.28
C VAL A 147 33.39 -0.92 -8.94
N ASP A 148 34.58 -0.33 -8.84
CA ASP A 148 35.13 0.26 -7.62
C ASP A 148 34.26 1.42 -7.10
N ASP A 149 34.02 1.43 -5.80
CA ASP A 149 33.16 2.40 -5.14
C ASP A 149 33.88 3.53 -4.38
N SER A 150 35.22 3.51 -4.35
CA SER A 150 36.05 4.59 -3.80
C SER A 150 35.83 5.92 -4.54
N VAL A 151 35.35 5.87 -5.79
CA VAL A 151 35.08 7.03 -6.64
C VAL A 151 33.63 7.56 -6.53
N LYS A 152 32.76 6.96 -5.71
CA LYS A 152 31.34 7.36 -5.56
C LYS A 152 31.17 8.87 -5.29
N LYS A 153 32.02 9.45 -4.43
CA LYS A 153 31.97 10.90 -4.14
C LYS A 153 32.26 11.76 -5.37
N LEU A 154 33.21 11.33 -6.20
CA LEU A 154 33.58 12.03 -7.43
C LEU A 154 32.44 11.92 -8.46
N GLU A 155 31.86 10.74 -8.60
CA GLU A 155 30.68 10.49 -9.43
C GLU A 155 29.46 11.33 -9.00
N ASP A 156 29.16 11.36 -7.70
CA ASP A 156 28.07 12.17 -7.14
C ASP A 156 28.29 13.66 -7.39
N SER A 157 29.53 14.13 -7.23
CA SER A 157 29.92 15.52 -7.53
C SER A 157 29.73 15.82 -9.02
N THR A 158 30.19 14.95 -9.93
CA THR A 158 30.02 15.12 -11.37
C THR A 158 28.54 15.19 -11.78
N LEU A 159 27.69 14.31 -11.23
CA LEU A 159 26.25 14.37 -11.48
C LEU A 159 25.61 15.64 -10.92
N ALA A 160 26.04 16.10 -9.73
CA ALA A 160 25.60 17.36 -9.17
C ALA A 160 25.96 18.54 -10.09
N TRP A 161 27.18 18.57 -10.65
CA TRP A 161 27.59 19.58 -11.61
C TRP A 161 26.75 19.55 -12.90
N ASN A 162 26.42 18.37 -13.43
CA ASN A 162 25.53 18.28 -14.60
C ASN A 162 24.13 18.81 -14.29
N ARG A 163 23.59 18.50 -13.11
CA ARG A 163 22.28 19.02 -12.68
C ARG A 163 22.30 20.54 -12.57
N ARG A 164 23.34 21.13 -11.97
CA ARG A 164 23.47 22.59 -11.84
C ARG A 164 23.67 23.29 -13.17
N ARG A 165 24.41 22.67 -14.10
CA ARG A 165 24.48 23.15 -15.49
C ARG A 165 23.06 23.29 -16.07
N ILE A 166 22.20 22.29 -15.93
CA ILE A 166 20.81 22.35 -16.43
C ILE A 166 20.03 23.45 -15.72
N GLU A 167 20.05 23.49 -14.38
CA GLU A 167 19.33 24.51 -13.59
C GLU A 167 19.81 25.94 -13.95
N SER A 168 21.09 26.13 -14.23
CA SER A 168 21.69 27.42 -14.56
C SER A 168 21.18 28.04 -15.86
N GLU A 169 20.66 27.24 -16.79
CA GLU A 169 20.09 27.71 -18.07
C GLU A 169 18.89 28.64 -17.83
N THR A 170 18.18 28.47 -16.71
CA THR A 170 17.03 29.31 -16.30
C THR A 170 17.43 30.63 -15.64
N ILE A 171 18.65 30.74 -15.13
CA ILE A 171 19.14 31.95 -14.43
C ILE A 171 19.55 33.02 -15.43
N GLU A 172 20.21 32.63 -16.52
CA GLU A 172 20.76 33.57 -17.51
C GLU A 172 19.64 34.37 -18.22
N SER A 173 18.51 33.73 -18.50
CA SER A 173 17.31 34.38 -19.04
C SER A 173 16.64 35.30 -18.00
N GLY A 174 16.56 34.87 -16.75
CA GLY A 174 15.94 35.62 -15.65
C GLY A 174 16.73 36.87 -15.23
N LEU A 175 18.07 36.80 -15.17
CA LEU A 175 18.93 37.96 -14.83
C LEU A 175 18.88 39.05 -15.92
N LYS A 176 18.68 38.68 -17.19
CA LYS A 176 18.57 39.62 -18.33
C LYS A 176 17.20 40.32 -18.41
N GLN A 177 16.16 39.82 -17.73
CA GLN A 177 14.77 40.31 -17.79
C GLN A 177 14.30 41.00 -16.49
N SER A 178 15.22 41.37 -15.60
CA SER A 178 14.90 41.74 -14.21
C SER A 178 13.95 42.95 -14.09
N LYS A 179 12.75 42.73 -13.51
CA LYS A 179 11.83 43.78 -13.03
C LYS A 179 12.22 44.35 -11.65
N VAL A 180 13.45 44.12 -11.19
CA VAL A 180 13.92 44.43 -9.83
C VAL A 180 13.76 45.92 -9.50
N GLU A 181 14.15 46.82 -10.41
CA GLU A 181 14.00 48.27 -10.22
C GLU A 181 12.52 48.68 -10.08
N GLY A 182 11.64 48.07 -10.86
CA GLY A 182 10.19 48.27 -10.76
C GLY A 182 9.62 47.80 -9.41
N TYR A 183 10.13 46.69 -8.88
CA TYR A 183 9.74 46.18 -7.56
C TYR A 183 10.11 47.16 -6.44
N PHE A 184 11.37 47.63 -6.40
CA PHE A 184 11.80 48.58 -5.38
C PHE A 184 11.12 49.95 -5.49
N THR A 185 10.83 50.40 -6.71
CA THR A 185 10.05 51.62 -6.95
C THR A 185 8.63 51.50 -6.38
N ALA A 186 7.96 50.36 -6.63
CA ALA A 186 6.64 50.08 -6.07
C ALA A 186 6.70 49.97 -4.54
N LEU A 187 7.74 49.35 -3.99
CA LEU A 187 7.91 49.15 -2.55
C LEU A 187 8.11 50.48 -1.80
N LYS A 188 8.95 51.39 -2.34
CA LYS A 188 9.13 52.75 -1.81
C LYS A 188 7.82 53.54 -1.79
N THR A 189 7.07 53.44 -2.89
CA THR A 189 5.79 54.15 -3.04
C THR A 189 4.73 53.59 -2.08
N PHE A 190 4.68 52.26 -1.90
CA PHE A 190 3.80 51.60 -0.95
C PHE A 190 4.13 51.99 0.50
N ASN A 191 5.42 52.05 0.85
CA ASN A 191 5.89 52.47 2.19
C ASN A 191 5.53 53.92 2.53
N ALA A 192 5.52 54.82 1.54
CA ALA A 192 5.17 56.22 1.72
C ALA A 192 3.66 56.51 1.73
N SER A 193 2.81 55.50 1.50
CA SER A 193 1.37 55.66 1.43
C SER A 193 0.71 55.73 2.81
N SER A 194 -0.43 56.42 2.94
CA SER A 194 -1.22 56.46 4.18
C SER A 194 -2.01 55.17 4.46
N VAL A 195 -1.83 54.14 3.63
CA VAL A 195 -2.58 52.87 3.66
C VAL A 195 -2.49 52.19 5.03
N PHE A 196 -1.31 52.17 5.64
CA PHE A 196 -1.08 51.57 6.96
C PHE A 196 -1.90 52.25 8.07
N ASN A 197 -1.96 53.58 8.08
CA ASN A 197 -2.73 54.35 9.05
C ASN A 197 -4.23 54.09 8.90
N SER A 198 -4.71 54.07 7.65
CA SER A 198 -6.14 53.85 7.36
C SER A 198 -6.59 52.43 7.75
N ILE A 199 -5.78 51.40 7.47
CA ILE A 199 -6.08 50.01 7.87
C ILE A 199 -6.10 49.88 9.40
N THR A 200 -5.10 50.47 10.08
CA THR A 200 -4.98 50.46 11.54
C THR A 200 -6.19 51.11 12.20
N LEU A 201 -6.64 52.25 11.66
CA LEU A 201 -7.81 52.96 12.17
C LEU A 201 -9.09 52.13 12.01
N THR A 202 -9.33 51.56 10.83
CA THR A 202 -10.50 50.70 10.57
C THR A 202 -10.54 49.48 11.50
N HIS A 203 -9.42 48.78 11.64
CA HIS A 203 -9.31 47.65 12.57
C HIS A 203 -9.63 48.07 14.02
N THR A 204 -9.10 49.21 14.47
CA THR A 204 -9.34 49.75 15.81
C THR A 204 -10.83 50.03 16.05
N ARG A 205 -11.53 50.61 15.06
CA ARG A 205 -12.97 50.91 15.18
C ARG A 205 -13.85 49.65 15.18
N LEU A 206 -13.52 48.67 14.36
CA LEU A 206 -14.22 47.38 14.36
C LEU A 206 -14.03 46.64 15.69
N LYS A 207 -12.80 46.64 16.23
CA LYS A 207 -12.51 46.05 17.55
C LYS A 207 -13.31 46.72 18.68
N ALA A 208 -13.35 48.05 18.72
CA ALA A 208 -14.14 48.80 19.71
C ALA A 208 -15.65 48.50 19.63
N THR A 209 -16.13 48.12 18.44
CA THR A 209 -17.52 47.72 18.20
C THR A 209 -17.79 46.30 18.71
N ILE A 210 -16.86 45.36 18.48
CA ILE A 210 -16.90 43.99 19.01
C ILE A 210 -16.92 44.02 20.55
N GLU A 211 -16.05 44.82 21.17
CA GLU A 211 -16.01 45.00 22.62
C GLU A 211 -17.35 45.51 23.17
N ASN A 212 -18.05 46.40 22.45
CA ASN A 212 -19.36 46.89 22.86
C ASN A 212 -20.45 45.81 22.76
N LEU A 213 -20.42 45.01 21.70
CA LEU A 213 -21.34 43.86 21.53
C LEU A 213 -21.15 42.83 22.66
N GLU A 214 -19.91 42.54 23.06
CA GLU A 214 -19.63 41.69 24.22
C GLU A 214 -20.16 42.26 25.53
N GLN A 215 -20.14 43.59 25.69
CA GLN A 215 -20.73 44.24 26.86
C GLN A 215 -22.25 44.09 26.87
N ILE A 216 -22.92 44.30 25.72
CA ILE A 216 -24.37 44.11 25.57
C ILE A 216 -24.78 42.68 25.91
N GLU A 217 -24.04 41.68 25.43
CA GLU A 217 -24.30 40.25 25.68
C GLU A 217 -24.31 39.90 27.17
N ARG A 218 -23.46 40.57 27.97
CA ARG A 218 -23.31 40.34 29.41
C ARG A 218 -24.33 41.11 30.26
N LEU A 219 -25.18 41.95 29.67
CA LEU A 219 -26.15 42.74 30.42
C LEU A 219 -27.28 41.88 31.03
N GLU A 220 -27.54 42.12 32.31
CA GLU A 220 -28.71 41.62 33.04
C GLU A 220 -29.63 42.81 33.38
N ILE A 221 -30.85 42.78 32.85
CA ILE A 221 -31.85 43.83 33.10
C ILE A 221 -32.85 43.32 34.13
N ASP A 222 -32.99 44.03 35.24
CA ASP A 222 -34.05 43.86 36.22
C ASP A 222 -35.16 44.90 36.02
N SER A 223 -36.17 44.92 36.90
CA SER A 223 -37.25 45.91 36.82
C SER A 223 -36.84 47.33 37.26
N SER A 224 -35.58 47.57 37.62
CA SER A 224 -35.13 48.87 38.13
C SER A 224 -34.95 49.89 36.99
N PRO A 225 -35.26 51.19 37.23
CA PRO A 225 -35.03 52.24 36.24
C PRO A 225 -33.56 52.43 35.84
N GLU A 226 -32.62 52.12 36.73
CA GLU A 226 -31.19 52.34 36.50
C GLU A 226 -30.58 51.25 35.60
N SER A 227 -30.95 49.98 35.78
CA SER A 227 -30.47 48.89 34.89
C SER A 227 -30.93 49.09 33.44
N LYS A 228 -32.19 49.52 33.25
CA LYS A 228 -32.75 49.87 31.93
C LYS A 228 -32.01 51.04 31.29
N LYS A 229 -31.63 52.06 32.09
CA LYS A 229 -30.87 53.22 31.60
C LYS A 229 -29.46 52.84 31.17
N ILE A 230 -28.77 51.99 31.93
CA ILE A 230 -27.44 51.47 31.56
C ILE A 230 -27.53 50.69 30.25
N ALA A 231 -28.52 49.78 30.12
CA ALA A 231 -28.68 49.00 28.91
C ALA A 231 -28.94 49.86 27.66
N VAL A 232 -29.83 50.86 27.74
CA VAL A 232 -30.07 51.81 26.64
C VAL A 232 -28.78 52.56 26.26
N THR A 233 -27.97 52.94 27.25
CA THR A 233 -26.70 53.63 27.01
C THR A 233 -25.72 52.75 26.21
N GLU A 234 -25.65 51.46 26.50
CA GLU A 234 -24.78 50.52 25.77
C GLU A 234 -25.23 50.33 24.32
N PHE A 235 -26.53 50.25 24.06
CA PHE A 235 -27.03 50.16 22.68
C PHE A 235 -26.81 51.45 21.88
N GLN A 236 -26.94 52.62 22.50
CA GLN A 236 -26.61 53.91 21.87
C GLN A 236 -25.11 54.01 21.53
N GLN A 237 -24.25 53.54 22.44
CA GLN A 237 -22.81 53.47 22.17
C GLN A 237 -22.50 52.52 21.02
N PHE A 238 -23.14 51.35 20.97
CA PHE A 238 -22.96 50.40 19.88
C PHE A 238 -23.37 51.02 18.54
N HIS A 239 -24.53 51.68 18.47
CA HIS A 239 -25.00 52.36 17.27
C HIS A 239 -23.98 53.39 16.74
N SER A 240 -23.43 54.21 17.63
CA SER A 240 -22.40 55.20 17.29
C SER A 240 -21.08 54.56 16.84
N ARG A 241 -20.59 53.56 17.57
CA ARG A 241 -19.31 52.89 17.27
C ARG A 241 -19.35 52.14 15.94
N PHE A 242 -20.44 51.44 15.66
CA PHE A 242 -20.61 50.73 14.39
C PHE A 242 -20.66 51.71 13.21
N THR A 243 -21.38 52.83 13.35
CA THR A 243 -21.45 53.87 12.31
C THR A 243 -20.07 54.47 12.03
N GLN A 244 -19.26 54.71 13.07
CA GLN A 244 -17.86 55.14 12.90
C GLN A 244 -17.02 54.08 12.17
N ALA A 245 -17.18 52.80 12.51
CA ALA A 245 -16.44 51.71 11.86
C ALA A 245 -16.77 51.59 10.36
N ILE A 246 -18.04 51.70 10.00
CA ILE A 246 -18.46 51.73 8.58
C ILE A 246 -17.96 52.98 7.86
N GLY A 247 -17.94 54.14 8.55
CA GLY A 247 -17.35 55.36 8.01
C GLY A 247 -15.88 55.17 7.62
N GLU A 248 -15.08 54.54 8.47
CA GLU A 248 -13.68 54.23 8.14
C GLU A 248 -13.55 53.18 7.04
N LEU A 249 -14.42 52.17 7.02
CA LEU A 249 -14.45 51.20 5.94
C LEU A 249 -14.76 51.85 4.57
N LYS A 250 -15.66 52.84 4.54
CA LYS A 250 -15.95 53.65 3.33
C LYS A 250 -14.73 54.46 2.90
N ASN A 251 -13.97 55.01 3.85
CA ASN A 251 -12.73 55.73 3.57
C ASN A 251 -11.63 54.82 2.98
N LEU A 252 -11.71 53.50 3.18
CA LEU A 252 -10.82 52.52 2.54
C LEU A 252 -11.24 52.17 1.11
N SER A 253 -12.48 52.44 0.70
CA SER A 253 -12.99 52.07 -0.63
C SER A 253 -12.17 52.65 -1.80
N PRO A 254 -11.65 53.89 -1.76
CA PRO A 254 -10.75 54.41 -2.80
C PRO A 254 -9.42 53.62 -2.92
N LEU A 255 -8.91 53.07 -1.80
CA LEU A 255 -7.65 52.31 -1.74
C LEU A 255 -7.71 50.98 -2.48
N LYS A 256 -8.91 50.44 -2.70
CA LYS A 256 -9.12 49.22 -3.52
C LYS A 256 -8.51 49.38 -4.91
N SER A 257 -8.64 50.55 -5.52
CA SER A 257 -8.06 50.85 -6.85
C SER A 257 -6.57 51.18 -6.80
N GLU A 258 -6.07 51.60 -5.64
CA GLU A 258 -4.68 51.99 -5.42
C GLU A 258 -3.78 50.77 -5.18
N LEU A 259 -4.27 49.76 -4.46
CA LEU A 259 -3.57 48.49 -4.25
C LEU A 259 -3.37 47.68 -5.54
N LEU A 260 -4.22 47.88 -6.55
CA LEU A 260 -4.04 47.28 -7.88
C LEU A 260 -2.73 47.75 -8.55
N LYS A 261 -2.21 48.92 -8.18
CA LYS A 261 -0.95 49.47 -8.73
C LYS A 261 0.30 48.78 -8.18
N TYR A 262 0.17 48.02 -7.10
CA TYR A 262 1.28 47.32 -6.43
C TYR A 262 1.31 45.81 -6.71
N GLU A 263 0.70 45.36 -7.81
CA GLU A 263 0.69 43.94 -8.22
C GLU A 263 2.09 43.33 -8.29
N ILE A 264 3.07 44.13 -8.73
CA ILE A 264 4.47 43.73 -8.77
C ILE A 264 5.05 43.32 -7.40
N LEU A 265 4.49 43.83 -6.28
CA LEU A 265 4.94 43.44 -4.94
C LEU A 265 4.57 41.99 -4.59
N MET A 266 3.54 41.44 -5.23
CA MET A 266 3.16 40.03 -5.11
C MET A 266 4.03 39.12 -6.00
N GLU A 267 4.74 39.68 -6.99
CA GLU A 267 5.67 38.96 -7.88
C GLU A 267 7.10 38.84 -7.30
N GLY A 268 7.34 39.23 -6.04
CA GLY A 268 8.68 39.20 -5.44
C GLY A 268 9.40 37.85 -5.55
N GLN A 269 8.69 36.74 -5.33
CA GLN A 269 9.27 35.39 -5.46
C GLN A 269 9.83 35.10 -6.85
N THR A 270 9.13 35.52 -7.91
CA THR A 270 9.54 35.25 -9.29
C THR A 270 10.65 36.21 -9.73
N ILE A 271 10.55 37.49 -9.35
CA ILE A 271 11.53 38.53 -9.69
C ILE A 271 12.91 38.22 -9.08
N PHE A 272 12.95 37.71 -7.85
CA PHE A 272 14.20 37.42 -7.14
C PHE A 272 14.64 35.95 -7.21
N ALA A 273 13.91 35.09 -7.93
CA ALA A 273 14.26 33.68 -8.11
C ALA A 273 15.68 33.47 -8.68
N PRO A 274 16.16 34.21 -9.70
CA PRO A 274 17.49 34.00 -10.26
C PRO A 274 18.62 34.18 -9.23
N ILE A 275 18.49 35.18 -8.35
CA ILE A 275 19.48 35.46 -7.28
C ILE A 275 19.42 34.37 -6.21
N ARG A 276 18.21 33.95 -5.82
CA ARG A 276 18.01 32.85 -4.85
C ARG A 276 18.65 31.54 -5.33
N ILE A 277 18.46 31.20 -6.60
CA ILE A 277 19.05 30.00 -7.20
C ILE A 277 20.59 30.13 -7.22
N ALA A 278 21.13 31.30 -7.56
CA ALA A 278 22.58 31.54 -7.54
C ALA A 278 23.18 31.43 -6.13
N ILE A 279 22.49 31.90 -5.08
CA ILE A 279 22.92 31.70 -3.69
C ILE A 279 22.93 30.21 -3.32
N ASN A 280 21.89 29.47 -3.70
CA ASN A 280 21.84 28.02 -3.47
C ASN A 280 23.00 27.28 -4.17
N PHE A 281 23.36 27.70 -5.38
CA PHE A 281 24.49 27.15 -6.11
C PHE A 281 25.81 27.30 -5.34
N ILE A 282 26.02 28.46 -4.72
CA ILE A 282 27.21 28.75 -3.88
C ILE A 282 27.22 27.86 -2.64
N VAL A 283 26.10 27.83 -1.91
CA VAL A 283 25.93 26.99 -0.70
C VAL A 283 26.20 25.52 -1.02
N ASP A 284 25.74 25.05 -2.17
CA ASP A 284 25.92 23.66 -2.58
C ASP A 284 27.33 23.39 -3.09
N ARG A 285 27.95 24.31 -3.83
CA ARG A 285 29.38 24.23 -4.21
C ARG A 285 30.28 24.07 -2.99
N MET A 286 30.01 24.80 -1.91
CA MET A 286 30.75 24.66 -0.64
C MET A 286 30.69 23.23 -0.07
N LYS A 287 29.55 22.54 -0.21
CA LYS A 287 29.38 21.14 0.25
C LYS A 287 30.15 20.15 -0.61
N PHE A 288 30.35 20.44 -1.90
CA PHE A 288 31.04 19.54 -2.83
C PHE A 288 32.57 19.76 -2.87
N TYR A 289 33.05 20.98 -2.60
CA TYR A 289 34.45 21.36 -2.72
C TYR A 289 35.38 20.65 -1.70
N GLU A 290 34.89 20.27 -0.50
CA GLU A 290 35.68 19.53 0.50
C GLU A 290 36.04 18.08 0.08
N SER A 291 35.50 17.57 -1.04
CA SER A 291 35.66 16.18 -1.47
C SER A 291 36.70 15.93 -2.59
N SER A 292 37.29 16.97 -3.18
CA SER A 292 38.03 16.87 -4.46
C SER A 292 39.56 16.85 -4.39
N ASN A 293 40.18 16.77 -3.20
CA ASN A 293 41.64 16.92 -3.07
C ASN A 293 42.49 15.78 -3.70
N THR A 294 41.87 14.69 -4.18
CA THR A 294 42.53 13.70 -5.05
C THR A 294 41.55 13.10 -6.06
N MET A 295 41.55 13.58 -7.31
CA MET A 295 40.76 12.97 -8.40
C MET A 295 41.37 11.62 -8.82
N ASN A 296 40.69 10.51 -8.51
CA ASN A 296 41.10 9.17 -8.96
C ASN A 296 40.52 8.84 -10.36
N ILE A 297 40.93 9.61 -11.37
CA ILE A 297 40.46 9.50 -12.76
C ILE A 297 40.76 8.11 -13.34
N ALA A 298 41.90 7.52 -12.97
CA ALA A 298 42.28 6.18 -13.41
C ALA A 298 41.24 5.12 -13.00
N GLN A 299 40.66 5.26 -11.81
CA GLN A 299 39.65 4.31 -11.32
C GLN A 299 38.28 4.53 -11.97
N ILE A 300 37.87 5.79 -12.23
CA ILE A 300 36.67 6.07 -13.04
C ILE A 300 36.83 5.51 -14.46
N LYS A 301 38.00 5.67 -15.07
CA LYS A 301 38.29 5.10 -16.39
C LYS A 301 38.09 3.57 -16.40
N LYS A 302 38.59 2.87 -15.38
CA LYS A 302 38.38 1.42 -15.24
C LYS A 302 36.90 1.05 -15.09
N ASN A 303 36.14 1.82 -14.30
CA ASN A 303 34.71 1.58 -14.14
C ASN A 303 33.95 1.80 -15.47
N PHE A 304 34.25 2.86 -16.21
CA PHE A 304 33.67 3.11 -17.53
C PHE A 304 34.06 2.04 -18.56
N GLN A 305 35.29 1.51 -18.49
CA GLN A 305 35.69 0.38 -19.32
C GLN A 305 34.81 -0.84 -19.09
N GLN A 306 34.33 -1.10 -17.86
CA GLN A 306 33.39 -2.20 -17.60
C GLN A 306 32.06 -2.00 -18.36
N VAL A 307 31.59 -0.76 -18.52
CA VAL A 307 30.40 -0.42 -19.31
C VAL A 307 30.63 -0.74 -20.78
N ASP A 308 31.73 -0.25 -21.35
CA ASP A 308 32.08 -0.45 -22.75
C ASP A 308 32.21 -1.95 -23.10
N GLU A 309 32.88 -2.72 -22.24
CA GLU A 309 33.04 -4.15 -22.47
C GLU A 309 31.75 -4.95 -22.24
N LEU A 310 30.83 -4.47 -21.40
CA LEU A 310 29.55 -5.13 -21.18
C LEU A 310 28.60 -4.91 -22.37
N LYS A 311 28.69 -3.75 -23.02
CA LYS A 311 27.95 -3.42 -24.24
C LYS A 311 28.21 -4.43 -25.35
N ILE A 312 29.48 -4.78 -25.57
CA ILE A 312 29.89 -5.81 -26.54
C ILE A 312 29.25 -7.17 -26.21
N VAL A 313 29.20 -7.56 -24.94
CA VAL A 313 28.59 -8.83 -24.53
C VAL A 313 27.08 -8.83 -24.77
N PHE A 314 26.40 -7.71 -24.47
CA PHE A 314 24.97 -7.54 -24.75
C PHE A 314 24.65 -7.65 -26.24
N ASP A 315 25.47 -7.08 -27.13
CA ASP A 315 25.27 -7.17 -28.59
C ASP A 315 25.18 -8.64 -29.08
N TYR A 316 25.98 -9.54 -28.53
CA TYR A 316 25.97 -10.96 -28.92
C TYR A 316 24.78 -11.76 -28.38
N CYS A 317 24.09 -11.30 -27.33
CA CYS A 317 23.00 -12.02 -26.69
C CYS A 317 21.63 -11.34 -26.80
N ILE A 318 21.53 -10.15 -27.42
CA ILE A 318 20.29 -9.35 -27.44
C ILE A 318 19.09 -10.11 -28.03
N ASN A 319 19.30 -10.90 -29.08
CA ASN A 319 18.25 -11.73 -29.67
C ASN A 319 17.81 -12.84 -28.71
N SER A 320 18.76 -13.48 -28.01
CA SER A 320 18.49 -14.50 -27.01
C SER A 320 17.75 -13.93 -25.80
N ILE A 321 18.17 -12.77 -25.28
CA ILE A 321 17.50 -12.08 -24.18
C ILE A 321 16.09 -11.66 -24.59
N THR A 322 15.90 -11.16 -25.80
CA THR A 322 14.58 -10.75 -26.31
C THR A 322 13.65 -11.96 -26.48
N MET A 323 14.14 -13.05 -27.08
CA MET A 323 13.38 -14.29 -27.24
C MET A 323 13.02 -14.91 -25.89
N LEU A 324 13.96 -14.95 -24.95
CA LEU A 324 13.67 -15.33 -23.57
C LEU A 324 12.54 -14.43 -23.07
N THR A 325 12.74 -13.11 -22.98
CA THR A 325 11.74 -12.15 -22.44
C THR A 325 10.31 -12.45 -22.92
N LYS A 326 10.11 -12.55 -24.23
CA LYS A 326 8.82 -12.90 -24.85
C LYS A 326 8.27 -14.25 -24.38
N LEU A 327 9.11 -15.27 -24.26
CA LEU A 327 8.71 -16.58 -23.78
C LEU A 327 8.27 -16.57 -22.30
N ALA A 328 8.89 -15.77 -21.41
CA ALA A 328 8.37 -15.62 -20.04
C ALA A 328 7.07 -14.84 -20.03
N GLU A 329 6.99 -13.75 -20.80
CA GLU A 329 5.77 -12.96 -20.97
C GLU A 329 4.61 -13.85 -21.38
N ASN A 330 4.78 -14.68 -22.41
CA ASN A 330 3.74 -15.57 -22.93
C ASN A 330 3.34 -16.65 -21.91
N ARG A 331 4.32 -17.25 -21.20
CA ARG A 331 4.05 -18.28 -20.19
C ARG A 331 3.45 -17.70 -18.89
N GLN A 332 3.71 -16.44 -18.56
CA GLN A 332 3.15 -15.75 -17.39
C GLN A 332 1.76 -15.15 -17.66
N SER A 333 1.63 -14.38 -18.74
CA SER A 333 0.38 -13.70 -19.15
C SER A 333 -0.67 -14.68 -19.65
N LYS A 334 -0.26 -15.88 -20.11
CA LYS A 334 -1.11 -16.78 -20.89
C LYS A 334 -1.81 -16.01 -22.01
N ASN A 335 -1.08 -15.13 -22.71
CA ASN A 335 -1.57 -14.42 -23.89
C ASN A 335 -2.05 -15.46 -24.92
N LYS A 336 -3.36 -15.47 -25.19
CA LYS A 336 -4.09 -16.55 -25.90
C LYS A 336 -4.55 -16.18 -27.30
N LYS A 337 -4.15 -15.01 -27.79
CA LYS A 337 -4.55 -14.52 -29.12
C LYS A 337 -3.69 -15.23 -30.16
N GLY A 338 -4.15 -16.37 -30.67
CA GLY A 338 -3.47 -17.04 -31.80
C GLY A 338 -3.48 -18.57 -31.83
N ASN A 339 -3.95 -19.27 -30.79
CA ASN A 339 -4.04 -20.73 -30.84
C ASN A 339 -5.14 -21.13 -31.83
N SER A 340 -4.77 -21.59 -33.02
CA SER A 340 -5.75 -22.07 -34.01
C SER A 340 -6.14 -23.50 -33.73
N GLU A 341 -5.19 -24.33 -33.32
CA GLU A 341 -5.37 -25.78 -33.24
C GLU A 341 -5.78 -26.26 -31.83
N THR A 342 -5.35 -25.56 -30.78
CA THR A 342 -5.57 -25.93 -29.36
C THR A 342 -6.45 -24.93 -28.62
N SER A 343 -7.33 -24.23 -29.34
CA SER A 343 -8.18 -23.15 -28.83
C SER A 343 -9.11 -23.55 -27.66
N GLY A 344 -9.38 -24.84 -27.48
CA GLY A 344 -10.07 -25.41 -26.32
C GLY A 344 -9.15 -25.62 -25.11
N PHE A 345 -7.85 -25.89 -25.31
CA PHE A 345 -6.83 -26.10 -24.28
C PHE A 345 -6.07 -24.82 -23.95
N ILE A 346 -6.79 -23.82 -23.44
CA ILE A 346 -6.26 -22.49 -23.17
C ILE A 346 -5.17 -22.40 -22.07
N HIS A 347 -4.94 -23.46 -21.30
CA HIS A 347 -3.80 -23.60 -20.38
C HIS A 347 -2.78 -24.62 -20.89
N GLY A 348 -2.81 -24.90 -22.19
CA GLY A 348 -1.96 -25.86 -22.87
C GLY A 348 -2.11 -27.25 -22.27
N ILE A 349 -0.96 -27.88 -22.02
CA ILE A 349 -0.88 -29.24 -21.49
C ILE A 349 -1.65 -29.48 -20.19
N SER A 350 -1.81 -28.46 -19.34
CA SER A 350 -2.57 -28.61 -18.09
C SER A 350 -4.05 -28.88 -18.34
N ASP A 351 -4.63 -28.37 -19.42
CA ASP A 351 -6.03 -28.64 -19.76
C ASP A 351 -6.18 -30.02 -20.43
N VAL A 352 -5.17 -30.47 -21.20
CA VAL A 352 -5.15 -31.85 -21.71
C VAL A 352 -5.06 -32.87 -20.58
N ALA A 353 -4.26 -32.60 -19.54
CA ALA A 353 -4.21 -33.46 -18.34
C ALA A 353 -5.52 -33.44 -17.54
N LYS A 354 -6.25 -32.30 -17.52
CA LYS A 354 -7.58 -32.24 -16.88
C LYS A 354 -8.60 -33.06 -17.65
N LEU A 355 -8.57 -33.03 -18.98
CA LEU A 355 -9.51 -33.74 -19.85
C LEU A 355 -9.67 -35.21 -19.46
N GLU A 356 -8.57 -35.92 -19.17
CA GLU A 356 -8.59 -37.33 -18.73
C GLU A 356 -9.48 -37.53 -17.49
N THR A 357 -9.33 -36.66 -16.49
CA THR A 357 -10.15 -36.70 -15.26
C THR A 357 -11.57 -36.19 -15.47
N GLU A 358 -11.78 -35.26 -16.40
CA GLU A 358 -13.08 -34.66 -16.71
C GLU A 358 -14.01 -35.65 -17.43
N ILE A 359 -13.48 -36.50 -18.33
CA ILE A 359 -14.22 -37.60 -18.99
C ILE A 359 -14.75 -38.60 -17.95
N SER A 360 -13.95 -38.91 -16.95
CA SER A 360 -14.32 -39.83 -15.87
C SER A 360 -15.18 -39.18 -14.77
N GLY A 361 -15.46 -37.88 -14.89
CA GLY A 361 -16.14 -37.08 -13.88
C GLY A 361 -17.61 -37.45 -13.66
N THR A 362 -18.06 -37.36 -12.40
CA THR A 362 -19.46 -37.64 -12.02
C THR A 362 -20.45 -36.75 -12.76
N TRP A 363 -20.13 -35.47 -12.97
CA TRP A 363 -21.00 -34.55 -13.70
C TRP A 363 -21.20 -34.97 -15.17
N PHE A 364 -20.12 -35.34 -15.88
CA PHE A 364 -20.21 -35.73 -17.30
C PHE A 364 -20.98 -37.05 -17.48
N ARG A 365 -20.84 -37.97 -16.51
CA ARG A 365 -21.63 -39.20 -16.44
C ARG A 365 -23.14 -38.93 -16.30
N GLU A 366 -23.51 -37.99 -15.44
CA GLU A 366 -24.92 -37.67 -15.17
C GLU A 366 -25.56 -36.87 -16.30
N ILE A 367 -24.85 -35.88 -16.89
CA ILE A 367 -25.38 -35.03 -17.96
C ILE A 367 -25.62 -35.80 -19.29
N THR A 368 -24.90 -36.90 -19.49
CA THR A 368 -25.07 -37.81 -20.64
C THR A 368 -26.08 -38.92 -20.36
N HIS A 369 -26.76 -38.89 -19.20
CA HIS A 369 -27.69 -39.93 -18.74
C HIS A 369 -27.10 -41.35 -18.78
N LYS A 370 -25.80 -41.49 -18.53
CA LYS A 370 -25.06 -42.77 -18.56
C LYS A 370 -25.11 -43.48 -19.92
N LYS A 371 -25.41 -42.75 -21.00
CA LYS A 371 -25.46 -43.30 -22.37
C LYS A 371 -24.09 -43.38 -23.03
N VAL A 372 -23.10 -42.62 -22.55
CA VAL A 372 -21.74 -42.59 -23.12
C VAL A 372 -20.83 -43.56 -22.35
N PRO A 373 -20.13 -44.50 -23.00
CA PRO A 373 -19.19 -45.41 -22.35
C PRO A 373 -17.88 -44.68 -22.02
N LEU A 374 -17.82 -44.10 -20.81
CA LEU A 374 -16.74 -43.17 -20.41
C LEU A 374 -15.34 -43.80 -20.46
N GLU A 375 -15.16 -45.04 -20.01
CA GLU A 375 -13.87 -45.75 -20.07
C GLU A 375 -13.40 -45.92 -21.51
N ARG A 376 -14.33 -46.27 -22.41
CA ARG A 376 -14.02 -46.45 -23.83
C ARG A 376 -13.69 -45.13 -24.53
N LEU A 377 -14.41 -44.05 -24.18
CA LEU A 377 -14.09 -42.70 -24.65
C LEU A 377 -12.70 -42.25 -24.15
N SER A 378 -12.38 -42.52 -22.89
CA SER A 378 -11.05 -42.24 -22.33
C SER A 378 -9.96 -43.01 -23.09
N ASN A 379 -10.13 -44.32 -23.26
CA ASN A 379 -9.17 -45.17 -23.98
C ASN A 379 -9.00 -44.73 -25.44
N SER A 380 -10.08 -44.27 -26.09
CA SER A 380 -10.01 -43.78 -27.47
C SER A 380 -9.18 -42.49 -27.64
N LEU A 381 -8.98 -41.72 -26.56
CA LEU A 381 -8.15 -40.52 -26.52
C LEU A 381 -6.73 -40.77 -25.96
N GLN A 382 -6.36 -42.03 -25.73
CA GLN A 382 -5.07 -42.39 -25.14
C GLN A 382 -3.88 -41.82 -25.92
N PRO A 383 -3.83 -41.81 -27.27
CA PRO A 383 -2.70 -41.21 -27.98
C PRO A 383 -2.48 -39.73 -27.69
N LEU A 384 -3.54 -38.95 -27.48
CA LEU A 384 -3.43 -37.55 -27.07
C LEU A 384 -2.90 -37.42 -25.63
N PHE A 385 -3.36 -38.28 -24.71
CA PHE A 385 -2.86 -38.31 -23.33
C PHE A 385 -1.39 -38.74 -23.27
N ASP A 386 -0.98 -39.70 -24.09
CA ASP A 386 0.41 -40.13 -24.21
C ASP A 386 1.28 -39.01 -24.78
N LEU A 387 0.81 -38.30 -25.82
CA LEU A 387 1.49 -37.11 -26.34
C LEU A 387 1.66 -36.04 -25.26
N ALA A 388 0.60 -35.74 -24.49
CA ALA A 388 0.67 -34.80 -23.39
C ALA A 388 1.65 -35.27 -22.30
N SER A 389 1.57 -36.52 -21.87
CA SER A 389 2.50 -37.11 -20.89
C SER A 389 3.97 -36.95 -21.31
N ASN A 390 4.24 -37.16 -22.60
CA ASN A 390 5.57 -37.01 -23.18
C ASN A 390 6.08 -35.56 -23.22
N ILE A 391 5.19 -34.58 -23.35
CA ILE A 391 5.52 -33.16 -23.34
C ILE A 391 5.53 -32.60 -21.90
N SER A 392 4.96 -33.32 -20.93
CA SER A 392 4.84 -32.85 -19.54
C SER A 392 6.19 -32.59 -18.88
N ASP A 393 7.20 -33.40 -19.18
CA ASP A 393 8.56 -33.17 -18.67
C ASP A 393 9.21 -31.92 -19.28
N ILE A 394 8.90 -31.61 -20.54
CA ILE A 394 9.34 -30.37 -21.19
C ILE A 394 8.65 -29.16 -20.54
N ASP A 395 7.34 -29.22 -20.33
CA ASP A 395 6.60 -28.14 -19.67
C ASP A 395 7.07 -27.92 -18.22
N GLU A 396 7.34 -29.00 -17.49
CA GLU A 396 7.87 -28.96 -16.12
C GLU A 396 9.23 -28.24 -16.08
N ARG A 397 10.14 -28.58 -16.99
CA ARG A 397 11.46 -27.93 -17.09
C ARG A 397 11.36 -26.46 -17.49
N LEU A 398 10.30 -26.05 -18.19
CA LEU A 398 10.02 -24.65 -18.54
C LEU A 398 9.26 -23.87 -17.45
N LYS A 399 8.88 -24.48 -16.32
CA LYS A 399 8.22 -23.76 -15.21
C LYS A 399 9.02 -22.60 -14.60
N PRO A 400 10.35 -22.66 -14.48
CA PRO A 400 11.12 -21.51 -13.99
C PRO A 400 10.84 -20.22 -14.78
N ALA A 401 10.60 -20.34 -16.09
CA ALA A 401 10.28 -19.25 -17.00
C ALA A 401 8.88 -18.62 -16.79
N ALA A 402 7.99 -19.29 -16.04
CA ALA A 402 6.62 -18.83 -15.79
C ALA A 402 6.45 -18.19 -14.40
N THR A 403 7.55 -17.97 -13.67
CA THR A 403 7.55 -17.33 -12.34
C THR A 403 7.53 -15.80 -12.47
N ALA A 404 7.01 -15.08 -11.47
CA ALA A 404 7.15 -13.61 -11.54
C ALA A 404 8.58 -13.15 -11.27
N ASP A 405 9.37 -13.95 -10.57
CA ASP A 405 10.77 -13.64 -10.31
C ASP A 405 11.53 -13.68 -11.64
N ALA A 406 11.32 -14.70 -12.49
CA ALA A 406 11.91 -14.73 -13.83
C ALA A 406 11.47 -13.55 -14.71
N PHE A 407 10.20 -13.15 -14.64
CA PHE A 407 9.69 -11.99 -15.36
C PHE A 407 10.34 -10.68 -14.87
N GLU A 408 10.36 -10.46 -13.55
CA GLU A 408 10.96 -9.25 -12.98
C GLU A 408 12.47 -9.21 -13.23
N SER A 409 13.20 -10.32 -13.04
CA SER A 409 14.64 -10.39 -13.35
C SER A 409 14.92 -10.07 -14.81
N MET A 410 14.02 -10.42 -15.74
CA MET A 410 14.19 -10.16 -17.17
C MET A 410 13.80 -8.74 -17.56
N ARG A 411 12.85 -8.15 -16.84
CA ARG A 411 12.60 -6.71 -16.88
C ARG A 411 13.80 -5.92 -16.36
N GLN A 412 14.41 -6.34 -15.26
CA GLN A 412 15.65 -5.73 -14.75
C GLN A 412 16.81 -5.90 -15.73
N MET A 413 16.94 -7.08 -16.35
CA MET A 413 17.92 -7.32 -17.41
C MET A 413 17.71 -6.39 -18.61
N LYS A 414 16.45 -6.16 -19.03
CA LYS A 414 16.12 -5.22 -20.12
C LYS A 414 16.40 -3.76 -19.78
N LYS A 415 16.15 -3.33 -18.54
CA LYS A 415 16.54 -1.99 -18.06
C LYS A 415 18.05 -1.82 -18.09
N LEU A 416 18.77 -2.84 -17.62
CA LEU A 416 20.22 -2.83 -17.62
C LEU A 416 20.78 -2.78 -19.05
N GLU A 417 20.23 -3.59 -19.96
CA GLU A 417 20.52 -3.57 -21.40
C GLU A 417 20.36 -2.14 -21.95
N ALA A 418 19.21 -1.50 -21.70
CA ALA A 418 18.94 -0.14 -22.16
C ALA A 418 19.93 0.89 -21.59
N ALA A 419 20.26 0.82 -20.29
CA ALA A 419 21.22 1.72 -19.65
C ALA A 419 22.64 1.57 -20.23
N VAL A 420 23.05 0.33 -20.53
CA VAL A 420 24.36 0.05 -21.17
C VAL A 420 24.38 0.55 -22.61
N PHE A 421 23.29 0.40 -23.36
CA PHE A 421 23.22 0.90 -24.74
C PHE A 421 23.12 2.42 -24.84
N ALA A 422 22.49 3.08 -23.86
CA ALA A 422 22.40 4.54 -23.77
C ALA A 422 23.75 5.21 -23.47
N ALA A 423 24.68 4.49 -22.82
CA ALA A 423 26.03 4.98 -22.59
C ALA A 423 26.81 5.15 -23.90
N SER A 424 27.76 6.08 -23.91
CA SER A 424 28.67 6.31 -25.04
C SER A 424 29.38 5.02 -25.45
N ASN A 425 29.70 4.87 -26.74
CA ASN A 425 30.47 3.73 -27.26
C ASN A 425 31.93 3.71 -26.78
N ASP A 426 32.41 4.82 -26.25
CA ASP A 426 33.76 4.98 -25.68
C ASP A 426 33.66 5.75 -24.36
N SER A 427 32.97 5.14 -23.39
CA SER A 427 32.75 5.77 -22.08
C SER A 427 34.07 5.99 -21.35
N GLN A 428 35.05 5.09 -21.49
CA GLN A 428 36.36 5.24 -20.86
C GLN A 428 37.10 6.54 -21.22
N SER A 429 36.91 7.11 -22.42
CA SER A 429 37.58 8.36 -22.81
C SER A 429 36.95 9.58 -22.13
N LEU A 430 35.71 9.48 -21.66
CA LEU A 430 35.03 10.52 -20.89
C LEU A 430 35.65 10.72 -19.50
N ALA A 431 36.39 9.75 -18.96
CA ALA A 431 37.04 9.91 -17.66
C ALA A 431 37.98 11.12 -17.63
N GLU A 432 38.64 11.41 -18.76
CA GLU A 432 39.55 12.55 -18.91
C GLU A 432 38.82 13.91 -18.83
N PHE A 433 37.54 13.93 -19.23
CA PHE A 433 36.70 15.14 -19.21
C PHE A 433 36.44 15.66 -17.79
N LEU A 434 36.64 14.85 -16.75
CA LEU A 434 36.60 15.30 -15.35
C LEU A 434 37.61 16.42 -15.07
N ARG A 435 38.76 16.44 -15.76
CA ARG A 435 39.72 17.55 -15.66
C ARG A 435 39.12 18.85 -16.20
N THR A 436 38.36 18.78 -17.29
CA THR A 436 37.66 19.95 -17.85
C THR A 436 36.58 20.46 -16.90
N ILE A 437 35.83 19.56 -16.25
CA ILE A 437 34.85 19.94 -15.22
C ILE A 437 35.55 20.68 -14.08
N GLN A 438 36.66 20.13 -13.56
CA GLN A 438 37.44 20.80 -12.51
C GLN A 438 37.96 22.17 -12.94
N ASN A 439 38.43 22.30 -14.18
CA ASN A 439 38.88 23.58 -14.73
C ASN A 439 37.73 24.61 -14.79
N CYS A 440 36.51 24.20 -15.10
CA CYS A 440 35.33 25.07 -15.03
C CYS A 440 35.01 25.47 -13.58
N VAL A 441 35.04 24.52 -12.64
CA VAL A 441 34.77 24.77 -11.20
C VAL A 441 35.78 25.75 -10.60
N ASN A 442 37.05 25.69 -11.05
CA ASN A 442 38.11 26.59 -10.59
C ASN A 442 37.93 28.05 -11.06
N LYS A 443 36.95 28.36 -11.92
CA LYS A 443 36.60 29.74 -12.28
C LYS A 443 35.81 30.47 -11.17
N GLY A 444 35.25 29.74 -10.21
CA GLY A 444 34.47 30.31 -9.12
C GLY A 444 35.32 31.11 -8.12
N ALA A 445 34.77 32.21 -7.60
CA ALA A 445 35.39 32.97 -6.52
C ALA A 445 35.34 32.22 -5.18
N SER A 446 36.21 32.60 -4.24
CA SER A 446 36.12 32.19 -2.84
C SER A 446 35.06 33.02 -2.13
N ILE A 447 33.82 32.54 -2.17
CA ILE A 447 32.66 33.22 -1.58
C ILE A 447 32.42 32.63 -0.19
N THR A 448 31.99 33.46 0.77
CA THR A 448 31.58 33.05 2.13
C THR A 448 30.15 33.52 2.41
N SER A 449 29.54 33.05 3.50
CA SER A 449 28.17 33.45 3.86
C SER A 449 28.02 34.98 3.96
N SER A 450 29.03 35.68 4.48
CA SER A 450 28.98 37.15 4.60
C SER A 450 28.86 37.89 3.27
N ASN A 451 29.21 37.27 2.14
CA ASN A 451 29.06 37.89 0.83
C ASN A 451 27.59 38.00 0.42
N TYR A 452 26.77 36.97 0.67
CA TYR A 452 25.39 36.90 0.18
C TYR A 452 24.31 37.00 1.27
N GLU A 453 24.67 36.93 2.56
CA GLU A 453 23.72 36.93 3.69
C GLU A 453 22.77 38.13 3.68
N THR A 454 23.27 39.32 3.33
CA THR A 454 22.42 40.52 3.21
C THR A 454 21.37 40.36 2.11
N SER A 455 21.76 39.86 0.95
CA SER A 455 20.86 39.59 -0.18
C SER A 455 19.86 38.49 0.16
N GLN A 456 20.31 37.42 0.83
CA GLN A 456 19.46 36.31 1.26
C GLN A 456 18.38 36.79 2.23
N ASN A 457 18.76 37.52 3.28
CA ASN A 457 17.83 38.06 4.28
C ASN A 457 16.81 39.02 3.66
N ALA A 458 17.22 39.82 2.68
CA ALA A 458 16.30 40.70 1.94
C ALA A 458 15.29 39.91 1.10
N ILE A 459 15.74 38.86 0.39
CA ILE A 459 14.88 38.00 -0.43
C ILE A 459 13.85 37.23 0.41
N GLU A 460 14.24 36.74 1.59
CA GLU A 460 13.30 36.06 2.52
C GLU A 460 12.19 37.01 3.02
N LYS A 461 12.52 38.29 3.24
CA LYS A 461 11.55 39.31 3.65
C LYS A 461 10.65 39.77 2.50
N ILE A 462 11.16 39.82 1.28
CA ILE A 462 10.40 40.13 0.06
C ILE A 462 9.22 39.17 -0.13
N ASP A 463 9.42 37.88 0.16
CA ASP A 463 8.34 36.88 0.09
C ASP A 463 7.23 37.19 1.09
N SER A 464 7.60 37.66 2.29
CA SER A 464 6.65 38.03 3.35
C SER A 464 5.81 39.26 2.96
N VAL A 465 6.42 40.26 2.32
CA VAL A 465 5.71 41.45 1.81
C VAL A 465 4.63 41.05 0.80
N GLY A 466 4.96 40.18 -0.17
CA GLY A 466 4.01 39.75 -1.20
C GLY A 466 2.79 39.04 -0.62
N ILE A 467 2.99 38.19 0.41
CA ILE A 467 1.91 37.47 1.11
C ILE A 467 0.96 38.45 1.81
N VAL A 468 1.50 39.42 2.54
CA VAL A 468 0.68 40.37 3.31
C VAL A 468 -0.10 41.32 2.38
N VAL A 469 0.53 41.81 1.31
CA VAL A 469 -0.14 42.65 0.31
C VAL A 469 -1.28 41.88 -0.38
N ALA A 470 -1.10 40.60 -0.68
CA ALA A 470 -2.16 39.75 -1.25
C ALA A 470 -3.33 39.54 -0.26
N ALA A 471 -3.04 39.34 1.03
CA ALA A 471 -4.06 39.21 2.06
C ALA A 471 -4.88 40.50 2.23
N LEU A 472 -4.21 41.65 2.29
CA LEU A 472 -4.85 42.98 2.35
C LEU A 472 -5.82 43.21 1.19
N ARG A 473 -5.37 42.88 -0.03
CA ARG A 473 -6.19 42.99 -1.23
C ARG A 473 -7.47 42.15 -1.10
N LYS A 474 -7.35 40.89 -0.68
CA LYS A 474 -8.49 39.99 -0.50
C LYS A 474 -9.48 40.50 0.54
N SER A 475 -9.01 41.09 1.64
CA SER A 475 -9.88 41.65 2.68
C SER A 475 -10.67 42.88 2.19
N LEU A 476 -10.05 43.72 1.36
CA LEU A 476 -10.72 44.86 0.72
C LEU A 476 -11.68 44.46 -0.41
N GLU A 477 -11.48 43.29 -1.02
CA GLU A 477 -12.41 42.73 -1.99
C GLU A 477 -13.69 42.18 -1.32
N ASN A 478 -13.61 41.70 -0.07
CA ASN A 478 -14.72 41.07 0.66
C ASN A 478 -15.50 42.03 1.60
N GLY A 479 -14.97 43.22 1.92
CA GLY A 479 -15.58 44.18 2.84
C GLY A 479 -16.38 45.29 2.15
N ASP A 480 -17.49 44.98 1.49
CA ASP A 480 -18.36 45.99 0.88
C ASP A 480 -19.08 46.83 1.96
N PRO A 481 -18.77 48.12 2.11
CA PRO A 481 -19.34 48.94 3.18
C PRO A 481 -20.85 49.15 3.05
N ASP A 482 -21.42 49.07 1.84
CA ASP A 482 -22.85 49.27 1.64
C ASP A 482 -23.64 48.00 1.99
N GLN A 483 -23.07 46.83 1.70
CA GLN A 483 -23.59 45.56 2.21
C GLN A 483 -23.57 45.53 3.74
N GLN A 484 -22.46 45.97 4.35
CA GLN A 484 -22.30 45.96 5.81
C GLN A 484 -23.21 46.97 6.52
N GLN A 485 -23.46 48.12 5.90
CA GLN A 485 -24.50 49.04 6.36
C GLN A 485 -25.89 48.38 6.30
N THR A 486 -26.20 47.65 5.23
CA THR A 486 -27.48 46.95 5.08
C THR A 486 -27.67 45.86 6.15
N GLU A 487 -26.63 45.09 6.44
CA GLU A 487 -26.64 44.06 7.50
C GLU A 487 -26.87 44.69 8.88
N PHE A 488 -26.30 45.87 9.14
CA PHE A 488 -26.54 46.63 10.37
C PHE A 488 -27.95 47.19 10.46
N ASP A 489 -28.48 47.77 9.39
CA ASP A 489 -29.84 48.32 9.38
C ASP A 489 -30.87 47.19 9.63
N ASN A 490 -30.64 46.01 9.05
CA ASN A 490 -31.44 44.81 9.31
C ASN A 490 -31.33 44.37 10.78
N PHE A 491 -30.14 44.40 11.36
CA PHE A 491 -29.93 44.08 12.77
C PHE A 491 -30.62 45.09 13.71
N MET A 492 -30.52 46.39 13.43
CA MET A 492 -31.22 47.43 14.20
C MET A 492 -32.74 47.28 14.10
N THR A 493 -33.26 46.88 12.94
CA THR A 493 -34.68 46.55 12.75
C THR A 493 -35.08 45.34 13.59
N PHE A 494 -34.23 44.31 13.66
CA PHE A 494 -34.44 43.14 14.51
C PHE A 494 -34.50 43.51 16.01
N LEU A 495 -33.64 44.40 16.47
CA LEU A 495 -33.69 44.93 17.84
C LEU A 495 -35.03 45.62 18.12
N GLY A 496 -35.60 46.30 17.12
CA GLY A 496 -36.96 46.85 17.15
C GLY A 496 -37.18 47.96 18.16
N PHE A 497 -36.17 48.82 18.35
CA PHE A 497 -36.35 50.12 18.97
C PHE A 497 -37.10 51.06 18.03
N GLN A 498 -38.06 51.85 18.52
CA GLN A 498 -38.72 52.87 17.68
C GLN A 498 -37.80 54.05 17.38
N ASN A 499 -37.06 54.50 18.39
CA ASN A 499 -36.00 55.50 18.26
C ASN A 499 -35.00 55.30 19.39
N ILE A 500 -33.87 54.66 19.08
CA ILE A 500 -32.83 54.33 20.07
C ILE A 500 -32.19 55.57 20.70
N GLU A 501 -32.27 56.72 20.04
CA GLU A 501 -31.73 57.99 20.52
C GLU A 501 -32.69 58.69 21.51
N GLU A 502 -33.99 58.29 21.56
CA GLU A 502 -34.98 58.84 22.51
C GLU A 502 -34.98 58.00 23.81
N PRO A 503 -34.46 58.51 24.94
CA PRO A 503 -34.17 57.68 26.11
C PRO A 503 -35.41 57.19 26.87
N LYS A 504 -36.56 57.86 26.73
CA LYS A 504 -37.77 57.51 27.46
C LYS A 504 -38.45 56.27 26.85
N SER A 505 -38.74 56.30 25.55
CA SER A 505 -39.33 55.16 24.83
C SER A 505 -38.39 53.96 24.84
N SER A 506 -37.09 54.17 24.60
CA SER A 506 -36.10 53.11 24.59
C SER A 506 -35.99 52.35 25.92
N ARG A 507 -36.22 53.01 27.07
CA ARG A 507 -36.24 52.33 28.40
C ARG A 507 -37.48 51.47 28.60
N GLU A 508 -38.59 51.80 27.96
CA GLU A 508 -39.80 50.99 27.98
C GLU A 508 -39.60 49.73 27.10
N GLU A 509 -38.87 49.86 26.00
CA GLU A 509 -38.63 48.82 24.99
C GLU A 509 -37.47 47.84 25.34
N VAL A 510 -36.41 48.31 26.03
CA VAL A 510 -35.13 47.57 26.18
C VAL A 510 -35.25 46.18 26.83
N SER A 511 -36.24 45.96 27.69
CA SER A 511 -36.49 44.64 28.31
C SER A 511 -36.94 43.60 27.28
N GLU A 512 -37.76 44.01 26.30
CA GLU A 512 -38.19 43.13 25.21
C GLU A 512 -37.05 42.89 24.21
N VAL A 513 -36.23 43.91 23.94
CA VAL A 513 -35.04 43.79 23.08
C VAL A 513 -34.04 42.78 23.65
N MET A 514 -33.73 42.85 24.96
CA MET A 514 -32.84 41.87 25.59
C MET A 514 -33.41 40.45 25.58
N THR A 515 -34.72 40.32 25.63
CA THR A 515 -35.38 39.01 25.52
C THR A 515 -35.25 38.44 24.10
N ARG A 516 -35.34 39.27 23.07
CA ARG A 516 -35.10 38.87 21.67
C ARG A 516 -33.65 38.44 21.44
N ILE A 517 -32.69 39.23 21.91
CA ILE A 517 -31.25 38.91 21.78
C ILE A 517 -30.89 37.58 22.46
N LYS A 518 -31.46 37.29 23.63
CA LYS A 518 -31.15 36.05 24.38
C LYS A 518 -31.77 34.78 23.80
N ASN A 519 -32.78 34.91 22.94
CA ASN A 519 -33.56 33.78 22.41
C ASN A 519 -33.37 33.52 20.92
N GLU A 520 -32.68 34.41 20.19
CA GLU A 520 -32.52 34.32 18.74
C GLU A 520 -31.05 34.40 18.30
N ASP A 521 -30.67 33.55 17.34
CA ASP A 521 -29.30 33.46 16.81
C ASP A 521 -28.84 34.71 16.04
N ASN A 522 -29.72 35.71 15.83
CA ASN A 522 -29.44 36.87 14.98
C ASN A 522 -28.35 37.77 15.57
N PHE A 523 -28.29 37.88 16.91
CA PHE A 523 -27.23 38.63 17.60
C PHE A 523 -25.86 37.98 17.41
N ASP A 524 -25.77 36.66 17.60
CA ASP A 524 -24.52 35.91 17.41
C ASP A 524 -24.04 35.94 15.96
N LYS A 525 -24.97 35.83 15.00
CA LYS A 525 -24.67 35.95 13.56
C LYS A 525 -24.12 37.32 13.22
N PHE A 526 -24.77 38.39 13.68
CA PHE A 526 -24.30 39.75 13.45
C PHE A 526 -22.93 39.99 14.09
N LYS A 527 -22.77 39.64 15.37
CA LYS A 527 -21.49 39.74 16.10
C LYS A 527 -20.37 38.99 15.38
N LYS A 528 -20.64 37.77 14.91
CA LYS A 528 -19.68 36.99 14.13
C LYS A 528 -19.30 37.69 12.82
N GLY A 529 -20.26 38.28 12.11
CA GLY A 529 -19.99 39.06 10.89
C GLY A 529 -19.02 40.22 11.15
N VAL A 530 -19.19 40.95 12.26
CA VAL A 530 -18.27 42.03 12.66
C VAL A 530 -16.88 41.50 13.03
N ILE A 531 -16.80 40.34 13.70
CA ILE A 531 -15.52 39.67 14.02
C ILE A 531 -14.80 39.22 12.76
N ASP A 532 -15.49 38.56 11.84
CA ASP A 532 -14.93 38.09 10.57
C ASP A 532 -14.41 39.26 9.73
N MET A 533 -15.12 40.40 9.74
CA MET A 533 -14.64 41.64 9.13
C MET A 533 -13.39 42.20 9.80
N ALA A 534 -13.37 42.29 11.14
CA ALA A 534 -12.20 42.78 11.87
C ALA A 534 -10.96 41.91 11.62
N ASN A 535 -11.13 40.58 11.57
CA ASN A 535 -10.06 39.63 11.28
C ASN A 535 -9.51 39.79 9.86
N GLY A 536 -10.31 40.27 8.89
CA GLY A 536 -9.82 40.62 7.57
C GLY A 536 -8.80 41.77 7.58
N PHE A 537 -8.88 42.67 8.57
CA PHE A 537 -7.95 43.79 8.74
C PHE A 537 -6.92 43.57 9.85
N ASN A 538 -7.07 42.52 10.66
CA ASN A 538 -6.11 42.14 11.70
C ASN A 538 -4.91 41.41 11.09
N ILE A 539 -3.90 42.16 10.69
CA ILE A 539 -2.61 41.61 10.25
C ILE A 539 -1.70 41.73 11.46
N ASP A 540 -1.43 40.60 12.11
CA ASP A 540 -0.82 40.49 13.45
C ASP A 540 0.59 41.09 13.64
N ASN A 541 1.11 41.85 12.67
CA ASN A 541 1.93 43.04 12.92
C ASN A 541 2.10 43.83 11.62
N LEU A 542 1.24 44.82 11.38
CA LEU A 542 1.51 45.87 10.39
C LEU A 542 2.88 46.53 10.65
N ASP A 543 3.28 46.64 11.92
CA ASP A 543 4.61 47.10 12.35
C ASP A 543 5.76 46.19 11.85
N GLU A 544 5.52 44.89 11.77
CA GLU A 544 6.49 43.91 11.26
C GLU A 544 6.59 43.97 9.74
N LEU A 545 5.47 44.23 9.05
CA LEU A 545 5.48 44.53 7.62
C LEU A 545 6.26 45.82 7.34
N GLU A 546 6.01 46.91 8.06
CA GLU A 546 6.71 48.18 7.92
C GLU A 546 8.22 48.04 8.21
N LYS A 547 8.56 47.27 9.25
CA LYS A 547 9.95 46.89 9.57
C LYS A 547 10.59 46.10 8.43
N ASN A 548 9.92 45.06 7.92
CA ASN A 548 10.43 44.25 6.81
C ASN A 548 10.66 45.09 5.56
N ILE A 549 9.72 45.98 5.21
CA ILE A 549 9.86 46.92 4.09
C ILE A 549 11.08 47.81 4.28
N THR A 550 11.27 48.39 5.47
CA THR A 550 12.43 49.25 5.78
C THR A 550 13.76 48.50 5.65
N GLU A 551 13.82 47.26 6.15
CA GLU A 551 15.01 46.43 6.06
C GLU A 551 15.30 46.01 4.61
N ILE A 552 14.28 45.72 3.79
CA ILE A 552 14.44 45.45 2.35
C ILE A 552 14.97 46.68 1.62
N LEU A 553 14.43 47.86 1.89
CA LEU A 553 14.86 49.11 1.27
C LEU A 553 16.32 49.46 1.62
N SER A 554 16.76 49.13 2.84
CA SER A 554 18.17 49.29 3.23
C SER A 554 19.14 48.38 2.46
N ALA A 555 18.63 47.31 1.84
CA ALA A 555 19.37 46.33 1.05
C ALA A 555 19.15 46.46 -0.46
N GLU A 556 18.51 47.53 -0.95
CA GLU A 556 18.21 47.74 -2.38
C GLU A 556 19.45 47.69 -3.29
N ASN A 557 20.57 48.25 -2.82
CA ASN A 557 21.85 48.21 -3.55
C ASN A 557 22.62 46.87 -3.38
N LYS A 558 22.00 45.89 -2.71
CA LYS A 558 22.55 44.55 -2.42
C LYS A 558 21.75 43.44 -3.09
N THR A 559 21.05 43.76 -4.18
CA THR A 559 20.37 42.79 -5.05
C THR A 559 21.34 41.91 -5.84
N THR A 560 22.62 42.26 -5.81
CA THR A 560 23.75 41.45 -6.24
C THR A 560 24.78 41.41 -5.10
N PHE A 561 25.75 40.49 -5.20
CA PHE A 561 26.82 40.36 -4.21
C PHE A 561 28.15 40.01 -4.89
N ASP A 562 29.24 40.36 -4.20
CA ASP A 562 30.60 40.11 -4.69
C ASP A 562 30.85 38.60 -4.85
N GLY A 563 31.27 38.19 -6.05
CA GLY A 563 31.48 36.78 -6.43
C GLY A 563 30.35 36.16 -7.26
N LEU A 564 29.21 36.83 -7.43
CA LEU A 564 28.08 36.30 -8.21
C LEU A 564 28.45 36.06 -9.68
N THR A 565 29.18 36.99 -10.31
CA THR A 565 29.61 36.86 -11.72
C THR A 565 30.57 35.69 -11.92
N GLU A 566 31.53 35.54 -11.01
CA GLU A 566 32.50 34.45 -11.01
C GLU A 566 31.81 33.09 -10.79
N GLU A 567 30.78 33.03 -9.93
CA GLU A 567 29.95 31.84 -9.76
C GLU A 567 29.20 31.47 -11.05
N LEU A 568 28.58 32.44 -11.72
CA LEU A 568 27.86 32.20 -12.98
C LEU A 568 28.79 31.74 -14.11
N SER A 569 30.04 32.21 -14.13
CA SER A 569 31.06 31.81 -15.11
C SER A 569 31.43 30.32 -15.04
N ILE A 570 31.26 29.68 -13.88
CA ILE A 570 31.42 28.21 -13.72
C ILE A 570 30.43 27.50 -14.63
N TYR A 571 29.16 27.88 -14.53
CA TYR A 571 28.08 27.21 -15.23
C TYR A 571 28.07 27.55 -16.72
N GLU A 572 28.46 28.78 -17.10
CA GLU A 572 28.73 29.11 -18.51
C GLU A 572 29.78 28.18 -19.13
N CYS A 573 30.88 27.92 -18.40
CA CYS A 573 31.92 26.99 -18.83
C CYS A 573 31.38 25.55 -18.97
N LEU A 574 30.57 25.08 -18.02
CA LEU A 574 29.95 23.75 -18.10
C LEU A 574 28.95 23.63 -19.24
N ARG A 575 28.16 24.68 -19.54
CA ARG A 575 27.21 24.72 -20.64
C ARG A 575 27.89 24.60 -22.01
N ALA A 576 29.08 25.17 -22.18
CA ALA A 576 29.89 25.00 -23.39
C ALA A 576 30.29 23.53 -23.67
N HIS A 577 30.11 22.62 -22.72
CA HIS A 577 30.38 21.20 -22.85
C HIS A 577 29.16 20.32 -22.58
N LYS A 578 27.94 20.82 -22.86
CA LYS A 578 26.66 20.12 -22.63
C LYS A 578 26.67 18.64 -23.04
N ASP A 579 27.04 18.33 -24.29
CA ASP A 579 26.97 16.96 -24.80
C ASP A 579 27.89 16.00 -24.02
N LYS A 580 29.11 16.46 -23.68
CA LYS A 580 30.05 15.66 -22.88
C LYS A 580 29.61 15.52 -21.43
N MET A 581 28.97 16.55 -20.87
CA MET A 581 28.36 16.50 -19.53
C MET A 581 27.21 15.50 -19.46
N GLU A 582 26.39 15.41 -20.50
CA GLU A 582 25.31 14.42 -20.60
C GLU A 582 25.88 13.01 -20.78
N GLN A 583 26.85 12.83 -21.68
CA GLN A 583 27.50 11.53 -21.89
C GLN A 583 28.20 11.00 -20.63
N ILE A 584 28.95 11.84 -19.91
CA ILE A 584 29.63 11.41 -18.66
C ILE A 584 28.62 11.13 -17.55
N ALA A 585 27.51 11.88 -17.48
CA ALA A 585 26.44 11.62 -16.52
C ALA A 585 25.79 10.26 -16.79
N THR A 586 25.45 9.96 -18.04
CA THR A 586 24.92 8.65 -18.44
C THR A 586 25.91 7.53 -18.10
N ALA A 587 27.20 7.68 -18.42
CA ALA A 587 28.21 6.68 -18.08
C ALA A 587 28.31 6.42 -16.56
N ILE A 588 28.20 7.47 -15.74
CA ILE A 588 28.18 7.35 -14.27
C ILE A 588 26.90 6.66 -13.78
N GLU A 589 25.74 7.03 -14.32
CA GLU A 589 24.45 6.42 -13.95
C GLU A 589 24.40 4.93 -14.33
N THR A 590 24.91 4.57 -15.51
CA THR A 590 25.08 3.18 -15.91
C THR A 590 26.04 2.46 -14.95
N THR A 591 27.20 3.06 -14.63
CA THR A 591 28.16 2.50 -13.67
C THR A 591 27.53 2.26 -12.28
N LYS A 592 26.67 3.17 -11.81
CA LYS A 592 25.91 3.00 -10.57
C LYS A 592 24.94 1.83 -10.67
N THR A 593 24.19 1.74 -11.77
CA THR A 593 23.32 0.60 -12.05
C THR A 593 24.09 -0.72 -12.03
N LEU A 594 25.31 -0.75 -12.59
CA LEU A 594 26.18 -1.95 -12.57
C LEU A 594 26.60 -2.37 -11.16
N ARG A 595 26.77 -1.42 -10.23
CA ARG A 595 27.06 -1.74 -8.81
C ARG A 595 25.87 -2.34 -8.07
N GLU A 596 24.67 -2.06 -8.54
CA GLU A 596 23.40 -2.46 -7.92
C GLU A 596 22.81 -3.73 -8.54
N VAL A 597 23.49 -4.36 -9.52
CA VAL A 597 23.03 -5.61 -10.13
C VAL A 597 22.92 -6.71 -9.08
N GLU A 598 21.70 -7.22 -8.88
CA GLU A 598 21.44 -8.30 -7.94
C GLU A 598 21.86 -9.65 -8.52
N THR A 599 22.71 -10.38 -7.80
CA THR A 599 23.14 -11.72 -8.20
C THR A 599 21.98 -12.71 -8.33
N ALA A 600 20.90 -12.51 -7.56
CA ALA A 600 19.68 -13.31 -7.64
C ALA A 600 18.98 -13.14 -9.01
N ASP A 601 18.86 -11.92 -9.51
CA ASP A 601 18.26 -11.65 -10.82
C ASP A 601 19.06 -12.29 -11.94
N VAL A 602 20.38 -12.14 -11.91
CA VAL A 602 21.27 -12.76 -12.89
C VAL A 602 21.19 -14.28 -12.83
N GLN A 603 21.09 -14.87 -11.62
CA GLN A 603 20.94 -16.31 -11.44
C GLN A 603 19.60 -16.83 -12.00
N ASN A 604 18.52 -16.05 -11.90
CA ASN A 604 17.23 -16.38 -12.47
C ASN A 604 17.28 -16.42 -13.99
N VAL A 605 17.88 -15.40 -14.63
CA VAL A 605 18.08 -15.36 -16.10
C VAL A 605 18.91 -16.54 -16.58
N GLU A 606 20.00 -16.85 -15.88
CA GLU A 606 20.86 -17.99 -16.20
C GLU A 606 20.12 -19.33 -16.06
N THR A 607 19.37 -19.51 -14.97
CA THR A 607 18.58 -20.73 -14.72
C THR A 607 17.55 -20.94 -15.82
N TRP A 608 16.91 -19.85 -16.26
CA TRP A 608 15.95 -19.90 -17.35
C TRP A 608 16.63 -20.21 -18.70
N ALA A 609 17.72 -19.54 -19.04
CA ALA A 609 18.46 -19.85 -20.26
C ALA A 609 18.88 -21.33 -20.32
N LYS A 610 19.33 -21.89 -19.19
CA LYS A 610 19.64 -23.32 -19.06
C LYS A 610 18.40 -24.21 -19.24
N ALA A 611 17.26 -23.82 -18.67
CA ALA A 611 16.00 -24.54 -18.85
C ALA A 611 15.58 -24.61 -20.33
N VAL A 612 15.61 -23.47 -21.04
CA VAL A 612 15.27 -23.40 -22.48
C VAL A 612 16.25 -24.21 -23.32
N ALA A 613 17.55 -24.10 -23.04
CA ALA A 613 18.57 -24.89 -23.71
C ALA A 613 18.46 -26.41 -23.42
N SER A 614 17.90 -26.79 -22.28
CA SER A 614 17.68 -28.21 -21.95
C SER A 614 16.54 -28.83 -22.75
N VAL A 615 15.51 -28.04 -23.11
CA VAL A 615 14.34 -28.53 -23.85
C VAL A 615 14.50 -28.45 -25.36
N SER A 616 15.40 -27.61 -25.87
CA SER A 616 15.65 -27.46 -27.30
C SER A 616 16.00 -28.78 -28.00
N ARG A 617 16.72 -29.68 -27.30
CA ARG A 617 17.07 -31.01 -27.81
C ARG A 617 15.88 -31.97 -27.85
N ASP A 618 15.04 -31.94 -26.81
CA ASP A 618 13.94 -32.88 -26.67
C ASP A 618 12.75 -32.54 -27.56
N LEU A 619 12.54 -31.25 -27.88
CA LEU A 619 11.56 -30.81 -28.87
C LEU A 619 11.77 -31.49 -30.22
N ASN A 620 13.02 -31.65 -30.67
CA ASN A 620 13.33 -32.35 -31.93
C ASN A 620 12.94 -33.83 -31.92
N SER A 621 13.06 -34.49 -30.76
CA SER A 621 12.70 -35.90 -30.61
C SER A 621 11.19 -36.16 -30.72
N LEU A 622 10.36 -35.12 -30.57
CA LEU A 622 8.90 -35.21 -30.62
C LEU A 622 8.32 -35.15 -32.05
N LEU A 623 9.12 -34.77 -33.06
CA LEU A 623 8.65 -34.65 -34.45
C LEU A 623 8.28 -35.99 -35.10
N GLY A 624 8.87 -37.12 -34.66
CA GLY A 624 8.60 -38.46 -35.21
C GLY A 624 7.37 -39.16 -34.63
N ARG A 625 6.88 -38.72 -33.47
CA ARG A 625 5.84 -39.41 -32.69
C ARG A 625 4.42 -39.41 -33.25
N PRO A 626 4.01 -38.53 -34.19
CA PRO A 626 2.69 -38.67 -34.82
C PRO A 626 2.52 -39.98 -35.58
N SER A 627 3.61 -40.54 -36.10
CA SER A 627 3.63 -41.88 -36.69
C SER A 627 3.42 -42.97 -35.62
N ASP A 628 3.95 -42.75 -34.42
CA ASP A 628 3.76 -43.66 -33.27
C ASP A 628 2.33 -43.63 -32.75
N MET A 629 1.68 -42.46 -32.76
CA MET A 629 0.26 -42.32 -32.41
C MET A 629 -0.63 -43.17 -33.31
N LYS A 630 -0.26 -43.41 -34.57
CA LYS A 630 -0.97 -44.32 -35.49
C LYS A 630 -0.68 -45.79 -35.21
N SER A 631 0.59 -46.13 -35.00
CA SER A 631 1.03 -47.53 -34.90
C SER A 631 0.67 -48.18 -33.57
N SER A 632 0.52 -47.38 -32.51
CA SER A 632 0.17 -47.82 -31.15
C SER A 632 -1.28 -47.52 -30.74
N ALA A 633 -2.10 -47.01 -31.66
CA ALA A 633 -3.49 -46.63 -31.39
C ALA A 633 -4.35 -47.83 -30.95
N PRO A 634 -5.06 -47.75 -29.81
CA PRO A 634 -6.10 -48.70 -29.46
C PRO A 634 -7.15 -48.83 -30.58
N PRO A 635 -7.78 -50.02 -30.76
CA PRO A 635 -8.85 -50.21 -31.75
C PRO A 635 -9.94 -49.13 -31.65
N GLU A 636 -10.30 -48.73 -30.44
CA GLU A 636 -11.32 -47.73 -30.15
C GLU A 636 -10.92 -46.32 -30.63
N THR A 637 -9.62 -46.01 -30.69
CA THR A 637 -9.13 -44.76 -31.27
C THR A 637 -9.35 -44.72 -32.78
N ASN A 638 -9.09 -45.84 -33.48
CA ASN A 638 -9.30 -45.91 -34.93
C ASN A 638 -10.80 -45.79 -35.28
N GLU A 639 -11.66 -46.36 -34.44
CA GLU A 639 -13.11 -46.21 -34.54
C GLU A 639 -13.56 -44.76 -34.30
N LEU A 640 -13.09 -44.10 -33.23
CA LEU A 640 -13.38 -42.69 -32.95
C LEU A 640 -12.94 -41.78 -34.11
N ASN A 641 -11.71 -41.96 -34.61
CA ASN A 641 -11.16 -41.13 -35.68
C ASN A 641 -11.85 -41.33 -37.04
N SER A 642 -12.45 -42.50 -37.23
CA SER A 642 -13.23 -42.87 -38.42
C SER A 642 -14.71 -42.47 -38.31
N PHE A 643 -15.22 -42.24 -37.10
CA PHE A 643 -16.58 -41.78 -36.87
C PHE A 643 -16.69 -40.28 -37.25
N PRO A 644 -17.63 -39.90 -38.15
CA PRO A 644 -17.66 -38.56 -38.71
C PRO A 644 -18.02 -37.53 -37.63
N PHE A 645 -17.05 -36.68 -37.26
CA PHE A 645 -17.30 -35.54 -36.39
C PHE A 645 -18.10 -34.47 -37.15
N PRO A 646 -19.20 -33.93 -36.57
CA PRO A 646 -20.00 -32.93 -37.24
C PRO A 646 -19.18 -31.68 -37.61
N PRO A 647 -19.25 -31.19 -38.86
CA PRO A 647 -18.45 -30.03 -39.28
C PRO A 647 -18.75 -28.79 -38.43
N LYS A 648 -17.70 -28.07 -38.02
CA LYS A 648 -17.74 -26.79 -37.26
C LYS A 648 -18.37 -26.85 -35.86
N VAL A 649 -18.75 -28.03 -35.37
CA VAL A 649 -19.37 -28.15 -34.04
C VAL A 649 -18.38 -27.87 -32.92
N ASP A 650 -17.15 -28.36 -33.03
CA ASP A 650 -16.07 -28.10 -32.07
C ASP A 650 -15.70 -26.62 -32.07
N ASP A 651 -15.45 -26.02 -33.24
CA ASP A 651 -15.13 -24.59 -33.38
C ASP A 651 -16.22 -23.70 -32.77
N THR A 652 -17.50 -24.05 -33.00
CA THR A 652 -18.64 -23.32 -32.42
C THR A 652 -18.67 -23.45 -30.89
N ILE A 653 -18.46 -24.65 -30.34
CA ILE A 653 -18.43 -24.88 -28.89
C ILE A 653 -17.26 -24.12 -28.26
N ILE A 654 -16.06 -24.29 -28.79
CA ILE A 654 -14.82 -23.72 -28.26
C ILE A 654 -14.89 -22.19 -28.31
N THR A 655 -15.23 -21.62 -29.46
CA THR A 655 -15.38 -20.16 -29.63
C THR A 655 -16.39 -19.62 -28.63
N SER A 656 -17.57 -20.24 -28.51
CA SER A 656 -18.61 -19.77 -27.59
C SER A 656 -18.18 -19.80 -26.11
N VAL A 657 -17.44 -20.83 -25.70
CA VAL A 657 -16.87 -20.95 -24.35
C VAL A 657 -15.75 -19.93 -24.11
N ASN A 658 -14.95 -19.62 -25.13
CA ASN A 658 -13.90 -18.60 -25.04
C ASN A 658 -14.49 -17.19 -24.86
N TYR A 659 -15.57 -16.83 -25.58
CA TYR A 659 -16.29 -15.56 -25.35
C TYR A 659 -16.91 -15.48 -23.95
N LEU A 660 -17.47 -16.58 -23.44
CA LEU A 660 -17.96 -16.63 -22.05
C LEU A 660 -16.83 -16.35 -21.05
N ARG A 661 -15.62 -16.85 -21.33
CA ARG A 661 -14.43 -16.60 -20.51
C ARG A 661 -13.96 -15.15 -20.61
N SER A 662 -13.90 -14.56 -21.81
CA SER A 662 -13.58 -13.15 -22.00
C SER A 662 -14.53 -12.25 -21.21
N ALA A 663 -15.83 -12.56 -21.23
CA ALA A 663 -16.82 -11.85 -20.43
C ALA A 663 -16.54 -11.94 -18.92
N LEU A 664 -16.22 -13.14 -18.41
CA LEU A 664 -15.90 -13.34 -16.99
C LEU A 664 -14.63 -12.57 -16.57
N GLU A 665 -13.57 -12.62 -17.38
CA GLU A 665 -12.32 -11.94 -17.06
C GLU A 665 -12.49 -10.42 -17.11
N LEU A 666 -13.21 -9.88 -18.10
CA LEU A 666 -13.52 -8.46 -18.15
C LEU A 666 -14.35 -8.01 -16.92
N LYS A 667 -15.35 -8.81 -16.52
CA LYS A 667 -16.13 -8.54 -15.30
C LYS A 667 -15.25 -8.48 -14.04
N LYS A 668 -14.28 -9.39 -13.91
CA LYS A 668 -13.31 -9.37 -12.79
C LYS A 668 -12.40 -8.14 -12.80
N MET A 669 -12.23 -7.51 -13.97
CA MET A 669 -11.39 -6.32 -14.15
C MET A 669 -12.13 -5.00 -13.85
N LYS A 670 -13.41 -5.01 -13.44
CA LYS A 670 -14.21 -3.80 -13.14
C LYS A 670 -13.46 -2.73 -12.33
N ASN A 671 -12.83 -3.12 -11.21
CA ASN A 671 -12.09 -2.20 -10.35
C ASN A 671 -10.72 -1.78 -10.90
N SER A 672 -10.18 -2.54 -11.87
CA SER A 672 -8.96 -2.16 -12.57
C SER A 672 -9.25 -1.18 -13.70
N ILE A 673 -10.41 -1.28 -14.34
CA ILE A 673 -10.84 -0.35 -15.40
C ILE A 673 -10.98 1.08 -14.86
N SER A 674 -11.42 1.27 -13.62
CA SER A 674 -11.50 2.61 -13.00
C SER A 674 -10.13 3.30 -12.83
N VAL A 675 -9.02 2.54 -12.80
CA VAL A 675 -7.66 3.12 -12.80
C VAL A 675 -7.35 3.75 -14.16
N LEU A 676 -7.95 3.24 -15.24
CA LEU A 676 -7.77 3.84 -16.55
C LEU A 676 -8.49 5.19 -16.67
N GLU A 677 -9.48 5.50 -15.84
CA GLU A 677 -10.09 6.84 -15.86
C GLU A 677 -9.09 7.92 -15.41
N SER A 678 -8.31 7.65 -14.35
CA SER A 678 -7.35 8.63 -13.82
C SER A 678 -6.17 8.87 -14.76
N VAL A 679 -5.69 7.80 -15.43
CA VAL A 679 -4.51 7.89 -16.30
C VAL A 679 -4.71 8.80 -17.52
N GLY A 680 -5.96 9.05 -17.94
CA GLY A 680 -6.26 9.97 -19.04
C GLY A 680 -5.64 11.36 -18.81
N SER A 681 -5.83 11.91 -17.61
CA SER A 681 -5.30 13.23 -17.23
C SER A 681 -3.76 13.25 -17.15
N VAL A 682 -3.17 12.13 -16.72
CA VAL A 682 -1.70 11.98 -16.62
C VAL A 682 -1.08 11.93 -18.00
N VAL A 683 -1.65 11.14 -18.91
CA VAL A 683 -1.17 11.02 -20.29
C VAL A 683 -1.33 12.34 -21.04
N GLU A 684 -2.45 13.06 -20.87
CA GLU A 684 -2.63 14.39 -21.45
C GLU A 684 -1.58 15.40 -20.96
N LYS A 685 -1.23 15.37 -19.67
CA LYS A 685 -0.18 16.22 -19.11
C LYS A 685 1.18 15.91 -19.74
N GLU A 686 1.58 14.64 -19.79
CA GLU A 686 2.87 14.23 -20.34
C GLU A 686 2.93 14.47 -21.86
N MET A 687 1.81 14.26 -22.58
CA MET A 687 1.69 14.61 -24.00
C MET A 687 1.87 16.11 -24.26
N ASN A 688 1.34 16.95 -23.39
CA ASN A 688 1.52 18.40 -23.49
C ASN A 688 2.94 18.87 -23.18
N ALA A 689 3.74 18.04 -22.50
CA ALA A 689 5.15 18.29 -22.27
C ALA A 689 6.05 17.91 -23.46
N ILE A 690 5.52 17.21 -24.48
CA ILE A 690 6.27 16.87 -25.69
C ILE A 690 6.43 18.13 -26.56
N THR A 691 7.67 18.54 -26.79
CA THR A 691 8.01 19.74 -27.57
C THR A 691 8.10 19.50 -29.08
N ASP A 692 8.36 18.27 -29.52
CA ASP A 692 8.40 17.91 -30.95
C ASP A 692 6.97 17.72 -31.51
N PRO A 693 6.56 18.48 -32.53
CA PRO A 693 5.20 18.41 -33.07
C PRO A 693 4.84 17.08 -33.75
N ASN A 694 5.81 16.40 -34.35
CA ASN A 694 5.58 15.12 -35.03
C ASN A 694 5.45 13.99 -34.01
N GLU A 695 6.32 13.96 -33.00
CA GLU A 695 6.22 13.00 -31.89
C GLU A 695 4.91 13.19 -31.13
N LYS A 696 4.54 14.46 -30.84
CA LYS A 696 3.28 14.77 -30.15
C LYS A 696 2.07 14.23 -30.93
N LYS A 697 2.04 14.42 -32.24
CA LYS A 697 0.95 13.93 -33.10
C LYS A 697 0.89 12.41 -33.16
N GLU A 698 2.01 11.71 -33.23
CA GLU A 698 2.05 10.25 -33.21
C GLU A 698 1.52 9.70 -31.88
N VAL A 699 1.86 10.34 -30.76
CA VAL A 699 1.35 9.98 -29.44
C VAL A 699 -0.16 10.28 -29.32
N GLU A 700 -0.63 11.43 -29.82
CA GLU A 700 -2.06 11.79 -29.87
C GLU A 700 -2.89 10.77 -30.68
N ASP A 701 -2.43 10.44 -31.89
CA ASP A 701 -3.08 9.45 -32.78
C ASP A 701 -3.04 8.03 -32.17
N GLY A 702 -1.97 7.71 -31.44
CA GLY A 702 -1.82 6.43 -30.74
C GLY A 702 -2.70 6.31 -29.49
N TRP A 703 -2.92 7.41 -28.77
CA TRP A 703 -3.74 7.44 -27.56
C TRP A 703 -5.24 7.44 -27.88
N GLY A 704 -5.64 8.20 -28.91
CA GLY A 704 -7.01 8.25 -29.40
C GLY A 704 -8.03 8.75 -28.36
N ASN A 705 -9.31 8.40 -28.53
CA ASN A 705 -10.39 8.84 -27.64
C ASN A 705 -10.51 7.92 -26.41
N HIS A 706 -9.67 8.18 -25.42
CA HIS A 706 -9.60 7.39 -24.19
C HIS A 706 -10.91 7.36 -23.41
N THR A 707 -11.58 8.50 -23.21
CA THR A 707 -12.85 8.57 -22.47
C THR A 707 -13.94 7.70 -23.10
N ARG A 708 -14.06 7.71 -24.43
CA ARG A 708 -14.99 6.84 -25.16
C ARG A 708 -14.65 5.36 -24.98
N ASP A 709 -13.36 5.02 -25.03
CA ASP A 709 -12.90 3.65 -24.89
C ASP A 709 -13.21 3.10 -23.48
N ILE A 710 -12.98 3.89 -22.42
CA ILE A 710 -13.33 3.51 -21.04
C ILE A 710 -14.84 3.40 -20.86
N SER A 711 -15.62 4.37 -21.34
CA SER A 711 -17.09 4.31 -21.28
C SER A 711 -17.64 3.04 -21.97
N SER A 712 -17.00 2.62 -23.07
CA SER A 712 -17.39 1.40 -23.79
C SER A 712 -17.09 0.14 -22.99
N LEU A 713 -15.95 0.08 -22.28
CA LEU A 713 -15.61 -1.03 -21.38
C LEU A 713 -16.58 -1.12 -20.20
N GLU A 714 -16.92 0.01 -19.58
CA GLU A 714 -17.86 0.05 -18.45
C GLU A 714 -19.26 -0.38 -18.87
N ALA A 715 -19.74 0.09 -20.03
CA ALA A 715 -21.02 -0.33 -20.60
C ALA A 715 -21.05 -1.83 -20.90
N MET A 716 -19.94 -2.39 -21.39
CA MET A 716 -19.79 -3.83 -21.60
C MET A 716 -19.81 -4.59 -20.26
N VAL A 717 -19.07 -4.14 -19.25
CA VAL A 717 -19.08 -4.76 -17.91
C VAL A 717 -20.49 -4.77 -17.32
N ALA A 718 -21.24 -3.67 -17.44
CA ALA A 718 -22.64 -3.61 -17.00
C ALA A 718 -23.52 -4.62 -17.76
N SER A 719 -23.36 -4.71 -19.08
CA SER A 719 -24.08 -5.69 -19.92
C SER A 719 -23.77 -7.13 -19.51
N ILE A 720 -22.51 -7.42 -19.15
CA ILE A 720 -22.09 -8.74 -18.67
C ILE A 720 -22.66 -9.04 -17.28
N GLU A 721 -22.72 -8.05 -16.38
CA GLU A 721 -23.35 -8.21 -15.06
C GLU A 721 -24.85 -8.52 -15.18
N ASP A 722 -25.54 -7.91 -16.15
CA ASP A 722 -26.94 -8.21 -16.40
C ASP A 722 -27.14 -9.57 -17.07
N PHE A 723 -26.23 -9.96 -17.97
CA PHE A 723 -26.18 -11.32 -18.50
C PHE A 723 -26.00 -12.35 -17.37
N ASP A 724 -25.08 -12.14 -16.44
CA ASP A 724 -24.83 -13.02 -15.27
C ASP A 724 -26.08 -13.22 -14.40
N LYS A 725 -26.82 -12.14 -14.14
CA LYS A 725 -28.09 -12.19 -13.39
C LYS A 725 -29.18 -12.95 -14.15
N SER A 726 -29.15 -12.93 -15.48
CA SER A 726 -30.15 -13.59 -16.34
C SER A 726 -29.97 -15.11 -16.50
N LEU A 727 -28.85 -15.65 -16.00
CA LEU A 727 -28.51 -17.07 -16.12
C LEU A 727 -29.35 -17.93 -15.17
N ASN A 728 -29.93 -19.01 -15.70
CA ASN A 728 -30.64 -20.01 -14.90
C ASN A 728 -29.93 -21.36 -14.97
N LEU A 729 -29.13 -21.67 -13.95
CA LEU A 729 -28.29 -22.87 -13.90
C LEU A 729 -28.91 -24.04 -13.13
N SER A 730 -29.80 -23.75 -12.17
CA SER A 730 -30.36 -24.74 -11.24
C SER A 730 -31.24 -25.83 -11.91
N GLY A 731 -31.70 -25.58 -13.14
CA GLY A 731 -32.59 -26.47 -13.90
C GLY A 731 -31.97 -27.16 -15.11
N ILE A 732 -30.68 -26.96 -15.41
CA ILE A 732 -30.06 -27.51 -16.64
C ILE A 732 -29.81 -29.02 -16.47
N LYS A 733 -30.51 -29.84 -17.25
CA LYS A 733 -30.39 -31.33 -17.23
C LYS A 733 -29.75 -31.93 -18.47
N THR A 734 -29.44 -31.13 -19.49
CA THR A 734 -28.92 -31.58 -20.77
C THR A 734 -27.76 -30.71 -21.25
N ILE A 735 -26.87 -31.29 -22.07
CA ILE A 735 -25.77 -30.56 -22.73
C ILE A 735 -26.31 -29.38 -23.58
N LYS A 736 -27.41 -29.60 -24.32
CA LYS A 736 -28.11 -28.55 -25.07
C LYS A 736 -28.49 -27.34 -24.19
N GLY A 737 -28.92 -27.59 -22.95
CA GLY A 737 -29.32 -26.52 -22.03
C GLY A 737 -28.17 -25.58 -21.64
N TYR A 738 -26.93 -26.09 -21.60
CA TYR A 738 -25.73 -25.26 -21.41
C TYR A 738 -25.50 -24.37 -22.64
N GLY A 739 -25.53 -24.94 -23.85
CA GLY A 739 -25.42 -24.18 -25.10
C GLY A 739 -26.50 -23.09 -25.24
N ALA A 740 -27.72 -23.35 -24.77
CA ALA A 740 -28.80 -22.37 -24.76
C ALA A 740 -28.56 -21.18 -23.82
N GLN A 741 -27.85 -21.36 -22.69
CA GLN A 741 -27.46 -20.23 -21.85
C GLN A 741 -26.33 -19.42 -22.50
N ILE A 742 -25.36 -20.08 -23.11
CA ILE A 742 -24.23 -19.42 -23.78
C ILE A 742 -24.69 -18.64 -25.02
N ALA A 743 -25.68 -19.15 -25.77
CA ALA A 743 -26.23 -18.46 -26.94
C ALA A 743 -26.76 -17.06 -26.63
N LYS A 744 -27.18 -16.79 -25.39
CA LYS A 744 -27.61 -15.46 -24.96
C LYS A 744 -26.50 -14.40 -24.99
N LEU A 745 -25.21 -14.79 -25.03
CA LEU A 745 -24.06 -13.88 -25.21
C LEU A 745 -24.15 -13.08 -26.51
N GLU A 746 -24.90 -13.57 -27.52
CA GLU A 746 -25.12 -12.88 -28.79
C GLU A 746 -25.75 -11.47 -28.64
N LYS A 747 -26.33 -11.20 -27.46
CA LYS A 747 -26.97 -9.93 -27.10
C LYS A 747 -26.01 -8.91 -26.49
N LEU A 748 -24.79 -9.32 -26.15
CA LEU A 748 -23.78 -8.40 -25.64
C LEU A 748 -23.28 -7.47 -26.75
N PRO A 749 -22.95 -6.20 -26.43
CA PRO A 749 -22.33 -5.30 -27.38
C PRO A 749 -20.92 -5.78 -27.78
N SER A 750 -20.27 -5.11 -28.74
CA SER A 750 -18.83 -5.27 -28.98
C SER A 750 -18.08 -4.04 -28.47
N VAL A 751 -16.86 -4.26 -27.97
CA VAL A 751 -15.92 -3.18 -27.64
C VAL A 751 -14.68 -3.32 -28.51
N ASN A 752 -14.38 -2.29 -29.30
CA ASN A 752 -13.21 -2.23 -30.17
C ASN A 752 -12.25 -1.14 -29.67
N ILE A 753 -11.21 -1.54 -28.96
CA ILE A 753 -10.17 -0.66 -28.41
C ILE A 753 -8.83 -1.08 -28.97
N ASP A 754 -8.10 -0.14 -29.56
CA ASP A 754 -6.73 -0.37 -30.02
C ASP A 754 -5.75 -0.34 -28.85
N SER A 755 -5.83 -1.38 -28.03
CA SER A 755 -5.00 -1.53 -26.82
C SER A 755 -3.51 -1.58 -27.17
N LYS A 756 -3.14 -2.09 -28.35
CA LYS A 756 -1.75 -2.16 -28.82
C LYS A 756 -1.15 -0.79 -29.06
N ARG A 757 -1.87 0.13 -29.70
CA ARG A 757 -1.39 1.51 -29.86
C ARG A 757 -1.30 2.25 -28.53
N LYS A 758 -2.27 2.06 -27.63
CA LYS A 758 -2.22 2.65 -26.28
C LYS A 758 -1.04 2.15 -25.46
N ILE A 759 -0.71 0.85 -25.52
CA ILE A 759 0.47 0.29 -24.85
C ILE A 759 1.76 0.94 -25.39
N LYS A 760 1.89 1.10 -26.71
CA LYS A 760 3.05 1.79 -27.31
C LYS A 760 3.19 3.23 -26.83
N VAL A 761 2.09 3.97 -26.73
CA VAL A 761 2.08 5.32 -26.16
C VAL A 761 2.57 5.30 -24.72
N LEU A 762 2.05 4.39 -23.89
CA LEU A 762 2.49 4.29 -22.50
C LEU A 762 3.97 3.92 -22.39
N ASP A 763 4.49 3.03 -23.24
CA ASP A 763 5.92 2.70 -23.28
C ASP A 763 6.80 3.90 -23.61
N TYR A 764 6.40 4.69 -24.62
CA TYR A 764 7.09 5.92 -24.97
C TYR A 764 7.08 6.93 -23.81
N LEU A 765 5.93 7.11 -23.13
CA LEU A 765 5.81 8.05 -22.01
C LEU A 765 6.58 7.59 -20.76
N ILE A 766 6.58 6.29 -20.46
CA ILE A 766 7.37 5.70 -19.37
C ILE A 766 8.87 5.92 -19.61
N PHE A 767 9.30 5.79 -20.87
CA PHE A 767 10.70 6.04 -21.24
C PHE A 767 11.10 7.51 -21.08
N LYS A 768 10.17 8.45 -21.33
CA LYS A 768 10.44 9.90 -21.27
C LYS A 768 10.28 10.50 -19.88
N SER A 769 9.42 9.93 -19.03
CA SER A 769 9.10 10.53 -17.74
C SER A 769 10.16 10.18 -16.68
N ASN A 770 10.63 11.20 -15.97
CA ASN A 770 11.55 11.07 -14.83
C ASN A 770 10.84 11.11 -13.47
N ASP A 771 9.51 11.26 -13.46
CA ASP A 771 8.71 11.32 -12.24
C ASP A 771 8.33 9.89 -11.79
N PRO A 772 8.80 9.42 -10.62
CA PRO A 772 8.52 8.06 -10.13
C PRO A 772 7.02 7.78 -9.90
N ILE A 773 6.23 8.80 -9.57
CA ILE A 773 4.79 8.67 -9.32
C ILE A 773 4.06 8.50 -10.65
N VAL A 774 4.36 9.36 -11.63
CA VAL A 774 3.83 9.27 -12.99
C VAL A 774 4.20 7.94 -13.62
N ASN A 775 5.46 7.53 -13.54
CA ASN A 775 5.92 6.23 -14.05
C ASN A 775 5.19 5.06 -13.39
N SER A 776 4.92 5.11 -12.08
CA SER A 776 4.14 4.07 -11.41
C SER A 776 2.72 3.97 -11.98
N GLU A 777 2.07 5.09 -12.27
CA GLU A 777 0.70 5.12 -12.80
C GLU A 777 0.63 4.67 -14.26
N LEU A 778 1.58 5.10 -15.09
CA LEU A 778 1.70 4.66 -16.48
C LEU A 778 1.99 3.15 -16.57
N VAL A 779 2.89 2.62 -15.76
CA VAL A 779 3.20 1.17 -15.72
C VAL A 779 1.97 0.36 -15.32
N LYS A 780 1.26 0.77 -14.27
CA LYS A 780 0.01 0.10 -13.84
C LYS A 780 -1.04 0.11 -14.94
N SER A 781 -1.17 1.22 -15.66
CA SER A 781 -2.14 1.35 -16.75
C SER A 781 -1.78 0.49 -17.95
N LYS A 782 -0.49 0.39 -18.27
CA LYS A 782 0.03 -0.51 -19.31
C LYS A 782 -0.36 -1.96 -19.01
N GLU A 783 -0.13 -2.44 -17.78
CA GLU A 783 -0.48 -3.80 -17.36
C GLU A 783 -1.99 -4.09 -17.50
N ILE A 784 -2.84 -3.08 -17.35
CA ILE A 784 -4.30 -3.23 -17.53
C ILE A 784 -4.64 -3.32 -19.02
N PHE A 785 -4.06 -2.48 -19.88
CA PHE A 785 -4.27 -2.56 -21.33
C PHE A 785 -3.74 -3.85 -21.95
N GLU A 786 -2.62 -4.39 -21.46
CA GLU A 786 -2.10 -5.71 -21.87
C GLU A 786 -3.12 -6.82 -21.58
N LYS A 787 -3.76 -6.76 -20.41
CA LYS A 787 -4.85 -7.70 -20.07
C LYS A 787 -6.05 -7.50 -20.99
N ILE A 788 -6.44 -6.26 -21.31
CA ILE A 788 -7.56 -5.98 -22.22
C ILE A 788 -7.25 -6.50 -23.64
N ASP A 789 -6.04 -6.30 -24.18
CA ASP A 789 -5.68 -6.80 -25.52
C ASP A 789 -5.74 -8.34 -25.62
N SER A 790 -5.52 -9.02 -24.49
CA SER A 790 -5.60 -10.48 -24.38
C SER A 790 -7.03 -11.03 -24.46
N LEU A 791 -8.06 -10.18 -24.31
CA LEU A 791 -9.48 -10.57 -24.36
C LEU A 791 -10.06 -10.37 -25.77
N ASP A 792 -10.94 -11.29 -26.16
CA ASP A 792 -11.80 -11.10 -27.34
C ASP A 792 -13.15 -10.55 -26.91
N LEU A 793 -13.38 -9.26 -27.20
CA LEU A 793 -14.55 -8.49 -26.81
C LEU A 793 -15.46 -8.15 -28.00
N ASP A 794 -15.27 -8.79 -29.15
CA ASP A 794 -16.06 -8.55 -30.36
C ASP A 794 -17.22 -9.56 -30.50
N PHE A 795 -18.16 -9.53 -29.56
CA PHE A 795 -19.30 -10.46 -29.53
C PHE A 795 -20.21 -10.33 -30.78
N ALA A 796 -20.33 -9.12 -31.34
CA ALA A 796 -21.18 -8.85 -32.50
C ALA A 796 -20.68 -9.55 -33.77
N SER A 797 -19.37 -9.59 -34.03
CA SER A 797 -18.85 -10.29 -35.22
C SER A 797 -19.04 -11.81 -35.17
N LYS A 798 -19.22 -12.37 -33.97
CA LYS A 798 -19.46 -13.80 -33.74
C LYS A 798 -20.91 -14.14 -33.44
N LYS A 799 -21.85 -13.21 -33.66
CA LYS A 799 -23.29 -13.41 -33.38
C LYS A 799 -23.84 -14.71 -33.98
N SER A 800 -23.50 -15.03 -35.23
CA SER A 800 -23.94 -16.26 -35.91
C SER A 800 -23.46 -17.53 -35.19
N ILE A 801 -22.18 -17.54 -34.75
CA ILE A 801 -21.58 -18.66 -34.03
C ILE A 801 -22.21 -18.79 -32.64
N LEU A 802 -22.36 -17.67 -31.91
CA LEU A 802 -22.99 -17.65 -30.59
C LEU A 802 -24.46 -18.11 -30.66
N HIS A 803 -25.21 -17.67 -31.67
CA HIS A 803 -26.58 -18.15 -31.92
C HIS A 803 -26.63 -19.67 -32.12
N GLY A 804 -25.67 -20.20 -32.89
CA GLY A 804 -25.52 -21.63 -33.18
C GLY A 804 -25.09 -22.48 -31.98
N ALA A 805 -24.67 -21.89 -30.86
CA ALA A 805 -24.13 -22.63 -29.71
C ALA A 805 -25.10 -23.71 -29.19
N SER A 806 -26.40 -23.43 -29.08
CA SER A 806 -27.35 -24.45 -28.60
C SER A 806 -27.47 -25.64 -29.55
N ALA A 807 -27.37 -25.42 -30.86
CA ALA A 807 -27.43 -26.48 -31.87
C ALA A 807 -26.13 -27.30 -31.83
N ALA A 808 -24.97 -26.65 -31.83
CA ALA A 808 -23.67 -27.31 -31.76
C ALA A 808 -23.53 -28.20 -30.51
N PHE A 809 -23.93 -27.70 -29.33
CA PHE A 809 -23.93 -28.50 -28.09
C PHE A 809 -24.87 -29.72 -28.19
N ASN A 810 -26.00 -29.58 -28.88
CA ASN A 810 -26.92 -30.69 -29.12
C ASN A 810 -26.35 -31.72 -30.10
N ASP A 811 -25.75 -31.27 -31.19
CA ASP A 811 -25.13 -32.12 -32.20
C ASP A 811 -23.92 -32.86 -31.63
N PHE A 812 -23.16 -32.21 -30.76
CA PHE A 812 -22.09 -32.85 -30.00
C PHE A 812 -22.61 -33.93 -29.05
N ASN A 813 -23.71 -33.67 -28.34
CA ASN A 813 -24.36 -34.70 -27.51
C ASN A 813 -24.87 -35.88 -28.37
N ASN A 814 -25.43 -35.61 -29.54
CA ASN A 814 -25.87 -36.66 -30.48
C ASN A 814 -24.69 -37.46 -31.03
N PHE A 815 -23.57 -36.82 -31.32
CA PHE A 815 -22.32 -37.48 -31.70
C PHE A 815 -21.83 -38.42 -30.58
N LEU A 816 -21.76 -37.93 -29.33
CA LEU A 816 -21.33 -38.75 -28.18
C LEU A 816 -22.25 -39.96 -27.92
N ILE A 817 -23.57 -39.78 -28.09
CA ILE A 817 -24.53 -40.88 -27.98
C ILE A 817 -24.44 -41.82 -29.20
N GLY A 818 -24.30 -41.28 -30.42
CA GLY A 818 -24.14 -42.08 -31.63
C GLY A 818 -22.91 -42.97 -31.59
N LEU A 819 -21.82 -42.45 -31.01
CA LEU A 819 -20.61 -43.20 -30.71
C LEU A 819 -20.95 -44.40 -29.81
N SER A 820 -21.76 -44.24 -28.76
CA SER A 820 -22.16 -45.37 -27.89
C SER A 820 -22.83 -46.54 -28.63
N SER A 821 -23.58 -46.24 -29.71
CA SER A 821 -24.25 -47.24 -30.56
C SER A 821 -23.29 -47.88 -31.56
N ALA A 822 -22.38 -47.11 -32.16
CA ALA A 822 -21.35 -47.62 -33.07
C ALA A 822 -20.32 -48.50 -32.33
N LEU A 823 -20.09 -48.21 -31.05
CA LEU A 823 -19.24 -48.99 -30.16
C LEU A 823 -19.92 -50.30 -29.68
N GLN A 824 -21.19 -50.58 -30.01
CA GLN A 824 -21.83 -51.88 -29.73
C GLN A 824 -21.83 -52.78 -30.98
N ILE A 825 -20.92 -53.76 -31.07
CA ILE A 825 -21.03 -54.91 -32.00
C ILE A 825 -21.28 -56.20 -31.17
N PRO A 826 -22.21 -57.09 -31.61
CA PRO A 826 -22.70 -58.25 -30.84
C PRO A 826 -21.70 -59.43 -30.72
N PRO A 827 -21.91 -60.34 -29.74
CA PRO A 827 -21.01 -61.47 -29.51
C PRO A 827 -21.22 -62.60 -30.53
N SER A 828 -20.19 -62.89 -31.31
CA SER A 828 -19.93 -64.19 -31.99
C SER A 828 -18.43 -64.44 -31.84
N SER A 829 -17.85 -65.58 -31.47
CA SER A 829 -18.33 -66.93 -31.13
C SER A 829 -17.11 -67.73 -30.62
N VAL A 830 -17.28 -68.49 -29.51
CA VAL A 830 -16.52 -69.70 -29.10
C VAL A 830 -15.06 -69.46 -28.62
N GLN A 831 -14.62 -69.85 -27.41
CA GLN A 831 -14.56 -71.24 -26.89
C GLN A 831 -14.36 -71.26 -25.35
N GLN A 832 -15.16 -72.06 -24.64
CA GLN A 832 -14.92 -72.46 -23.24
C GLN A 832 -13.82 -73.53 -23.15
N PRO A 833 -13.20 -73.70 -21.97
CA PRO A 833 -13.52 -74.87 -21.17
C PRO A 833 -13.95 -74.54 -19.73
N ALA A 834 -14.88 -75.34 -19.20
CA ALA A 834 -15.35 -75.39 -17.82
C ALA A 834 -14.52 -76.40 -16.98
N PRO A 835 -14.84 -76.73 -15.71
CA PRO A 835 -15.68 -76.07 -14.70
C PRO A 835 -15.00 -75.95 -13.30
N ILE A 836 -15.47 -75.05 -12.44
CA ILE A 836 -15.52 -75.33 -10.98
C ILE A 836 -16.91 -74.93 -10.46
N ASN A 837 -17.49 -75.88 -9.74
CA ASN A 837 -18.88 -75.96 -9.32
C ASN A 837 -19.34 -74.82 -8.40
N ALA A 838 -20.57 -74.39 -8.64
CA ALA A 838 -21.39 -73.55 -7.80
C ALA A 838 -21.97 -74.34 -6.61
N PHE A 839 -22.28 -73.64 -5.51
CA PHE A 839 -23.58 -73.80 -4.86
C PHE A 839 -24.10 -72.45 -4.35
N ARG A 840 -25.41 -72.29 -4.57
CA ARG A 840 -26.27 -71.11 -4.61
C ARG A 840 -27.09 -70.98 -3.31
N GLY A 841 -27.64 -69.80 -3.05
CA GLY A 841 -28.86 -69.59 -2.24
C GLY A 841 -28.92 -68.17 -1.68
N GLU A 842 -29.31 -67.13 -2.40
CA GLU A 842 -30.68 -66.70 -2.79
C GLU A 842 -31.43 -65.91 -1.68
N GLU A 843 -32.17 -64.88 -2.15
CA GLU A 843 -33.28 -64.14 -1.52
C GLU A 843 -33.08 -62.86 -0.66
N THR A 844 -33.39 -61.74 -1.34
CA THR A 844 -34.38 -60.69 -1.00
C THR A 844 -34.28 -59.79 0.26
N THR A 845 -34.31 -58.48 -0.07
CA THR A 845 -35.13 -57.38 0.51
C THR A 845 -34.74 -56.64 1.81
N LYS A 846 -34.65 -55.31 1.60
CA LYS A 846 -35.08 -54.16 2.44
C LYS A 846 -34.29 -53.78 3.70
N ALA A 847 -34.05 -52.46 3.79
CA ALA A 847 -33.69 -51.73 5.01
C ALA A 847 -34.76 -51.88 6.11
N PRO A 848 -34.40 -51.75 7.39
CA PRO A 848 -35.26 -50.93 8.25
C PRO A 848 -34.58 -50.15 9.40
N ASP A 849 -35.40 -49.23 9.89
CA ASP A 849 -35.28 -48.32 11.03
C ASP A 849 -34.91 -48.93 12.38
N TYR A 850 -34.31 -48.08 13.22
CA TYR A 850 -34.06 -48.32 14.64
C TYR A 850 -35.28 -47.90 15.47
N TYR A 851 -35.90 -48.83 16.21
CA TYR A 851 -36.50 -48.57 17.52
C TYR A 851 -36.81 -49.86 18.32
N LEU A 852 -36.69 -49.71 19.65
CA LEU A 852 -37.36 -50.41 20.78
C LEU A 852 -36.65 -51.52 21.62
N ILE A 853 -36.09 -51.07 22.76
CA ILE A 853 -36.39 -51.36 24.19
C ILE A 853 -36.60 -52.82 24.68
N PHE A 854 -35.82 -53.24 25.70
CA PHE A 854 -36.19 -53.78 27.05
C PHE A 854 -34.85 -53.91 27.85
N GLY A 855 -34.61 -53.38 29.07
CA GLY A 855 -35.21 -53.68 30.39
C GLY A 855 -34.79 -55.09 30.85
N VAL A 856 -34.16 -55.43 31.98
CA VAL A 856 -33.85 -54.90 33.34
C VAL A 856 -32.74 -55.85 33.87
N GLY A 857 -31.76 -55.55 34.73
CA GLY A 857 -31.39 -54.38 35.51
C GLY A 857 -30.16 -54.70 36.38
N GLY A 858 -29.71 -53.69 37.15
CA GLY A 858 -28.83 -53.88 38.32
C GLY A 858 -27.33 -53.88 38.07
N GLY A 859 -26.73 -52.71 37.78
CA GLY A 859 -25.27 -52.55 37.99
C GLY A 859 -24.59 -51.38 37.26
N SER A 860 -25.11 -50.90 36.14
CA SER A 860 -24.24 -50.25 35.13
C SER A 860 -24.41 -48.75 34.93
N VAL A 861 -25.02 -48.01 35.86
CA VAL A 861 -25.12 -46.54 35.73
C VAL A 861 -23.76 -45.87 35.96
N ALA A 862 -22.92 -46.41 36.86
CA ALA A 862 -21.57 -45.89 37.07
C ALA A 862 -20.65 -46.16 35.86
N GLY A 863 -20.75 -47.33 35.23
CA GLY A 863 -19.92 -47.72 34.08
C GLY A 863 -20.23 -46.93 32.81
N ALA A 864 -21.51 -46.71 32.48
CA ALA A 864 -21.90 -45.92 31.30
C ALA A 864 -21.53 -44.43 31.45
N VAL A 865 -21.65 -43.88 32.68
CA VAL A 865 -21.19 -42.51 32.97
C VAL A 865 -19.66 -42.45 32.92
N PHE A 866 -18.93 -43.45 33.43
CA PHE A 866 -17.46 -43.48 33.33
C PHE A 866 -16.97 -43.60 31.90
N VAL A 867 -17.58 -44.46 31.07
CA VAL A 867 -17.24 -44.59 29.65
C VAL A 867 -17.63 -43.33 28.89
N GLY A 868 -18.79 -42.74 29.17
CA GLY A 868 -19.21 -41.46 28.59
C GLY A 868 -18.28 -40.31 28.95
N VAL A 869 -17.88 -40.20 30.22
CA VAL A 869 -16.93 -39.18 30.70
C VAL A 869 -15.53 -39.45 30.16
N ALA A 870 -15.04 -40.69 30.12
CA ALA A 870 -13.75 -41.04 29.54
C ALA A 870 -13.73 -40.76 28.03
N THR A 871 -14.78 -41.13 27.30
CA THR A 871 -14.92 -40.85 25.87
C THR A 871 -15.02 -39.35 25.61
N TRP A 872 -15.75 -38.60 26.45
CA TRP A 872 -15.84 -37.14 26.38
C TRP A 872 -14.51 -36.46 26.71
N LEU A 873 -13.77 -36.94 27.72
CA LEU A 873 -12.43 -36.45 28.08
C LEU A 873 -11.40 -36.75 27.00
N ILE A 874 -11.45 -37.95 26.40
CA ILE A 874 -10.62 -38.34 25.24
C ILE A 874 -10.96 -37.47 24.03
N TYR A 875 -12.25 -37.33 23.69
CA TYR A 875 -12.73 -36.44 22.62
C TYR A 875 -12.28 -34.99 22.85
N LYS A 876 -12.42 -34.48 24.08
CA LYS A 876 -11.97 -33.14 24.48
C LYS A 876 -10.45 -33.00 24.35
N LYS A 877 -9.67 -34.00 24.77
CA LYS A 877 -8.20 -34.02 24.66
C LYS A 877 -7.75 -34.07 23.20
N ILE A 878 -8.40 -34.88 22.36
CA ILE A 878 -8.16 -34.95 20.91
C ILE A 878 -8.52 -33.61 20.26
N LYS A 879 -9.69 -33.04 20.54
CA LYS A 879 -10.14 -31.75 19.99
C LYS A 879 -9.20 -30.61 20.36
N ILE A 880 -8.76 -30.53 21.61
CA ILE A 880 -7.75 -29.54 22.06
C ILE A 880 -6.41 -29.79 21.36
N THR A 881 -5.98 -31.03 21.20
CA THR A 881 -4.72 -31.37 20.52
C THR A 881 -4.76 -30.99 19.04
N LEU A 882 -5.87 -31.24 18.35
CA LEU A 882 -6.10 -30.84 16.96
C LEU A 882 -6.14 -29.31 16.83
N LEU A 883 -6.81 -28.61 17.75
CA LEU A 883 -6.81 -27.15 17.78
C LEU A 883 -5.39 -26.61 17.97
N LYS A 884 -4.62 -27.12 18.95
CA LYS A 884 -3.23 -26.71 19.17
C LYS A 884 -2.35 -26.99 17.95
N ARG A 885 -2.57 -28.09 17.21
CA ARG A 885 -1.85 -28.37 15.95
C ARG A 885 -2.20 -27.35 14.87
N SER A 886 -3.47 -27.03 14.71
CA SER A 886 -3.95 -26.05 13.73
C SER A 886 -3.49 -24.62 14.06
N LEU A 887 -3.52 -24.22 15.32
CA LEU A 887 -3.01 -22.92 15.79
C LEU A 887 -1.50 -22.80 15.55
N ARG A 888 -0.71 -23.85 15.85
CA ARG A 888 0.72 -23.88 15.49
C ARG A 888 0.94 -23.72 13.99
N LYS A 889 0.12 -24.37 13.17
CA LYS A 889 0.19 -24.25 11.71
C LYS A 889 -0.17 -22.84 11.22
N TRP A 890 -1.14 -22.18 11.86
CA TRP A 890 -1.49 -20.79 11.57
C TRP A 890 -0.37 -19.83 11.95
N LEU A 891 0.18 -19.97 13.16
CA LEU A 891 1.27 -19.13 13.69
C LEU A 891 2.53 -19.24 12.83
N ARG A 892 2.90 -20.45 12.38
CA ARG A 892 4.03 -20.64 11.45
C ARG A 892 3.89 -19.90 10.12
N ARG A 893 2.66 -19.59 9.68
CA ARG A 893 2.43 -18.81 8.45
C ARG A 893 2.58 -17.30 8.66
N GLN A 894 2.65 -16.86 9.91
CA GLN A 894 2.83 -15.45 10.27
C GLN A 894 4.33 -15.11 10.49
N ILE A 895 5.23 -16.08 10.28
CA ILE A 895 6.67 -15.86 10.46
C ILE A 895 7.23 -15.41 9.12
N PHE A 896 7.86 -14.24 9.10
CA PHE A 896 8.62 -13.75 7.96
C PHE A 896 10.08 -14.21 8.07
N GLU A 897 10.75 -14.36 6.93
CA GLU A 897 12.17 -14.75 6.88
C GLU A 897 13.09 -13.52 7.01
N THR A 898 12.69 -12.38 6.43
CA THR A 898 13.46 -11.12 6.49
C THR A 898 12.63 -9.94 7.00
N VAL A 899 13.33 -8.87 7.43
CA VAL A 899 12.70 -7.60 7.84
C VAL A 899 11.96 -6.95 6.67
N ASP A 900 12.51 -7.02 5.46
CA ASP A 900 11.90 -6.38 4.29
C ASP A 900 10.65 -7.13 3.83
N ASP A 901 10.59 -8.48 3.93
CA ASP A 901 9.35 -9.25 3.70
C ASP A 901 8.22 -8.80 4.63
N ALA A 902 8.54 -8.63 5.92
CA ALA A 902 7.59 -8.16 6.92
C ALA A 902 7.11 -6.74 6.58
N ARG A 903 8.04 -5.86 6.18
CA ARG A 903 7.74 -4.48 5.79
C ARG A 903 6.83 -4.44 4.56
N GLU A 904 7.20 -5.11 3.48
CA GLU A 904 6.42 -5.14 2.24
C GLU A 904 5.03 -5.74 2.44
N CYS A 905 4.94 -6.84 3.20
CA CYS A 905 3.66 -7.49 3.46
C CYS A 905 2.72 -6.57 4.25
N HIS A 906 3.20 -5.94 5.31
CA HIS A 906 2.38 -5.02 6.11
C HIS A 906 2.10 -3.69 5.38
N GLN A 907 3.00 -3.21 4.52
CA GLN A 907 2.72 -2.08 3.62
C GLN A 907 1.61 -2.42 2.63
N ALA A 908 1.64 -3.63 2.04
CA ALA A 908 0.57 -4.10 1.17
C ALA A 908 -0.77 -4.23 1.92
N TYR A 909 -0.76 -4.66 3.19
CA TYR A 909 -1.96 -4.64 4.03
C TYR A 909 -2.49 -3.22 4.22
N MET A 910 -1.62 -2.25 4.48
CA MET A 910 -2.05 -0.85 4.63
C MET A 910 -2.64 -0.28 3.35
N VAL A 911 -2.02 -0.54 2.19
CA VAL A 911 -2.57 -0.14 0.89
C VAL A 911 -3.99 -0.69 0.70
N GLU A 912 -4.22 -1.97 1.05
CA GLU A 912 -5.55 -2.58 0.94
C GLU A 912 -6.56 -2.04 1.98
N ILE A 913 -6.10 -1.75 3.20
CA ILE A 913 -6.90 -1.11 4.27
C ILE A 913 -7.28 0.32 3.89
N GLU A 914 -6.41 1.04 3.18
CA GLU A 914 -6.63 2.42 2.73
C GLU A 914 -7.59 2.50 1.54
N LYS A 915 -7.61 1.49 0.66
CA LYS A 915 -8.61 1.37 -0.42
C LYS A 915 -10.04 1.26 0.08
N HIS A 916 -10.24 0.83 1.32
CA HIS A 916 -11.56 0.87 1.95
C HIS A 916 -11.90 2.33 2.28
N THR A 917 -12.38 3.05 1.26
CA THR A 917 -12.78 4.43 1.32
C THR A 917 -14.01 4.61 2.20
N VAL A 918 -14.00 5.70 2.96
CA VAL A 918 -15.20 6.20 3.64
C VAL A 918 -16.23 6.49 2.54
N LYS A 919 -17.40 5.85 2.61
CA LYS A 919 -18.54 6.16 1.75
C LYS A 919 -18.97 7.60 2.05
N LYS A 920 -18.49 8.56 1.26
CA LYS A 920 -18.66 10.00 1.52
C LYS A 920 -20.14 10.40 1.69
N ASP A 921 -21.03 9.68 1.02
CA ASP A 921 -22.48 9.89 1.05
C ASP A 921 -23.11 9.52 2.41
N MET A 922 -22.45 8.67 3.20
CA MET A 922 -22.90 8.24 4.53
C MET A 922 -22.29 9.06 5.67
N ILE A 923 -21.49 10.09 5.37
CA ILE A 923 -20.80 10.92 6.38
C ILE A 923 -21.78 11.86 7.13
N LYS A 924 -22.95 12.15 6.56
CA LYS A 924 -23.92 13.07 7.18
C LYS A 924 -24.91 12.32 8.09
N ASP A 925 -25.13 12.88 9.28
CA ASP A 925 -26.34 12.74 10.14
C ASP A 925 -26.26 11.93 11.44
N TYR A 926 -25.18 11.21 11.80
CA TYR A 926 -25.18 10.48 13.09
C TYR A 926 -24.56 11.24 14.28
N VAL A 927 -23.30 11.70 14.19
CA VAL A 927 -22.66 12.49 15.25
C VAL A 927 -22.31 13.87 14.70
N PRO A 928 -22.82 14.96 15.30
CA PRO A 928 -22.42 16.32 14.94
C PRO A 928 -20.90 16.50 14.99
N GLN A 929 -20.32 17.25 14.04
CA GLN A 929 -18.88 17.52 14.05
C GLN A 929 -18.44 18.22 15.34
N THR A 930 -19.31 19.02 15.95
CA THR A 930 -19.11 19.65 17.27
C THR A 930 -18.80 18.63 18.37
N LYS A 931 -19.33 17.39 18.27
CA LYS A 931 -19.08 16.28 19.21
C LYS A 931 -17.91 15.38 18.78
N SER A 932 -17.15 15.74 17.75
CA SER A 932 -15.97 15.00 17.27
C SER A 932 -14.67 15.69 17.68
N ARG A 933 -13.66 14.91 18.10
CA ARG A 933 -12.31 15.43 18.37
C ARG A 933 -11.50 15.77 17.12
N SER A 934 -11.92 15.28 15.96
CA SER A 934 -11.22 15.51 14.70
C SER A 934 -12.24 15.68 13.57
N PRO A 935 -12.03 16.65 12.66
CA PRO A 935 -12.88 16.84 11.49
C PRO A 935 -12.66 15.76 10.42
N THR A 936 -11.64 14.91 10.54
CA THR A 936 -11.29 13.88 9.54
C THR A 936 -11.59 12.46 10.00
N VAL A 937 -11.97 12.24 11.27
CA VAL A 937 -12.28 10.92 11.83
C VAL A 937 -13.79 10.77 12.05
N TYR A 938 -14.40 9.85 11.30
CA TYR A 938 -15.84 9.60 11.30
C TYR A 938 -16.18 8.25 11.94
N CYS A 939 -17.38 8.15 12.52
CA CYS A 939 -17.95 6.85 12.89
C CYS A 939 -18.47 6.15 11.64
N ASN A 940 -18.36 4.82 11.56
CA ASN A 940 -19.19 4.08 10.62
C ASN A 940 -20.65 4.08 11.14
N PRO A 941 -21.65 4.64 10.44
CA PRO A 941 -23.04 4.66 10.90
C PRO A 941 -23.67 3.27 11.08
N GLU A 942 -23.18 2.24 10.40
CA GLU A 942 -23.74 0.87 10.48
C GLU A 942 -23.45 0.21 11.84
N THR A 943 -22.30 0.53 12.45
CA THR A 943 -21.87 -0.04 13.73
C THR A 943 -21.91 0.98 14.86
N ALA A 944 -22.39 2.20 14.60
CA ALA A 944 -22.45 3.26 15.60
C ALA A 944 -23.54 2.99 16.66
N LEU A 945 -23.39 3.56 17.85
CA LEU A 945 -24.28 3.31 19.01
C LEU A 945 -25.60 4.10 18.95
N LYS A 946 -26.36 3.92 17.88
CA LYS A 946 -27.62 4.65 17.60
C LYS A 946 -28.73 4.45 18.63
N HIS A 947 -28.63 3.40 19.44
CA HIS A 947 -29.65 3.08 20.46
C HIS A 947 -29.47 3.84 21.78
N ILE A 948 -28.40 4.64 21.93
CA ILE A 948 -28.17 5.42 23.15
C ILE A 948 -29.14 6.61 23.18
N LYS A 949 -30.06 6.59 24.16
CA LYS A 949 -31.10 7.61 24.34
C LYS A 949 -31.15 8.14 25.77
N LEU A 950 -31.38 9.43 25.93
CA LEU A 950 -31.66 10.08 27.22
C LEU A 950 -33.08 10.65 27.18
N ASN A 951 -33.95 10.20 28.10
CA ASN A 951 -35.35 10.62 28.19
C ASN A 951 -36.11 10.51 26.86
N GLY A 952 -35.85 9.45 26.09
CA GLY A 952 -36.46 9.22 24.78
C GLY A 952 -35.81 9.96 23.61
N LYS A 953 -34.97 10.99 23.87
CA LYS A 953 -34.22 11.72 22.84
C LYS A 953 -32.89 11.01 22.53
N GLU A 954 -32.52 10.98 21.26
CA GLU A 954 -31.24 10.42 20.83
C GLU A 954 -30.06 11.20 21.43
N MET A 955 -29.05 10.45 21.88
CA MET A 955 -27.85 10.99 22.50
C MET A 955 -26.65 10.51 21.68
N PRO A 956 -26.31 11.20 20.57
CA PRO A 956 -25.27 10.77 19.66
C PRO A 956 -23.91 10.82 20.35
N ILE A 957 -23.14 9.74 20.18
CA ILE A 957 -21.80 9.59 20.74
C ILE A 957 -20.86 9.04 19.66
N HIS A 958 -19.63 9.57 19.61
CA HIS A 958 -18.59 9.15 18.68
C HIS A 958 -18.00 7.79 19.09
N ALA A 959 -18.77 6.73 18.85
CA ALA A 959 -18.42 5.36 19.24
C ALA A 959 -19.02 4.31 18.30
N ASN A 960 -18.31 3.20 18.14
CA ASN A 960 -18.74 2.04 17.35
C ASN A 960 -18.73 0.75 18.19
N LEU A 961 -19.68 -0.14 17.95
CA LEU A 961 -19.72 -1.49 18.50
C LEU A 961 -18.90 -2.44 17.63
N ILE A 962 -18.02 -3.21 18.29
CA ILE A 962 -17.31 -4.33 17.69
C ILE A 962 -17.60 -5.57 18.52
N THR A 963 -18.05 -6.65 17.88
CA THR A 963 -18.34 -7.91 18.54
C THR A 963 -17.37 -8.98 18.08
N ALA A 964 -16.62 -9.57 19.01
CA ALA A 964 -15.72 -10.68 18.74
C ALA A 964 -16.49 -12.01 18.62
N GLU A 965 -15.85 -13.02 18.03
CA GLU A 965 -16.43 -14.34 17.77
C GLU A 965 -16.85 -15.12 19.03
N ASP A 966 -16.30 -14.76 20.20
CA ASP A 966 -16.71 -15.31 21.50
C ASP A 966 -17.90 -14.56 22.13
N GLY A 967 -18.46 -13.57 21.43
CA GLY A 967 -19.55 -12.72 21.88
C GLY A 967 -19.10 -11.54 22.75
N THR A 968 -17.79 -11.31 22.90
CA THR A 968 -17.28 -10.14 23.62
C THR A 968 -17.61 -8.86 22.84
N ARG A 969 -18.28 -7.92 23.50
CA ARG A 969 -18.65 -6.62 22.93
C ARG A 969 -17.66 -5.55 23.37
N PHE A 970 -17.10 -4.83 22.40
CA PHE A 970 -16.26 -3.65 22.60
C PHE A 970 -16.99 -2.40 22.12
N TYR A 971 -16.94 -1.34 22.91
CA TYR A 971 -17.28 0.00 22.46
C TYR A 971 -15.99 0.78 22.28
N VAL A 972 -15.62 1.00 21.02
CA VAL A 972 -14.49 1.84 20.67
C VAL A 972 -14.96 3.28 20.55
N THR A 973 -14.30 4.20 21.23
CA THR A 973 -14.68 5.62 21.23
C THR A 973 -13.45 6.52 21.30
N GLN A 974 -13.61 7.77 20.89
CA GLN A 974 -12.62 8.83 21.13
C GLN A 974 -12.57 9.18 22.63
N LEU A 975 -11.50 9.84 23.06
CA LEU A 975 -11.42 10.38 24.42
C LEU A 975 -12.58 11.38 24.61
N PRO A 976 -13.45 11.28 25.62
CA PRO A 976 -14.44 12.33 25.89
C PRO A 976 -13.75 13.66 26.21
N PHE A 977 -14.45 14.80 26.17
CA PHE A 977 -13.88 16.09 26.60
C PHE A 977 -14.90 16.95 27.35
N ALA A 978 -14.39 17.77 28.27
CA ALA A 978 -15.17 18.65 29.14
C ALA A 978 -15.15 20.10 28.62
N LYS A 979 -16.12 20.92 29.06
CA LYS A 979 -16.29 22.33 28.63
C LYS A 979 -15.04 23.21 28.71
N LYS A 980 -14.08 22.89 29.57
CA LYS A 980 -12.86 23.71 29.80
C LYS A 980 -11.76 23.58 28.73
N LYS A 981 -11.89 22.68 27.73
CA LYS A 981 -10.84 22.40 26.71
C LYS A 981 -11.34 22.59 25.26
N LEU A 982 -12.33 23.44 25.02
CA LEU A 982 -12.96 23.59 23.72
C LEU A 982 -12.31 24.72 22.91
N GLU A 983 -11.96 24.44 21.65
CA GLU A 983 -11.92 25.45 20.57
C GLU A 983 -13.38 25.87 20.28
N ASP A 984 -13.62 27.11 19.82
CA ASP A 984 -14.90 27.85 19.86
C ASP A 984 -16.17 27.16 19.29
N ASN A 985 -16.08 25.94 18.74
CA ASN A 985 -17.20 25.21 18.12
C ASN A 985 -17.39 23.74 18.58
N GLN A 986 -16.70 23.26 19.63
CA GLN A 986 -16.86 21.87 20.10
C GLN A 986 -17.85 21.75 21.28
N GLU A 987 -18.62 20.66 21.37
CA GLU A 987 -19.58 20.37 22.45
C GLU A 987 -18.99 19.37 23.46
N ALA A 988 -19.13 19.65 24.76
CA ALA A 988 -18.65 18.72 25.79
C ALA A 988 -19.36 17.36 25.71
N THR A 989 -18.60 16.25 25.78
CA THR A 989 -19.08 14.88 25.52
C THR A 989 -19.00 13.94 26.73
N CYS A 990 -18.61 14.46 27.90
CA CYS A 990 -18.42 13.62 29.10
C CYS A 990 -19.72 13.05 29.66
N GLU A 991 -20.83 13.79 29.55
CA GLU A 991 -22.14 13.29 29.98
C GLU A 991 -22.58 12.11 29.11
N GLU A 992 -22.47 12.23 27.79
CA GLU A 992 -22.80 11.17 26.84
C GLU A 992 -21.96 9.92 27.06
N PHE A 993 -20.66 10.09 27.35
CA PHE A 993 -19.76 8.98 27.65
C PHE A 993 -20.20 8.21 28.90
N TRP A 994 -20.51 8.90 30.00
CA TRP A 994 -20.99 8.26 31.22
C TRP A 994 -22.39 7.68 31.06
N HIS A 995 -23.25 8.35 30.28
CA HIS A 995 -24.57 7.83 29.91
C HIS A 995 -24.46 6.51 29.17
N MET A 996 -23.61 6.42 28.14
CA MET A 996 -23.31 5.17 27.43
C MET A 996 -22.86 4.08 28.42
N CYS A 997 -21.91 4.40 29.32
CA CYS A 997 -21.41 3.43 30.29
C CYS A 997 -22.49 2.90 31.24
N MET A 998 -23.40 3.78 31.68
CA MET A 998 -24.49 3.43 32.60
C MET A 998 -25.65 2.73 31.88
N HIS A 999 -26.03 3.17 30.69
CA HIS A 999 -27.05 2.53 29.85
C HIS A 999 -26.66 1.10 29.50
N GLU A 1000 -25.41 0.89 29.05
CA GLU A 1000 -24.92 -0.42 28.59
C GLU A 1000 -24.42 -1.35 29.70
N ASN A 1001 -24.41 -0.86 30.94
CA ASN A 1001 -23.90 -1.60 32.08
C ASN A 1001 -22.45 -2.05 31.93
N VAL A 1002 -21.61 -1.11 31.50
CA VAL A 1002 -20.15 -1.25 31.41
C VAL A 1002 -19.57 -1.50 32.80
N LYS A 1003 -18.56 -2.39 32.87
CA LYS A 1003 -17.81 -2.69 34.10
C LYS A 1003 -16.33 -2.37 34.01
N SER A 1004 -15.81 -2.31 32.79
CA SER A 1004 -14.39 -2.13 32.52
C SER A 1004 -14.20 -1.16 31.36
N ILE A 1005 -13.28 -0.21 31.55
CA ILE A 1005 -12.82 0.74 30.54
C ILE A 1005 -11.32 0.49 30.39
N ILE A 1006 -10.83 0.35 29.16
CA ILE A 1006 -9.41 0.32 28.85
C ILE A 1006 -9.07 1.66 28.17
N SER A 1007 -8.20 2.43 28.79
CA SER A 1007 -7.70 3.69 28.23
C SER A 1007 -6.25 3.54 27.82
N LEU A 1008 -5.97 3.96 26.60
CA LEU A 1008 -4.61 3.99 26.04
C LEU A 1008 -4.11 5.43 25.90
N CYS A 1009 -4.67 6.34 26.70
CA CYS A 1009 -4.22 7.71 26.82
C CYS A 1009 -3.19 7.82 27.95
N THR A 1010 -2.14 8.58 27.71
CA THR A 1010 -1.13 8.95 28.70
C THR A 1010 -1.75 9.78 29.83
N THR A 1011 -1.04 9.89 30.96
CA THR A 1011 -1.50 10.69 32.11
C THR A 1011 -1.79 12.14 31.68
N GLY A 1012 -0.92 12.76 30.87
CA GLY A 1012 -1.16 14.12 30.36
C GLY A 1012 -2.42 14.25 29.50
N GLU A 1013 -2.71 13.24 28.66
CA GLU A 1013 -3.93 13.20 27.85
C GLU A 1013 -5.20 13.04 28.72
N LEU A 1014 -5.11 12.29 29.83
CA LEU A 1014 -6.23 12.02 30.74
C LEU A 1014 -6.50 13.14 31.76
N HIS A 1015 -5.62 14.14 31.86
CA HIS A 1015 -5.69 15.17 32.88
C HIS A 1015 -7.03 15.92 32.89
N ASN A 1016 -7.81 15.67 33.95
CA ASN A 1016 -9.12 16.25 34.27
C ASN A 1016 -10.13 16.21 33.10
N VAL A 1017 -10.24 15.05 32.45
CA VAL A 1017 -11.09 14.90 31.26
C VAL A 1017 -12.49 14.40 31.61
N TYR A 1018 -12.63 13.14 32.04
CA TYR A 1018 -13.93 12.51 32.36
C TYR A 1018 -13.97 11.87 33.75
N PHE A 1019 -12.88 11.98 34.50
CA PHE A 1019 -12.78 11.67 35.92
C PHE A 1019 -11.63 12.49 36.53
N GLU A 1020 -11.71 12.80 37.82
CA GLU A 1020 -10.65 13.53 38.54
C GLU A 1020 -9.37 12.71 38.64
N GLU A 1021 -8.20 13.29 38.33
CA GLU A 1021 -6.91 12.60 38.41
C GLU A 1021 -6.49 12.25 39.84
N LYS A 1022 -6.82 13.10 40.81
CA LYS A 1022 -6.63 12.83 42.23
C LYS A 1022 -7.89 12.18 42.82
N MET A 1023 -7.83 11.72 44.07
CA MET A 1023 -9.08 11.38 44.76
C MET A 1023 -9.96 12.61 44.78
N GLY A 1024 -11.16 12.49 44.23
CA GLY A 1024 -12.00 13.64 43.94
C GLY A 1024 -13.31 13.23 43.30
N GLN A 1025 -14.17 14.23 43.15
CA GLN A 1025 -15.51 14.13 42.63
C GLN A 1025 -15.62 15.08 41.44
N ALA A 1026 -16.11 14.58 40.31
CA ALA A 1026 -16.47 15.40 39.16
C ALA A 1026 -17.95 15.17 38.80
N THR A 1027 -18.61 16.23 38.34
CA THR A 1027 -19.99 16.15 37.85
C THR A 1027 -20.00 16.41 36.35
N HIS A 1028 -20.57 15.48 35.59
CA HIS A 1028 -20.72 15.54 34.15
C HIS A 1028 -22.19 15.38 33.80
N GLY A 1029 -22.90 16.51 33.69
CA GLY A 1029 -24.35 16.53 33.52
C GLY A 1029 -25.06 15.81 34.66
N ARG A 1030 -25.90 14.82 34.36
CA ARG A 1030 -26.62 14.03 35.38
C ARG A 1030 -25.77 13.01 36.16
N TYR A 1031 -24.49 12.84 35.82
CA TYR A 1031 -23.63 11.84 36.43
C TYR A 1031 -22.59 12.45 37.35
N GLU A 1032 -22.55 11.94 38.58
CA GLU A 1032 -21.53 12.26 39.57
C GLU A 1032 -20.52 11.11 39.65
N VAL A 1033 -19.24 11.45 39.51
CA VAL A 1033 -18.14 10.51 39.23
C VAL A 1033 -17.07 10.65 40.30
N TRP A 1034 -16.91 9.60 41.10
CA TRP A 1034 -16.02 9.54 42.25
C TRP A 1034 -14.80 8.67 41.94
N SER A 1035 -13.63 9.30 41.90
CA SER A 1035 -12.35 8.63 41.67
C SER A 1035 -11.76 8.12 43.00
N GLN A 1036 -11.50 6.81 43.09
CA GLN A 1036 -10.67 6.27 44.18
C GLN A 1036 -9.18 6.37 43.87
N LYS A 1037 -8.35 6.18 44.91
CA LYS A 1037 -6.90 6.05 44.80
C LYS A 1037 -6.52 4.98 43.78
N ASP A 1038 -5.50 5.30 42.99
CA ASP A 1038 -4.92 4.38 42.01
C ASP A 1038 -4.30 3.15 42.67
N TYR A 1039 -4.48 2.03 41.99
CA TYR A 1039 -3.65 0.85 42.17
C TYR A 1039 -2.71 0.74 40.97
N LEU A 1040 -1.41 0.88 41.20
CA LEU A 1040 -0.40 0.61 40.18
C LEU A 1040 -0.15 -0.90 40.14
N LYS A 1041 -0.38 -1.53 38.99
CA LYS A 1041 0.04 -2.93 38.75
C LYS A 1041 1.56 -2.97 38.60
N ASP A 1042 2.10 -1.97 37.90
CA ASP A 1042 3.51 -1.65 37.76
C ASP A 1042 3.64 -0.16 37.38
N GLU A 1043 4.83 0.26 36.95
CA GLU A 1043 5.13 1.63 36.52
C GLU A 1043 4.34 2.09 35.27
N PHE A 1044 3.75 1.17 34.50
CA PHE A 1044 3.09 1.46 33.23
C PHE A 1044 1.57 1.27 33.24
N ILE A 1045 1.04 0.40 34.10
CA ILE A 1045 -0.40 0.14 34.20
C ILE A 1045 -0.95 0.69 35.52
N ARG A 1046 -1.84 1.66 35.37
CA ARG A 1046 -2.64 2.23 36.46
C ARG A 1046 -4.06 1.69 36.40
N VAL A 1047 -4.56 1.20 37.53
CA VAL A 1047 -5.94 0.73 37.67
C VAL A 1047 -6.69 1.63 38.64
N ARG A 1048 -7.76 2.24 38.15
CA ARG A 1048 -8.63 3.11 38.94
C ARG A 1048 -10.01 2.49 39.11
N ARG A 1049 -10.56 2.64 40.31
CA ARG A 1049 -11.99 2.36 40.56
C ARG A 1049 -12.74 3.67 40.57
N ILE A 1050 -13.70 3.77 39.67
CA ILE A 1050 -14.57 4.93 39.52
C ILE A 1050 -15.97 4.53 39.95
N GLN A 1051 -16.55 5.31 40.84
CA GLN A 1051 -17.94 5.17 41.24
C GLN A 1051 -18.78 6.21 40.51
N VAL A 1052 -19.76 5.74 39.75
CA VAL A 1052 -20.68 6.58 38.99
C VAL A 1052 -22.05 6.53 39.66
N VAL A 1053 -22.57 7.70 40.00
CA VAL A 1053 -23.87 7.93 40.60
C VAL A 1053 -24.72 8.69 39.59
N ASP A 1054 -25.91 8.16 39.29
CA ASP A 1054 -26.90 8.86 38.47
C ASP A 1054 -27.77 9.72 39.39
N LEU A 1055 -27.65 11.03 39.29
CA LEU A 1055 -28.31 12.00 40.17
C LEU A 1055 -29.83 12.00 40.03
N GLN A 1056 -30.36 11.51 38.89
CA GLN A 1056 -31.81 11.38 38.66
C GLN A 1056 -32.34 9.99 39.05
N GLY A 1057 -31.50 9.09 39.53
CA GLY A 1057 -31.91 7.79 40.09
C GLY A 1057 -32.41 6.76 39.08
N THR A 1058 -32.30 6.99 37.77
CA THR A 1058 -32.72 6.02 36.74
C THR A 1058 -31.83 4.77 36.75
N TYR A 1059 -30.52 4.95 36.89
CA TYR A 1059 -29.57 3.86 36.98
C TYR A 1059 -29.02 3.71 38.40
N ARG A 1060 -28.95 2.47 38.89
CA ARG A 1060 -28.27 2.18 40.15
C ARG A 1060 -26.80 2.61 40.09
N LYS A 1061 -26.32 3.19 41.19
CA LYS A 1061 -24.92 3.47 41.48
C LYS A 1061 -24.00 2.28 41.15
N ARG A 1062 -22.88 2.54 40.47
CA ARG A 1062 -21.98 1.47 39.97
C ARG A 1062 -20.51 1.79 40.15
N TRP A 1063 -19.74 0.74 40.38
CA TRP A 1063 -18.29 0.76 40.31
C TRP A 1063 -17.82 0.26 38.95
N ILE A 1064 -17.02 1.07 38.26
CA ILE A 1064 -16.38 0.80 36.98
C ILE A 1064 -14.86 0.83 37.18
N ARG A 1065 -14.14 -0.09 36.52
CA ARG A 1065 -12.68 -0.14 36.57
C ARG A 1065 -12.10 0.45 35.30
N VAL A 1066 -11.19 1.40 35.45
CA VAL A 1066 -10.43 1.97 34.34
C VAL A 1066 -9.01 1.44 34.41
N TYR A 1067 -8.57 0.77 33.35
CA TYR A 1067 -7.20 0.30 33.16
C TYR A 1067 -6.52 1.29 32.21
N CYS A 1068 -5.53 2.04 32.69
CA CYS A 1068 -4.79 3.02 31.91
C CYS A 1068 -3.37 2.51 31.65
N LEU A 1069 -2.94 2.51 30.39
CA LEU A 1069 -1.58 2.19 29.98
C LEU A 1069 -0.83 3.49 29.64
N SER A 1070 0.22 3.83 30.42
CA SER A 1070 0.97 5.08 30.26
C SER A 1070 2.16 4.99 29.29
N LYS A 1071 2.58 3.80 28.86
CA LYS A 1071 3.76 3.55 27.99
C LYS A 1071 3.48 3.62 26.47
N TRP A 1072 2.38 4.25 26.04
CA TRP A 1072 1.98 4.28 24.63
C TRP A 1072 1.56 5.70 24.18
N GLU A 1073 2.53 6.46 23.69
CA GLU A 1073 2.33 7.81 23.14
C GLU A 1073 1.44 7.81 21.89
N GLU A 1074 0.81 8.95 21.58
CA GLU A 1074 -0.22 9.04 20.54
C GLU A 1074 0.28 8.79 19.12
N LEU A 1075 1.42 9.36 18.78
CA LEU A 1075 2.13 9.13 17.51
C LEU A 1075 3.15 7.98 17.63
N GLY A 1076 3.25 7.38 18.82
CA GLY A 1076 4.25 6.36 19.14
C GLY A 1076 3.81 4.96 18.74
N LEU A 1077 4.79 4.16 18.30
CA LEU A 1077 4.60 2.74 18.07
C LEU A 1077 4.57 2.01 19.42
N PRO A 1078 3.72 0.97 19.59
CA PRO A 1078 3.67 0.23 20.83
C PRO A 1078 5.04 -0.37 21.18
N SER A 1079 5.49 -0.15 22.42
CA SER A 1079 6.76 -0.73 22.88
C SER A 1079 6.74 -2.26 22.81
N LYS A 1080 7.92 -2.86 22.70
CA LYS A 1080 8.11 -4.32 22.65
C LYS A 1080 7.32 -5.04 23.77
N ASP A 1081 7.34 -4.52 24.99
CA ASP A 1081 6.68 -5.19 26.13
C ASP A 1081 5.15 -4.96 26.21
N ALA A 1082 4.60 -4.05 25.38
CA ALA A 1082 3.21 -3.59 25.49
C ALA A 1082 2.17 -4.71 25.31
N TRP A 1083 2.49 -5.79 24.58
CA TRP A 1083 1.54 -6.87 24.35
C TRP A 1083 1.18 -7.62 25.64
N GLN A 1084 2.13 -7.77 26.57
CA GLN A 1084 1.91 -8.44 27.85
C GLN A 1084 0.91 -7.65 28.70
N ASP A 1085 1.09 -6.34 28.69
CA ASP A 1085 0.20 -5.39 29.37
C ASP A 1085 -1.18 -5.39 28.75
N VAL A 1086 -1.28 -5.37 27.43
CA VAL A 1086 -2.55 -5.48 26.69
C VAL A 1086 -3.26 -6.79 27.00
N ARG A 1087 -2.54 -7.91 26.96
CA ARG A 1087 -3.09 -9.23 27.31
C ARG A 1087 -3.58 -9.24 28.76
N TRP A 1088 -2.81 -8.68 29.70
CA TRP A 1088 -3.20 -8.59 31.09
C TRP A 1088 -4.46 -7.73 31.27
N MET A 1089 -4.53 -6.55 30.66
CA MET A 1089 -5.68 -5.66 30.73
C MET A 1089 -6.94 -6.32 30.17
N LEU A 1090 -6.86 -6.96 29.00
CA LEU A 1090 -7.97 -7.71 28.41
C LEU A 1090 -8.44 -8.83 29.35
N LYS A 1091 -7.50 -9.62 29.90
CA LYS A 1091 -7.81 -10.69 30.87
C LYS A 1091 -8.48 -10.15 32.15
N MET A 1092 -8.07 -8.98 32.63
CA MET A 1092 -8.67 -8.34 33.81
C MET A 1092 -10.04 -7.74 33.52
N ALA A 1093 -10.22 -7.12 32.35
CA ALA A 1093 -11.48 -6.56 31.88
C ALA A 1093 -12.54 -7.65 31.64
N MET A 1094 -12.10 -8.85 31.22
CA MET A 1094 -12.95 -10.01 30.91
C MET A 1094 -13.05 -11.06 32.03
N LYS A 1095 -12.73 -10.72 33.29
CA LYS A 1095 -12.89 -11.67 34.41
C LYS A 1095 -14.31 -12.24 34.42
N LYS A 1096 -14.47 -13.54 34.76
CA LYS A 1096 -15.77 -14.25 34.78
C LYS A 1096 -16.94 -13.48 35.42
N LYS A 1097 -16.69 -12.69 36.47
CA LYS A 1097 -17.70 -11.84 37.12
C LYS A 1097 -18.24 -10.67 36.27
N PHE A 1098 -17.63 -10.42 35.11
CA PHE A 1098 -17.97 -9.38 34.14
C PHE A 1098 -18.41 -9.96 32.79
N LEU A 1099 -18.59 -11.28 32.69
CA LEU A 1099 -18.97 -11.97 31.45
C LEU A 1099 -20.23 -11.34 30.84
N HIS A 1100 -20.25 -11.19 29.52
CA HIS A 1100 -21.33 -10.58 28.72
C HIS A 1100 -21.56 -9.05 28.90
N ARG A 1101 -20.76 -8.37 29.74
CA ARG A 1101 -20.77 -6.90 29.82
C ARG A 1101 -19.82 -6.31 28.78
N PRO A 1102 -20.19 -5.20 28.11
CA PRO A 1102 -19.33 -4.58 27.13
C PRO A 1102 -18.11 -3.92 27.78
N ILE A 1103 -17.01 -3.88 27.04
CA ILE A 1103 -15.76 -3.25 27.43
C ILE A 1103 -15.61 -1.98 26.59
N VAL A 1104 -15.48 -0.84 27.26
CA VAL A 1104 -15.16 0.41 26.54
C VAL A 1104 -13.65 0.47 26.33
N VAL A 1105 -13.21 0.77 25.12
CA VAL A 1105 -11.78 0.96 24.80
C VAL A 1105 -11.65 2.31 24.11
N HIS A 1106 -10.76 3.17 24.62
CA HIS A 1106 -10.51 4.47 23.98
C HIS A 1106 -9.04 4.86 23.99
N SER A 1107 -8.73 5.71 23.02
CA SER A 1107 -7.50 6.50 22.88
C SER A 1107 -7.95 7.92 22.51
N ARG A 1108 -7.05 8.84 22.15
CA ARG A 1108 -7.47 10.21 21.77
C ARG A 1108 -8.55 10.21 20.68
N LEU A 1109 -8.32 9.54 19.55
CA LEU A 1109 -9.26 9.50 18.40
C LEU A 1109 -10.11 8.22 18.32
N GLY A 1110 -9.84 7.21 19.14
CA GLY A 1110 -10.61 5.95 19.11
C GLY A 1110 -10.42 5.14 17.82
N ILE A 1111 -9.23 5.22 17.23
CA ILE A 1111 -8.79 4.41 16.08
C ILE A 1111 -7.47 3.70 16.47
N GLY A 1112 -6.35 3.93 15.78
CA GLY A 1112 -4.98 3.49 16.12
C GLY A 1112 -4.79 2.58 17.35
N ARG A 1113 -4.34 3.16 18.48
CA ARG A 1113 -4.07 2.44 19.75
C ARG A 1113 -5.25 1.58 20.20
N ALA A 1114 -6.45 2.16 20.25
CA ALA A 1114 -7.67 1.50 20.74
C ALA A 1114 -8.01 0.27 19.88
N MET A 1115 -7.94 0.43 18.56
CA MET A 1115 -8.21 -0.63 17.59
C MET A 1115 -7.15 -1.72 17.62
N SER A 1116 -5.90 -1.39 17.96
CA SER A 1116 -4.84 -2.40 18.14
C SER A 1116 -5.16 -3.35 19.29
N VAL A 1117 -5.63 -2.83 20.43
CA VAL A 1117 -6.05 -3.65 21.58
C VAL A 1117 -7.27 -4.52 21.26
N ILE A 1118 -8.26 -3.96 20.56
CA ILE A 1118 -9.45 -4.71 20.14
C ILE A 1118 -9.07 -5.81 19.13
N ALA A 1119 -8.16 -5.52 18.20
CA ALA A 1119 -7.67 -6.47 17.21
C ALA A 1119 -7.00 -7.69 17.86
N VAL A 1120 -6.15 -7.47 18.88
CA VAL A 1120 -5.47 -8.57 19.59
C VAL A 1120 -6.46 -9.60 20.12
N HIS A 1121 -7.59 -9.19 20.69
CA HIS A 1121 -8.62 -10.13 21.14
C HIS A 1121 -9.45 -10.69 19.99
N THR A 1122 -9.99 -9.81 19.15
CA THR A 1122 -10.95 -10.17 18.10
C THR A 1122 -10.35 -11.14 17.08
N ILE A 1123 -9.12 -10.87 16.63
CA ILE A 1123 -8.41 -11.73 15.69
C ILE A 1123 -8.01 -13.07 16.34
N SER A 1124 -7.58 -13.05 17.62
CA SER A 1124 -7.27 -14.29 18.34
C SER A 1124 -8.48 -15.22 18.43
N GLU A 1125 -9.67 -14.68 18.70
CA GLU A 1125 -10.91 -15.47 18.76
C GLU A 1125 -11.35 -15.94 17.36
N ALA A 1126 -11.19 -15.13 16.32
CA ALA A 1126 -11.43 -15.54 14.94
C ALA A 1126 -10.53 -16.70 14.50
N VAL A 1127 -9.24 -16.63 14.81
CA VAL A 1127 -8.25 -17.69 14.51
C VAL A 1127 -8.51 -18.94 15.33
N LYS A 1128 -8.88 -18.81 16.61
CA LYS A 1128 -9.30 -19.93 17.45
C LYS A 1128 -10.51 -20.66 16.90
N ARG A 1129 -11.51 -19.92 16.41
CA ARG A 1129 -12.72 -20.47 15.78
C ARG A 1129 -12.39 -21.14 14.45
N ASN A 1130 -11.61 -20.46 13.61
CA ASN A 1130 -11.20 -20.95 12.30
C ASN A 1130 -9.68 -20.74 12.10
N PRO A 1131 -8.84 -21.74 12.38
CA PRO A 1131 -7.38 -21.63 12.18
C PRO A 1131 -6.92 -21.51 10.72
N LYS A 1132 -7.83 -21.31 9.76
CA LYS A 1132 -7.53 -20.96 8.36
C LYS A 1132 -7.78 -19.48 8.04
N THR A 1133 -8.29 -18.70 8.99
CA THR A 1133 -8.53 -17.25 8.87
C THR A 1133 -7.28 -16.51 8.39
N ASN A 1134 -7.47 -15.54 7.50
CA ASN A 1134 -6.38 -14.68 7.05
C ASN A 1134 -6.32 -13.40 7.90
N LEU A 1135 -5.12 -12.91 8.21
CA LEU A 1135 -4.95 -11.74 9.05
C LEU A 1135 -5.53 -10.47 8.38
N THR A 1136 -5.30 -10.27 7.08
CA THR A 1136 -5.78 -9.07 6.36
C THR A 1136 -7.31 -9.00 6.34
N ASP A 1137 -8.01 -10.13 6.19
CA ASP A 1137 -9.48 -10.18 6.24
C ASP A 1137 -9.99 -9.61 7.56
N GLU A 1138 -9.37 -10.02 8.67
CA GLU A 1138 -9.80 -9.56 9.99
C GLU A 1138 -9.43 -8.10 10.24
N LEU A 1139 -8.29 -7.61 9.71
CA LEU A 1139 -7.94 -6.19 9.72
C LEU A 1139 -8.96 -5.37 8.90
N LEU A 1140 -9.37 -5.84 7.72
CA LEU A 1140 -10.38 -5.18 6.90
C LEU A 1140 -11.76 -5.16 7.57
N LYS A 1141 -12.19 -6.25 8.22
CA LYS A 1141 -13.42 -6.28 9.03
C LYS A 1141 -13.40 -5.24 10.15
N LEU A 1142 -12.25 -5.07 10.83
CA LEU A 1142 -12.08 -4.07 11.87
C LEU A 1142 -12.09 -2.63 11.30
N ARG A 1143 -11.45 -2.39 10.14
CA ARG A 1143 -11.52 -1.12 9.40
C ARG A 1143 -12.94 -0.78 8.95
N ALA A 1144 -13.70 -1.77 8.49
CA ALA A 1144 -15.10 -1.61 8.17
C ALA A 1144 -15.92 -1.28 9.42
N ALA A 1145 -15.65 -1.94 10.56
CA ALA A 1145 -16.39 -1.69 11.80
C ALA A 1145 -16.11 -0.32 12.43
N ARG A 1146 -14.90 0.23 12.28
CA ARG A 1146 -14.52 1.57 12.75
C ARG A 1146 -13.64 2.23 11.68
N TRP A 1147 -14.19 3.23 10.99
CA TRP A 1147 -13.44 3.95 9.97
C TRP A 1147 -12.21 4.64 10.56
N GLY A 1148 -11.13 4.70 9.78
CA GLY A 1148 -9.84 5.21 10.27
C GLY A 1148 -9.04 4.22 11.12
N SER A 1149 -9.52 2.98 11.35
CA SER A 1149 -8.76 1.95 12.09
C SER A 1149 -7.42 1.64 11.44
N PHE A 1150 -6.37 1.62 12.24
CA PHE A 1150 -4.97 1.43 11.84
C PHE A 1150 -4.40 2.62 11.04
N GLN A 1151 -3.26 3.14 11.51
CA GLN A 1151 -2.65 4.38 11.00
C GLN A 1151 -1.30 4.15 10.30
N SER A 1152 -0.72 2.95 10.43
CA SER A 1152 0.60 2.65 9.91
C SER A 1152 0.82 1.14 9.76
N PHE A 1153 1.76 0.75 8.92
CA PHE A 1153 2.02 -0.67 8.66
C PHE A 1153 2.67 -1.35 9.88
N GLU A 1154 3.50 -0.63 10.62
CA GLU A 1154 4.13 -1.10 11.86
C GLU A 1154 3.08 -1.43 12.92
N GLN A 1155 1.97 -0.68 12.96
CA GLN A 1155 0.85 -0.99 13.84
C GLN A 1155 0.18 -2.32 13.47
N THR A 1156 -0.02 -2.59 12.18
CA THR A 1156 -0.57 -3.88 11.73
C THR A 1156 0.41 -5.04 11.99
N TYR A 1157 1.72 -4.79 11.91
CA TYR A 1157 2.73 -5.80 12.27
C TYR A 1157 2.74 -6.09 13.77
N TRP A 1158 2.68 -5.05 14.60
CA TRP A 1158 2.55 -5.25 16.04
C TRP A 1158 1.32 -6.09 16.41
N ILE A 1159 0.17 -5.84 15.76
CA ILE A 1159 -1.06 -6.63 15.96
C ILE A 1159 -0.80 -8.11 15.64
N GLN A 1160 -0.14 -8.42 14.53
CA GLN A 1160 0.23 -9.79 14.18
C GLN A 1160 1.06 -10.46 15.27
N VAL A 1161 2.11 -9.79 15.74
CA VAL A 1161 3.01 -10.30 16.77
C VAL A 1161 2.26 -10.53 18.08
N ALA A 1162 1.45 -9.57 18.51
CA ALA A 1162 0.67 -9.65 19.74
C ALA A 1162 -0.40 -10.77 19.69
N VAL A 1163 -1.06 -10.98 18.54
CA VAL A 1163 -2.00 -12.10 18.33
C VAL A 1163 -1.26 -13.44 18.43
N CYS A 1164 -0.11 -13.58 17.76
CA CYS A 1164 0.70 -14.78 17.82
C CYS A 1164 1.17 -15.10 19.24
N GLN A 1165 1.65 -14.09 19.98
CA GLN A 1165 2.09 -14.23 21.36
C GLN A 1165 0.93 -14.62 22.28
N LYS A 1166 -0.21 -13.93 22.17
CA LYS A 1166 -1.43 -14.27 22.93
C LYS A 1166 -1.87 -15.70 22.67
N LEU A 1167 -1.96 -16.15 21.42
CA LEU A 1167 -2.34 -17.52 21.08
C LEU A 1167 -1.32 -18.55 21.59
N ASN A 1168 -0.02 -18.26 21.50
CA ASN A 1168 1.04 -19.13 22.00
C ASN A 1168 0.94 -19.32 23.52
N GLU A 1169 0.71 -18.25 24.28
CA GLU A 1169 0.57 -18.31 25.73
C GLU A 1169 -0.76 -18.93 26.18
N ASP A 1170 -1.88 -18.47 25.62
CA ASP A 1170 -3.21 -18.91 26.05
C ASP A 1170 -3.43 -20.41 25.81
N TYR A 1171 -2.77 -20.98 24.81
CA TYR A 1171 -2.85 -22.41 24.47
C TYR A 1171 -1.60 -23.22 24.82
N ASN A 1172 -0.56 -22.60 25.37
CA ASN A 1172 0.75 -23.21 25.63
C ASN A 1172 1.24 -24.01 24.40
N LEU A 1173 1.44 -23.31 23.27
CA LEU A 1173 1.77 -23.94 21.98
C LEU A 1173 3.23 -24.37 21.85
N GLY A 1174 4.11 -23.95 22.77
CA GLY A 1174 5.53 -24.27 22.74
C GLY A 1174 6.31 -23.52 21.65
N MET A 1175 5.76 -22.44 21.08
CA MET A 1175 6.37 -21.66 20.01
C MET A 1175 7.07 -20.39 20.53
N ARG A 1176 7.66 -20.46 21.74
CA ARG A 1176 8.29 -19.30 22.39
C ARG A 1176 9.42 -18.70 21.56
N ARG A 1177 10.22 -19.53 20.88
CA ARG A 1177 11.32 -19.09 20.00
C ARG A 1177 10.77 -18.29 18.82
N ALA A 1178 9.90 -18.90 18.01
CA ALA A 1178 9.23 -18.20 16.89
C ALA A 1178 8.54 -16.89 17.28
N CYS A 1179 7.86 -16.86 18.44
CA CYS A 1179 7.24 -15.62 18.95
C CYS A 1179 8.25 -14.56 19.41
N ARG A 1180 9.46 -14.96 19.81
CA ARG A 1180 10.57 -14.07 20.12
C ARG A 1180 11.19 -13.53 18.84
N ASP A 1181 11.47 -14.40 17.88
CA ASP A 1181 12.05 -14.03 16.59
C ASP A 1181 11.17 -13.00 15.85
N MET A 1182 9.84 -13.22 15.79
CA MET A 1182 8.89 -12.24 15.24
C MET A 1182 8.90 -10.90 15.98
N HIS A 1183 9.18 -10.92 17.28
CA HIS A 1183 9.19 -9.73 18.12
C HIS A 1183 10.49 -8.92 17.99
N GLU A 1184 11.62 -9.62 17.85
CA GLU A 1184 12.91 -9.03 17.51
C GLU A 1184 12.86 -8.37 16.12
N MET A 1185 12.30 -9.09 15.13
CA MET A 1185 12.08 -8.53 13.79
C MET A 1185 11.16 -7.31 13.80
N TYR A 1186 10.08 -7.32 14.58
CA TYR A 1186 9.24 -6.13 14.78
C TYR A 1186 10.06 -4.96 15.35
N THR A 1187 10.94 -5.24 16.31
CA THR A 1187 11.79 -4.19 16.91
C THR A 1187 12.72 -3.58 15.86
N GLU A 1188 13.35 -4.39 14.99
CA GLU A 1188 14.15 -3.93 13.84
C GLU A 1188 13.33 -3.01 12.91
N VAL A 1189 12.15 -3.47 12.47
CA VAL A 1189 11.24 -2.68 11.61
C VAL A 1189 10.97 -1.29 12.20
N VAL A 1190 10.81 -1.20 13.52
CA VAL A 1190 10.55 0.06 14.23
C VAL A 1190 11.81 0.91 14.40
N THR A 1191 12.96 0.34 14.77
CA THR A 1191 14.21 1.09 15.00
C THR A 1191 14.77 1.71 13.72
N LYS A 1192 14.64 1.02 12.57
CA LYS A 1192 14.93 1.54 11.22
C LYS A 1192 14.22 2.87 10.90
N LYS A 1193 13.04 3.08 11.50
CA LYS A 1193 12.23 4.28 11.32
C LYS A 1193 12.71 5.41 12.23
N GLU A 1194 12.97 5.13 13.51
CA GLU A 1194 13.44 6.14 14.47
C GLU A 1194 14.80 6.74 14.10
N ASP A 1195 15.71 5.96 13.50
CA ASP A 1195 17.00 6.44 12.99
C ASP A 1195 16.85 7.35 11.75
N LYS A 1196 15.78 7.16 10.96
CA LYS A 1196 15.43 8.06 9.84
C LYS A 1196 14.77 9.37 10.30
N ASP A 1197 14.02 9.33 11.40
CA ASP A 1197 13.29 10.49 11.93
C ASP A 1197 14.16 11.39 12.86
N LYS A 1198 15.12 10.83 13.62
CA LYS A 1198 16.03 11.61 14.50
C LYS A 1198 17.26 12.22 13.80
N ASN A 1199 17.63 11.71 12.63
CA ASN A 1199 18.73 12.22 11.83
C ASN A 1199 18.29 12.25 10.37
N PRO A 1200 17.48 13.24 9.96
CA PRO A 1200 16.93 13.28 8.61
C PRO A 1200 18.06 13.63 7.63
N LYS A 1201 18.78 12.63 7.15
CA LYS A 1201 19.49 12.78 5.88
C LYS A 1201 18.44 13.01 4.80
N PRO A 1202 18.67 13.95 3.85
CA PRO A 1202 17.72 14.24 2.79
C PRO A 1202 17.31 12.92 2.14
N LYS A 1203 15.99 12.68 2.14
CA LYS A 1203 15.33 11.40 1.83
C LYS A 1203 16.12 10.56 0.81
N LYS A 1204 16.48 9.34 1.21
CA LYS A 1204 16.42 8.14 0.36
C LYS A 1204 16.36 6.87 1.23
N SER A 1205 15.55 5.94 0.74
CA SER A 1205 15.38 4.51 1.07
C SER A 1205 16.41 3.94 2.06
N ALA A 1206 15.99 3.50 3.25
CA ALA A 1206 15.44 2.16 3.49
C ALA A 1206 16.47 1.09 3.15
N ASP A 1207 17.37 0.80 4.09
CA ASP A 1207 17.98 -0.52 4.31
C ASP A 1207 18.59 -0.60 5.72
N GLU A 1208 18.41 -1.76 6.38
CA GLU A 1208 19.15 -2.15 7.58
C GLU A 1208 20.44 -2.74 7.10
N LYS A 1209 21.42 -2.51 7.95
CA LYS A 1209 22.57 -3.38 8.06
C LYS A 1209 22.16 -4.77 8.54
N LYS A 1210 22.67 -5.75 7.80
CA LYS A 1210 23.61 -6.77 8.29
C LYS A 1210 23.18 -7.56 9.53
N GLY A 1211 23.07 -8.86 9.30
CA GLY A 1211 24.23 -9.72 9.57
C GLY A 1211 23.95 -10.91 10.45
N ASN A 1212 24.43 -12.09 10.05
CA ASN A 1212 25.66 -12.61 10.62
C ASN A 1212 26.08 -13.93 9.96
N ASN A 1213 27.39 -14.05 9.81
CA ASN A 1213 28.08 -15.33 9.68
C ASN A 1213 27.74 -16.22 10.89
N ASN A 1214 27.67 -17.54 10.70
CA ASN A 1214 28.81 -18.38 11.06
C ASN A 1214 28.64 -19.88 10.78
N ASP A 1215 29.81 -20.47 10.56
CA ASP A 1215 30.24 -21.87 10.75
C ASP A 1215 30.03 -22.82 9.57
N GLN A 1216 31.03 -23.58 9.08
CA GLN A 1216 32.17 -24.15 9.83
C GLN A 1216 33.27 -24.73 8.91
N ALA A 1217 34.50 -24.76 9.46
CA ALA A 1217 35.55 -25.80 9.32
C ALA A 1217 36.24 -25.98 7.95
N ASP A 1218 37.53 -26.30 7.83
CA ASP A 1218 38.62 -26.63 8.77
C ASP A 1218 39.95 -26.62 7.95
N GLU A 1219 41.07 -26.33 8.63
CA GLU A 1219 42.32 -27.14 8.61
C GLU A 1219 43.62 -26.31 8.75
N LYS A 1220 44.26 -26.57 9.91
CA LYS A 1220 45.67 -26.94 10.11
C LYS A 1220 46.77 -25.87 10.18
N LYS A 1221 47.36 -25.87 11.38
CA LYS A 1221 48.80 -25.85 11.76
C LYS A 1221 49.55 -24.55 11.47
N GLY A 1222 50.26 -23.92 12.39
CA GLY A 1222 50.68 -24.23 13.76
C GLY A 1222 51.87 -23.31 14.10
N ASN A 1223 52.08 -23.00 15.39
CA ASN A 1223 53.32 -22.63 16.12
C ASN A 1223 54.29 -21.60 15.50
N ASN A 1224 55.02 -20.74 16.21
CA ASN A 1224 55.20 -20.29 17.59
C ASN A 1224 56.03 -18.98 17.44
N TYR A 1225 55.92 -18.00 18.34
CA TYR A 1225 56.97 -17.59 19.30
C TYR A 1225 58.40 -17.80 18.80
N ASP A 1226 59.31 -16.83 18.74
CA ASP A 1226 59.86 -15.97 19.79
C ASP A 1226 61.03 -15.24 19.05
N GLN A 1227 61.55 -14.05 19.31
CA GLN A 1227 62.31 -13.61 20.49
C GLN A 1227 63.11 -12.38 20.02
N THR A 1228 62.87 -11.23 20.65
CA THR A 1228 63.84 -10.18 21.04
C THR A 1228 65.27 -10.21 20.45
N LYS A 1229 65.76 -9.07 19.95
CA LYS A 1229 66.69 -8.19 20.70
C LYS A 1229 67.00 -6.82 20.03
N PRO A 1230 67.41 -5.80 20.82
CA PRO A 1230 67.55 -4.35 20.53
C PRO A 1230 69.06 -3.98 20.37
N PRO A 1231 69.64 -2.80 20.74
CA PRO A 1231 69.22 -1.38 20.89
C PRO A 1231 70.08 -0.41 20.00
N VAL A 1232 69.64 0.77 19.54
CA VAL A 1232 69.59 2.13 20.16
C VAL A 1232 70.94 2.92 20.25
N ILE A 1233 70.97 4.05 19.51
CA ILE A 1233 71.69 5.36 19.67
C ILE A 1233 73.20 5.49 19.34
N ALA A 1234 73.55 6.43 18.43
CA ALA A 1234 74.46 7.57 18.69
C ALA A 1234 74.87 8.40 17.43
N ASN A 1235 74.73 9.73 17.56
CA ASN A 1235 75.70 10.83 17.31
C ASN A 1235 76.36 11.14 15.94
N SER A 1236 76.06 12.37 15.49
CA SER A 1236 76.96 13.52 15.23
C SER A 1236 78.01 13.55 14.10
N ILE A 1237 77.82 14.53 13.20
CA ILE A 1237 78.73 15.63 12.74
C ILE A 1237 79.85 15.35 11.70
N ARG A 1238 79.93 16.34 10.76
CA ARG A 1238 81.00 16.82 9.82
C ARG A 1238 81.02 16.21 8.40
N SER A 1239 80.70 16.99 7.35
CA SER A 1239 81.50 18.02 6.59
C SER A 1239 82.44 17.35 5.58
N ASP A 1240 82.66 17.78 4.33
CA ASP A 1240 82.56 19.07 3.64
C ASP A 1240 82.52 18.87 2.11
N ASN A 1241 82.18 19.97 1.40
CA ASN A 1241 82.58 20.33 0.03
C ASN A 1241 81.96 19.55 -1.15
N GLN A 1242 81.55 20.18 -2.26
CA GLN A 1242 82.18 21.34 -2.91
C GLN A 1242 81.23 22.00 -3.94
N THR A 1243 81.15 23.35 -3.91
CA THR A 1243 81.12 24.33 -5.04
C THR A 1243 79.98 24.29 -6.08
N LYS A 1244 79.46 25.37 -6.71
CA LYS A 1244 79.62 26.85 -6.78
C LYS A 1244 78.38 27.30 -7.61
N LYS A 1245 77.54 28.28 -7.21
CA LYS A 1245 77.55 29.73 -7.59
C LYS A 1245 77.69 30.03 -9.13
N PRO A 1246 77.22 31.18 -9.67
CA PRO A 1246 76.06 32.04 -9.31
C PRO A 1246 75.42 32.90 -10.47
N VAL A 1247 74.33 33.63 -10.17
CA VAL A 1247 74.09 35.10 -10.43
C VAL A 1247 73.80 35.68 -11.84
N ASN A 1248 72.76 36.55 -11.86
CA ASN A 1248 72.45 37.78 -12.65
C ASN A 1248 72.62 37.75 -14.19
N SER A 1249 71.76 38.34 -15.02
CA SER A 1249 71.21 39.70 -15.07
C SER A 1249 70.34 39.73 -16.36
N LEU A 1250 69.37 40.60 -16.59
CA LEU A 1250 69.53 42.01 -16.94
C LEU A 1250 68.12 42.56 -17.23
N ARG A 1251 67.90 43.78 -16.76
CA ARG A 1251 66.78 44.66 -17.08
C ARG A 1251 67.10 45.37 -18.40
N SER A 1252 66.14 45.45 -19.32
CA SER A 1252 66.04 46.54 -20.30
C SER A 1252 64.67 46.55 -20.99
N GLU A 1253 63.82 47.49 -20.56
CA GLU A 1253 62.97 48.34 -21.40
C GLU A 1253 63.79 48.96 -22.57
N PRO A 1254 63.23 49.74 -23.54
CA PRO A 1254 61.91 50.40 -23.61
C PRO A 1254 61.20 50.33 -24.99
N TRP A 1255 59.99 50.89 -25.11
CA TRP A 1255 59.56 51.94 -26.06
C TRP A 1255 58.03 51.98 -26.22
N SER A 1256 57.57 53.23 -26.26
CA SER A 1256 56.22 53.78 -26.27
C SER A 1256 55.62 53.95 -27.67
N MET A 1257 54.29 54.18 -27.71
CA MET A 1257 53.48 54.79 -28.80
C MET A 1257 53.29 53.91 -30.07
N GLY A 1258 52.12 53.87 -30.72
CA GLY A 1258 51.11 54.92 -30.81
C GLY A 1258 49.65 54.47 -30.98
N SER A 1259 48.81 55.32 -30.39
CA SER A 1259 47.42 55.71 -30.70
C SER A 1259 47.16 55.96 -32.20
N GLN A 1260 45.94 55.88 -32.73
CA GLN A 1260 44.89 56.90 -32.60
C GLN A 1260 43.56 56.45 -33.24
N ARG A 1261 42.44 56.84 -32.59
CA ARG A 1261 41.16 57.43 -33.10
C ARG A 1261 40.32 56.61 -34.10
N ASP A 1262 39.00 56.57 -34.08
CA ASP A 1262 37.89 57.26 -33.40
C ASP A 1262 36.71 56.24 -33.26
N ASP A 1263 35.66 56.63 -32.53
CA ASP A 1263 34.34 55.98 -32.28
C ASP A 1263 34.18 55.06 -31.06
#